data_AF-A0A7Z9GGB4-F1
#
_entry.id   AF-A0A7Z9GGB4-F1
#
_cell.length_a   1.000
_cell.length_b   1.000
_cell.length_c   1.000
_cell.angle_alpha   90.00
_cell.angle_beta   90.00
_cell.angle_gamma   90.00
#
_symmetry.space_group_name_H-M   'P 1'
#
loop_
_entity.id
_entity.type
_entity.pdbx_description
1 polymer ?
#
loop_
_entity_poly.entity_id
_entity_poly.type
_entity_poly.pdbx_seq_one_letter_code
_entity_poly.pdbx_strand_id
1 'polypeptide(L)'
;MGRMNKYHLGINLGHDRSAAIVQDGEIKVAIQQERLDRCKHSIGYLHQSIGDDSKMQLPWEAINYCLEEVGIDIMELESITANMPGIDHAPAILKNSLPSPLADMVQTIPSHHLSHAYSAYWPSGMDEAVILAVDASGSTHSNRTESYSVYEAEATAIRLIHSEKAVSHLAQLSTLGFIYEYIAHKLGFATSISENLQVPEAGKLMGLASYGKPQKNWNKWLITRKGDYHIHIPAYDLFLEVEALTKLYDNGEGKAYLRPYLVDLACKVQDELEKALVHIVKLAVEETGINKLCLAGGVALNSVANYKLLQELELDDIFIFPAAGDSGIAAGNALWAYDKLERGNCRPMLRSASLGKSYSESEITKALGEVGSELSYECLSEKEMLMRCAGEMAKGHIVARFEGGAEYGPRALGNRSIMVDPVLNRMDDILNARVKFRESFRPFAPVVPEEITEEIFELKSHSPFMLLVADIKKKYRKIIPAVTHNDGTGRVQTVTEQDNPFFYQLAYALMDQREGPAVLLNTSFNVAGEPIVETPSDAIQTFLSTDIDYLSIDNYWIKKSKKNPKDYQQHLKDLPAPIAPTGLPLGAPDVSQLMHQLDGALFMKQYQGQPWSMEELKRLSAFGARFKETAVLTNNFPLGKNFRSALSEDVLVFLNPLGKSIIKSASDKFPASSFDYDEIRIISLCFNGEAEEIVSLRTELKMSYRDLQAKMQWANGLLKDLGLRAKHGNLEETEKDSKIAGRANQTLEPFQDASFHLYGALGRFYAILKKEGYNAKAICEKLGISDLQSIEPTYLPYYSFIKLGVKPLDSLIKLFMVRSSITLKQARSILGEECLTMLQELGVLYNRQNNIASSIDLFCVEGHYIATDHRFLFFEEDKMDEDPVMYIGSDSFGLINTAPQVISNHTLDLCTGSGVQSIIASQYSRKITAVDINPRAIRFARFNAQLNGVGEISIQQGDLFEGLGKHRFDTILANPPFVPSPEDQMKFRDGGTKGESILSRIVNKASHYLTENGRLAIVADLVDVDNYQEKLSKWWGSGPAKTLVLKTADRDEILFAVPHCHYPFNQSYQEYSDELIKWVNNFQKGKLKAVNFGYILIQNSETPFYYTKTISNPSIPIHHQVLDFFKQKELLDENDGNQIRLQVAKDIQVRRESNLMDGKKLYFLFAENNPFFTEYKISKEIYTNLLHIARNRPVYDEVRHNPFILDLIYKGILWLELNTVDNNPVTHPENADWAGFIDPDPSQDATVQSPAEEQTEGVVEFETKTTPTCLTSYLKQ
;
A
#
# COMPACT_ATOMS: atom_id res chain seq x y z
N MET A 1 63.91 -26.47 -6.22
CA MET A 1 63.49 -25.15 -6.77
C MET A 1 62.76 -24.44 -5.66
N GLY A 2 63.34 -23.36 -5.12
CA GLY A 2 62.70 -22.58 -4.05
C GLY A 2 61.38 -21.99 -4.57
N ARG A 3 60.33 -22.04 -3.76
CA ARG A 3 59.06 -21.35 -4.06
C ARG A 3 59.40 -19.86 -4.21
N MET A 4 59.12 -19.27 -5.37
CA MET A 4 59.10 -17.82 -5.51
C MET A 4 58.03 -17.28 -4.54
N ASN A 5 58.35 -16.21 -3.82
CA ASN A 5 57.39 -15.51 -2.97
C ASN A 5 56.23 -15.03 -3.85
N LYS A 6 55.01 -15.51 -3.58
CA LYS A 6 53.81 -15.18 -4.35
C LYS A 6 52.92 -14.24 -3.53
N TYR A 7 52.43 -13.19 -4.19
CA TYR A 7 51.58 -12.18 -3.58
C TYR A 7 50.18 -12.25 -4.18
N HIS A 8 49.16 -12.24 -3.33
CA HIS A 8 47.75 -12.23 -3.72
C HIS A 8 47.13 -10.89 -3.35
N LEU A 9 46.61 -10.16 -4.35
CA LEU A 9 45.88 -8.92 -4.15
C LEU A 9 44.38 -9.21 -4.05
N GLY A 10 43.77 -8.75 -2.97
CA GLY A 10 42.32 -8.76 -2.79
C GLY A 10 41.75 -7.34 -2.81
N ILE A 11 40.58 -7.17 -3.42
CA ILE A 11 39.93 -5.88 -3.61
C ILE A 11 38.44 -5.97 -3.24
N ASN A 12 37.92 -4.96 -2.56
CA ASN A 12 36.48 -4.72 -2.44
C ASN A 12 36.06 -3.60 -3.41
N LEU A 13 35.06 -3.87 -4.27
CA LEU A 13 34.50 -2.89 -5.22
C LEU A 13 33.09 -2.40 -4.86
N GLY A 14 32.51 -2.89 -3.75
CA GLY A 14 31.25 -2.42 -3.19
C GLY A 14 31.33 -1.01 -2.58
N HIS A 15 30.51 -0.72 -1.57
CA HIS A 15 30.80 0.41 -0.68
C HIS A 15 31.99 0.07 0.22
N ASP A 16 32.58 1.07 0.90
CA ASP A 16 33.76 0.86 1.75
C ASP A 16 34.93 0.18 0.98
N ARG A 17 35.19 0.66 -0.24
CA ARG A 17 36.26 0.13 -1.11
C ARG A 17 37.57 -0.03 -0.34
N SER A 18 38.30 -1.11 -0.61
CA SER A 18 39.52 -1.46 0.12
C SER A 18 40.43 -2.35 -0.72
N ALA A 19 41.70 -2.44 -0.32
CA ALA A 19 42.68 -3.37 -0.89
C ALA A 19 43.48 -4.05 0.23
N ALA A 20 43.94 -5.27 -0.03
CA ALA A 20 44.80 -6.03 0.87
C ALA A 20 45.74 -6.94 0.08
N ILE A 21 46.99 -7.10 0.55
CA ILE A 21 47.95 -8.07 -0.01
C ILE A 21 48.25 -9.15 1.01
N VAL A 22 48.17 -10.40 0.57
CA VAL A 22 48.51 -11.59 1.35
C VAL A 22 49.72 -12.28 0.76
N GLN A 23 50.61 -12.74 1.64
CA GLN A 23 51.76 -13.59 1.30
C GLN A 23 51.88 -14.69 2.36
N ASP A 24 52.04 -15.94 1.93
CA ASP A 24 52.21 -17.09 2.84
C ASP A 24 51.12 -17.18 3.93
N GLY A 25 49.88 -16.79 3.59
CA GLY A 25 48.73 -16.76 4.49
C GLY A 25 48.68 -15.58 5.46
N GLU A 26 49.71 -14.73 5.50
CA GLU A 26 49.78 -13.52 6.32
C GLU A 26 49.24 -12.31 5.54
N ILE A 27 48.38 -11.50 6.17
CA ILE A 27 47.98 -10.20 5.62
C ILE A 27 49.13 -9.21 5.83
N LYS A 28 49.87 -8.88 4.77
CA LYS A 28 51.06 -8.01 4.85
C LYS A 28 50.69 -6.54 4.96
N VAL A 29 49.66 -6.13 4.23
CA VAL A 29 49.14 -4.76 4.23
C VAL A 29 47.67 -4.77 3.86
N ALA A 30 46.87 -3.91 4.49
CA ALA A 30 45.47 -3.71 4.16
C ALA A 30 45.04 -2.28 4.50
N ILE A 31 44.30 -1.63 3.59
CA ILE A 31 43.85 -0.25 3.78
C ILE A 31 42.47 -0.02 3.17
N GLN A 32 41.69 0.86 3.81
CA GLN A 32 40.40 1.30 3.30
C GLN A 32 40.58 2.57 2.45
N GLN A 33 39.94 2.63 1.29
CA GLN A 33 40.02 3.77 0.38
C GLN A 33 39.59 5.08 1.06
N GLU A 34 38.59 5.03 1.96
CA GLU A 34 38.12 6.21 2.70
C GLU A 34 39.22 6.91 3.52
N ARG A 35 40.26 6.17 3.92
CA ARG A 35 41.41 6.73 4.66
C ARG A 35 42.24 7.64 3.76
N LEU A 36 42.30 7.32 2.46
CA LEU A 36 43.16 7.95 1.45
C LEU A 36 42.44 9.08 0.70
N ASP A 37 41.20 8.85 0.26
CA ASP A 37 40.41 9.87 -0.45
C ASP A 37 39.68 10.84 0.50
N ARG A 38 39.72 10.57 1.82
CA ARG A 38 39.04 11.32 2.88
C ARG A 38 37.52 11.37 2.72
N CYS A 39 36.94 10.51 1.88
CA CYS A 39 35.50 10.34 1.70
C CYS A 39 35.01 9.14 2.50
N LYS A 40 34.32 9.41 3.62
CA LYS A 40 33.74 8.37 4.48
C LYS A 40 32.77 7.50 3.69
N HIS A 41 32.88 6.19 3.84
CA HIS A 41 32.18 5.19 3.04
C HIS A 41 32.47 5.33 1.54
N SER A 42 33.75 5.48 1.16
CA SER A 42 34.22 5.69 -0.22
C SER A 42 33.37 4.95 -1.26
N ILE A 43 32.81 5.72 -2.18
CA ILE A 43 31.76 5.28 -3.13
C ILE A 43 32.34 4.26 -4.12
N GLY A 44 31.73 3.08 -4.21
CA GLY A 44 32.00 2.11 -5.29
C GLY A 44 30.80 1.83 -6.21
N TYR A 45 30.63 0.56 -6.59
CA TYR A 45 29.84 0.13 -7.76
C TYR A 45 28.39 0.58 -7.75
N LEU A 46 27.79 0.57 -6.55
CA LEU A 46 26.38 0.90 -6.35
C LEU A 46 26.02 2.32 -6.81
N HIS A 47 26.98 3.23 -7.05
CA HIS A 47 26.69 4.62 -7.41
C HIS A 47 27.63 5.26 -8.43
N GLN A 48 28.84 4.74 -8.65
CA GLN A 48 29.71 5.32 -9.69
C GLN A 48 29.12 5.12 -11.08
N SER A 49 28.52 3.96 -11.37
CA SER A 49 27.99 3.63 -12.69
C SER A 49 26.97 2.47 -12.64
N ILE A 50 25.78 2.73 -12.09
CA ILE A 50 24.71 1.72 -12.03
C ILE A 50 24.39 1.23 -13.45
N GLY A 51 24.71 -0.04 -13.71
CA GLY A 51 24.47 -0.70 -15.00
C GLY A 51 25.47 -0.36 -16.12
N ASP A 52 26.58 0.31 -15.82
CA ASP A 52 27.65 0.57 -16.80
C ASP A 52 29.03 0.25 -16.20
N ASP A 53 29.35 -1.04 -16.21
CA ASP A 53 30.61 -1.61 -15.71
C ASP A 53 31.86 -0.93 -16.30
N SER A 54 31.76 -0.32 -17.48
CA SER A 54 32.89 0.33 -18.18
C SER A 54 33.32 1.68 -17.57
N LYS A 55 32.47 2.29 -16.74
CA LYS A 55 32.72 3.60 -16.12
C LYS A 55 33.10 3.51 -14.64
N MET A 56 33.22 2.29 -14.11
CA MET A 56 33.63 2.02 -12.74
C MET A 56 35.10 2.41 -12.49
N GLN A 57 35.37 3.13 -11.39
CA GLN A 57 36.72 3.44 -10.94
C GLN A 57 37.21 2.43 -9.90
N LEU A 58 38.35 1.81 -10.19
CA LEU A 58 39.07 0.96 -9.25
C LEU A 58 39.67 1.80 -8.11
N PRO A 59 39.82 1.25 -6.89
CA PRO A 59 40.46 1.94 -5.75
C PRO A 59 41.99 1.97 -5.92
N TRP A 60 42.47 2.68 -6.95
CA TRP A 60 43.88 2.70 -7.33
C TRP A 60 44.77 3.25 -6.22
N GLU A 61 44.31 4.21 -5.42
CA GLU A 61 45.05 4.72 -4.28
C GLU A 61 45.30 3.62 -3.24
N ALA A 62 44.28 2.83 -2.89
CA ALA A 62 44.45 1.70 -1.97
C ALA A 62 45.31 0.58 -2.55
N ILE A 63 45.16 0.27 -3.85
CA ILE A 63 45.97 -0.74 -4.55
C ILE A 63 47.44 -0.32 -4.56
N ASN A 64 47.74 0.90 -4.98
CA ASN A 64 49.10 1.43 -5.03
C ASN A 64 49.72 1.53 -3.63
N TYR A 65 48.95 1.96 -2.63
CA TYR A 65 49.39 1.97 -1.24
C TYR A 65 49.87 0.59 -0.78
N CYS A 66 49.12 -0.46 -1.10
CA CYS A 66 49.50 -1.82 -0.74
C CYS A 66 50.75 -2.30 -1.49
N LEU A 67 50.83 -2.04 -2.80
CA LEU A 67 51.99 -2.43 -3.63
C LEU A 67 53.27 -1.73 -3.20
N GLU A 68 53.20 -0.42 -2.90
CA GLU A 68 54.32 0.38 -2.41
C GLU A 68 54.83 -0.13 -1.06
N GLU A 69 53.94 -0.48 -0.13
CA GLU A 69 54.32 -0.96 1.20
C GLU A 69 55.06 -2.30 1.16
N VAL A 70 54.62 -3.23 0.30
CA VAL A 70 55.34 -4.52 0.13
C VAL A 70 56.53 -4.42 -0.82
N GLY A 71 56.65 -3.32 -1.57
CA GLY A 71 57.77 -3.04 -2.47
C GLY A 71 57.79 -3.87 -3.75
N ILE A 72 56.62 -4.16 -4.34
CA ILE A 72 56.49 -4.96 -5.58
C ILE A 72 55.77 -4.19 -6.69
N ASP A 73 56.07 -4.52 -7.95
CA ASP A 73 55.27 -4.10 -9.10
C ASP A 73 53.99 -4.94 -9.21
N ILE A 74 52.91 -4.36 -9.75
CA ILE A 74 51.63 -5.06 -9.94
C ILE A 74 51.77 -6.34 -10.80
N MET A 75 52.77 -6.39 -11.69
CA MET A 75 53.04 -7.56 -12.53
C MET A 75 53.71 -8.72 -11.78
N GLU A 76 54.16 -8.50 -10.54
CA GLU A 76 54.71 -9.53 -9.66
C GLU A 76 53.64 -10.24 -8.81
N LEU A 77 52.38 -9.81 -8.92
CA LEU A 77 51.25 -10.50 -8.29
C LEU A 77 50.99 -11.86 -8.96
N GLU A 78 50.66 -12.86 -8.14
CA GLU A 78 50.19 -14.16 -8.62
C GLU A 78 48.71 -14.11 -9.02
N SER A 79 47.90 -13.34 -8.29
CA SER A 79 46.47 -13.24 -8.53
C SER A 79 45.86 -11.93 -8.06
N ILE A 80 44.77 -11.52 -8.71
CA ILE A 80 43.92 -10.42 -8.28
C ILE A 80 42.51 -10.97 -8.07
N THR A 81 41.94 -10.82 -6.87
CA THR A 81 40.57 -11.28 -6.58
C THR A 81 39.74 -10.10 -6.09
N ALA A 82 38.59 -9.88 -6.72
CA ALA A 82 37.67 -8.82 -6.31
C ALA A 82 36.24 -9.34 -6.20
N ASN A 83 35.47 -8.68 -5.35
CA ASN A 83 34.07 -9.00 -5.12
C ASN A 83 33.29 -7.73 -4.72
N MET A 84 31.97 -7.77 -4.92
CA MET A 84 31.00 -6.79 -4.43
C MET A 84 29.71 -7.52 -3.99
N PRO A 85 28.91 -6.94 -3.08
CA PRO A 85 27.61 -7.50 -2.70
C PRO A 85 26.59 -7.39 -3.85
N GLY A 86 25.51 -8.16 -3.79
CA GLY A 86 24.51 -8.21 -4.85
C GLY A 86 24.94 -9.09 -6.02
N ILE A 87 24.60 -8.70 -7.26
CA ILE A 87 25.11 -9.38 -8.45
C ILE A 87 26.58 -8.97 -8.59
N ASP A 88 27.50 -9.93 -8.53
CA ASP A 88 28.94 -9.63 -8.52
C ASP A 88 29.46 -9.34 -9.93
N HIS A 89 29.67 -8.06 -10.24
CA HIS A 89 30.28 -7.60 -11.49
C HIS A 89 31.80 -7.40 -11.37
N ALA A 90 32.41 -7.58 -10.19
CA ALA A 90 33.80 -7.17 -9.94
C ALA A 90 34.82 -7.88 -10.85
N PRO A 91 34.74 -9.21 -11.08
CA PRO A 91 35.67 -9.88 -11.97
C PRO A 91 35.58 -9.39 -13.43
N ALA A 92 34.37 -9.06 -13.90
CA ALA A 92 34.16 -8.56 -15.26
C ALA A 92 34.73 -7.14 -15.42
N ILE A 93 34.47 -6.27 -14.43
CA ILE A 93 35.04 -4.92 -14.39
C ILE A 93 36.56 -4.97 -14.44
N LEU A 94 37.20 -5.75 -13.57
CA LEU A 94 38.66 -5.86 -13.56
C LEU A 94 39.23 -6.35 -14.89
N LYS A 95 38.65 -7.40 -15.49
CA LYS A 95 39.11 -7.93 -16.78
C LYS A 95 38.97 -6.93 -17.92
N ASN A 96 37.99 -6.04 -17.86
CA ASN A 96 37.79 -4.99 -18.85
C ASN A 96 38.67 -3.75 -18.61
N SER A 97 39.00 -3.45 -17.35
CA SER A 97 39.80 -2.29 -16.97
C SER A 97 41.31 -2.54 -17.00
N LEU A 98 41.75 -3.79 -16.86
CA LEU A 98 43.16 -4.17 -16.78
C LEU A 98 43.71 -4.65 -18.14
N PRO A 99 44.99 -4.39 -18.46
CA PRO A 99 45.64 -4.96 -19.65
C PRO A 99 45.75 -6.48 -19.57
N SER A 100 45.85 -7.15 -20.73
CA SER A 100 45.77 -8.62 -20.86
C SER A 100 46.57 -9.44 -19.82
N PRO A 101 47.85 -9.13 -19.52
CA PRO A 101 48.60 -9.93 -18.54
C PRO A 101 48.02 -9.89 -17.13
N LEU A 102 47.43 -8.76 -16.73
CA LEU A 102 46.79 -8.58 -15.42
C LEU A 102 45.35 -9.12 -15.42
N ALA A 103 44.63 -9.00 -16.54
CA ALA A 103 43.29 -9.56 -16.68
C ALA A 103 43.27 -11.09 -16.52
N ASP A 104 44.34 -11.78 -16.97
CA ASP A 104 44.52 -13.23 -16.82
C ASP A 104 44.78 -13.65 -15.36
N MET A 105 45.22 -12.72 -14.49
CA MET A 105 45.41 -12.96 -13.05
C MET A 105 44.11 -12.86 -12.25
N VAL A 106 43.02 -12.33 -12.85
CA VAL A 106 41.76 -12.07 -12.16
C VAL A 106 41.01 -13.36 -11.84
N GLN A 107 40.80 -13.63 -10.55
CA GLN A 107 40.03 -14.76 -10.05
C GLN A 107 38.61 -14.35 -9.63
N THR A 108 37.72 -15.34 -9.57
CA THR A 108 36.34 -15.16 -9.14
C THR A 108 36.06 -16.02 -7.92
N ILE A 109 35.71 -15.37 -6.81
CA ILE A 109 35.21 -16.06 -5.62
C ILE A 109 33.70 -16.33 -5.77
N PRO A 110 33.18 -17.51 -5.37
CA PRO A 110 31.78 -17.86 -5.63
C PRO A 110 30.73 -17.15 -4.76
N SER A 111 31.12 -16.50 -3.67
CA SER A 111 30.18 -15.84 -2.75
C SER A 111 30.85 -14.72 -1.96
N HIS A 112 30.13 -13.62 -1.78
CA HIS A 112 30.51 -12.50 -0.94
C HIS A 112 30.63 -12.91 0.55
N HIS A 113 29.69 -13.72 1.05
CA HIS A 113 29.78 -14.27 2.40
C HIS A 113 30.94 -15.25 2.58
N LEU A 114 31.39 -15.91 1.51
CA LEU A 114 32.59 -16.74 1.58
C LEU A 114 33.84 -15.86 1.77
N SER A 115 33.94 -14.70 1.11
CA SER A 115 35.02 -13.73 1.38
C SER A 115 35.05 -13.32 2.84
N HIS A 116 33.88 -12.98 3.42
CA HIS A 116 33.73 -12.72 4.86
C HIS A 116 34.18 -13.90 5.72
N ALA A 117 33.83 -15.12 5.34
CA ALA A 117 34.23 -16.31 6.10
C ALA A 117 35.76 -16.50 6.11
N TYR A 118 36.44 -16.24 4.98
CA TYR A 118 37.91 -16.27 4.91
C TYR A 118 38.54 -15.15 5.73
N SER A 119 37.98 -13.92 5.71
CA SER A 119 38.54 -12.81 6.49
C SER A 119 38.47 -13.05 7.99
N ALA A 120 37.47 -13.78 8.49
CA ALA A 120 37.39 -14.14 9.91
C ALA A 120 38.21 -15.39 10.26
N TYR A 121 37.97 -16.52 9.61
CA TYR A 121 38.54 -17.80 10.07
C TYR A 121 40.04 -17.88 9.84
N TRP A 122 40.53 -17.54 8.66
CA TRP A 122 41.96 -17.72 8.33
C TRP A 122 42.91 -17.02 9.30
N PRO A 123 42.69 -15.75 9.67
CA PRO A 123 43.52 -15.04 10.65
C PRO A 123 43.15 -15.30 12.12
N SER A 124 42.14 -16.12 12.43
CA SER A 124 41.68 -16.32 13.82
C SER A 124 42.70 -17.03 14.73
N GLY A 125 43.60 -17.83 14.17
CA GLY A 125 44.45 -18.75 14.93
C GLY A 125 43.74 -20.02 15.42
N MET A 126 42.46 -20.24 15.08
CA MET A 126 41.70 -21.42 15.48
C MET A 126 41.83 -22.58 14.49
N ASP A 127 42.07 -23.80 14.99
CA ASP A 127 42.09 -25.02 14.17
C ASP A 127 40.70 -25.47 13.71
N GLU A 128 39.65 -25.15 14.47
CA GLU A 128 38.26 -25.43 14.15
C GLU A 128 37.36 -24.29 14.64
N ALA A 129 36.31 -23.94 13.89
CA ALA A 129 35.33 -22.95 14.29
C ALA A 129 34.02 -23.09 13.51
N VAL A 130 32.91 -22.69 14.12
CA VAL A 130 31.73 -22.24 13.40
C VAL A 130 32.01 -20.84 12.87
N ILE A 131 31.66 -20.54 11.61
CA ILE A 131 31.75 -19.19 11.05
C ILE A 131 30.35 -18.70 10.73
N LEU A 132 29.99 -17.51 11.21
CA LEU A 132 28.78 -16.80 10.81
C LEU A 132 29.15 -15.52 10.06
N ALA A 133 28.87 -15.52 8.75
CA ALA A 133 28.90 -14.33 7.91
C ALA A 133 27.49 -13.74 7.87
N VAL A 134 27.29 -12.56 8.45
CA VAL A 134 25.96 -11.91 8.56
C VAL A 134 26.04 -10.44 8.17
N ASP A 135 25.25 -10.08 7.16
CA ASP A 135 25.34 -8.76 6.53
C ASP A 135 23.96 -8.16 6.18
N ALA A 136 23.96 -6.92 5.69
CA ALA A 136 22.80 -6.32 5.05
C ALA A 136 22.41 -7.09 3.78
N SER A 137 23.39 -7.40 2.94
CA SER A 137 23.22 -8.27 1.77
C SER A 137 24.53 -8.92 1.35
N GLY A 138 24.50 -10.22 1.05
CA GLY A 138 25.59 -10.91 0.36
C GLY A 138 25.36 -11.02 -1.14
N SER A 139 25.75 -12.14 -1.74
CA SER A 139 25.60 -12.35 -3.18
C SER A 139 24.14 -12.57 -3.59
N THR A 140 23.77 -12.05 -4.76
CA THR A 140 22.46 -12.27 -5.40
C THR A 140 22.61 -13.23 -6.57
N HIS A 141 21.97 -14.39 -6.47
CA HIS A 141 21.92 -15.40 -7.54
C HIS A 141 20.49 -15.87 -7.73
N SER A 142 20.04 -16.00 -8.98
CA SER A 142 18.66 -16.43 -9.33
C SER A 142 17.57 -15.67 -8.55
N ASN A 143 17.69 -14.33 -8.51
CA ASN A 143 16.76 -13.43 -7.80
C ASN A 143 16.67 -13.68 -6.27
N ARG A 144 17.71 -14.27 -5.67
CA ARG A 144 17.79 -14.55 -4.23
C ARG A 144 19.06 -13.92 -3.67
N THR A 145 18.92 -13.06 -2.67
CA THR A 145 20.01 -12.31 -2.02
C THR A 145 20.31 -12.92 -0.66
N GLU A 146 21.59 -13.19 -0.39
CA GLU A 146 22.04 -13.73 0.90
C GLU A 146 21.78 -12.73 2.05
N SER A 147 21.22 -13.22 3.16
CA SER A 147 21.11 -12.48 4.42
C SER A 147 22.22 -12.87 5.40
N TYR A 148 22.45 -14.17 5.56
CA TYR A 148 23.57 -14.68 6.35
C TYR A 148 23.94 -16.10 5.87
N SER A 149 25.17 -16.50 6.13
CA SER A 149 25.68 -17.83 5.83
C SER A 149 26.44 -18.40 7.03
N VAL A 150 26.20 -19.68 7.31
CA VAL A 150 26.85 -20.43 8.38
C VAL A 150 27.79 -21.45 7.75
N TYR A 151 29.03 -21.50 8.25
CA TYR A 151 30.04 -22.45 7.80
C TYR A 151 30.60 -23.22 8.99
N GLU A 152 31.03 -24.44 8.71
CA GLU A 152 31.92 -25.22 9.54
C GLU A 152 33.33 -25.08 8.97
N ALA A 153 34.32 -24.87 9.83
CA ALA A 153 35.70 -24.83 9.39
C ALA A 153 36.60 -25.69 10.27
N GLU A 154 37.48 -26.45 9.61
CA GLU A 154 38.44 -27.36 10.22
C GLU A 154 39.75 -27.34 9.40
N ALA A 155 40.88 -27.11 10.06
CA ALA A 155 42.20 -26.91 9.47
C ALA A 155 42.19 -25.86 8.34
N THR A 156 42.19 -26.25 7.06
CA THR A 156 42.12 -25.30 5.93
C THR A 156 40.78 -25.32 5.22
N ALA A 157 39.88 -26.23 5.58
CA ALA A 157 38.60 -26.41 4.93
C ALA A 157 37.55 -25.46 5.54
N ILE A 158 36.75 -24.84 4.66
CA ILE A 158 35.54 -24.11 5.03
C ILE A 158 34.37 -24.73 4.25
N ARG A 159 33.37 -25.24 4.97
CA ARG A 159 32.20 -25.93 4.42
C ARG A 159 30.94 -25.16 4.76
N LEU A 160 30.13 -24.83 3.75
CA LEU A 160 28.82 -24.20 3.97
C LEU A 160 27.87 -25.19 4.65
N ILE A 161 27.28 -24.79 5.77
CA ILE A 161 26.20 -25.50 6.48
C ILE A 161 24.85 -24.98 5.98
N HIS A 162 24.66 -23.66 6.03
CA HIS A 162 23.40 -22.99 5.68
C HIS A 162 23.65 -21.65 5.01
N SER A 163 22.78 -21.27 4.08
CA SER A 163 22.75 -19.94 3.48
C SER A 163 21.31 -19.45 3.41
N GLU A 164 20.98 -18.49 4.27
CA GLU A 164 19.66 -17.88 4.30
C GLU A 164 19.57 -16.81 3.21
N LYS A 165 18.50 -16.85 2.41
CA LYS A 165 18.31 -15.93 1.28
C LYS A 165 16.91 -15.34 1.25
N ALA A 166 16.82 -14.05 0.98
CA ALA A 166 15.59 -13.33 0.70
C ALA A 166 15.35 -13.24 -0.82
N VAL A 167 14.11 -13.01 -1.24
CA VAL A 167 13.82 -12.63 -2.64
C VAL A 167 14.40 -11.24 -2.87
N SER A 168 15.16 -11.04 -3.95
CA SER A 168 16.06 -9.88 -4.08
C SER A 168 15.35 -8.52 -4.00
N HIS A 169 14.20 -8.36 -4.65
CA HIS A 169 13.44 -7.11 -4.63
C HIS A 169 12.67 -6.87 -3.31
N LEU A 170 12.65 -7.86 -2.41
CA LEU A 170 12.14 -7.76 -1.05
C LEU A 170 13.24 -7.67 0.01
N ALA A 171 14.52 -7.82 -0.36
CA ALA A 171 15.62 -7.93 0.57
C ALA A 171 15.68 -6.74 1.56
N GLN A 172 15.33 -5.54 1.09
CA GLN A 172 15.38 -4.29 1.87
C GLN A 172 14.64 -4.30 3.22
N LEU A 173 13.69 -5.21 3.44
CA LEU A 173 13.06 -5.45 4.75
C LEU A 173 12.98 -6.94 5.11
N SER A 174 13.74 -7.80 4.42
CA SER A 174 13.68 -9.26 4.57
C SER A 174 15.04 -9.88 4.89
N THR A 175 16.07 -9.08 5.21
CA THR A 175 17.36 -9.55 5.73
C THR A 175 17.62 -8.96 7.12
N LEU A 176 18.43 -9.64 7.92
CA LEU A 176 18.75 -9.20 9.28
C LEU A 176 19.43 -7.82 9.31
N GLY A 177 20.42 -7.60 8.44
CA GLY A 177 21.12 -6.32 8.37
C GLY A 177 20.23 -5.18 7.85
N PHE A 178 19.44 -5.39 6.80
CA PHE A 178 18.61 -4.31 6.26
C PHE A 178 17.47 -3.87 7.19
N ILE A 179 16.93 -4.76 8.01
CA ILE A 179 15.94 -4.37 9.03
C ILE A 179 16.58 -3.45 10.07
N TYR A 180 17.79 -3.79 10.50
CA TYR A 180 18.55 -2.98 11.45
C TYR A 180 18.88 -1.59 10.86
N GLU A 181 19.29 -1.56 9.58
CA GLU A 181 19.54 -0.32 8.83
C GLU A 181 18.27 0.50 8.59
N TYR A 182 17.13 -0.14 8.31
CA TYR A 182 15.85 0.54 8.13
C TYR A 182 15.47 1.36 9.37
N ILE A 183 15.63 0.78 10.56
CA ILE A 183 15.41 1.52 11.81
C ILE A 183 16.49 2.61 12.02
N ALA A 184 17.75 2.35 11.63
CA ALA A 184 18.79 3.38 11.69
C ALA A 184 18.45 4.60 10.81
N HIS A 185 17.91 4.38 9.61
CA HIS A 185 17.41 5.47 8.76
C HIS A 185 16.24 6.23 9.40
N LYS A 186 15.28 5.53 10.03
CA LYS A 186 14.17 6.17 10.75
C LYS A 186 14.64 7.05 11.90
N LEU A 187 15.76 6.69 12.54
CA LEU A 187 16.43 7.47 13.59
C LEU A 187 17.23 8.68 13.05
N GLY A 188 17.32 8.83 11.72
CA GLY A 188 18.14 9.84 11.07
C GLY A 188 19.64 9.53 11.13
N PHE A 189 20.02 8.27 11.38
CA PHE A 189 21.41 7.83 11.42
C PHE A 189 21.88 7.42 10.03
N ALA A 190 22.23 8.42 9.23
CA ALA A 190 22.74 8.23 7.88
C ALA A 190 23.84 9.23 7.55
N THR A 191 24.88 8.76 6.86
CA THR A 191 25.88 9.63 6.22
C THR A 191 25.45 9.87 4.79
N SER A 192 25.19 11.14 4.42
CA SER A 192 24.91 11.49 3.02
C SER A 192 26.23 11.50 2.25
N ILE A 193 26.29 10.72 1.19
CA ILE A 193 27.49 10.62 0.35
C ILE A 193 27.27 11.34 -0.99
N SER A 194 26.02 11.40 -1.46
CA SER A 194 25.58 12.23 -2.59
C SER A 194 24.14 12.70 -2.35
N GLU A 195 23.57 13.51 -3.26
CA GLU A 195 22.18 14.00 -3.16
C GLU A 195 21.16 12.86 -3.02
N ASN A 196 21.45 11.68 -3.55
CA ASN A 196 20.54 10.53 -3.60
C ASN A 196 21.05 9.29 -2.83
N LEU A 197 22.16 9.40 -2.09
CA LEU A 197 22.75 8.27 -1.38
C LEU A 197 23.01 8.60 0.08
N GLN A 198 22.49 7.70 0.93
CA GLN A 198 22.70 7.69 2.35
C GLN A 198 23.15 6.30 2.79
N VAL A 199 24.29 6.23 3.48
CA VAL A 199 24.75 4.98 4.13
C VAL A 199 24.35 5.02 5.60
N PRO A 200 23.64 3.99 6.11
CA PRO A 200 23.18 3.94 7.48
C PRO A 200 24.33 3.84 8.47
N GLU A 201 24.26 4.60 9.56
CA GLU A 201 25.23 4.53 10.66
C GLU A 201 24.72 3.59 11.76
N ALA A 202 24.59 2.30 11.45
CA ALA A 202 24.04 1.26 12.33
C ALA A 202 24.68 1.22 13.73
N GLY A 203 25.98 1.54 13.85
CA GLY A 203 26.66 1.64 15.14
C GLY A 203 26.08 2.71 16.09
N LYS A 204 25.39 3.74 15.58
CA LYS A 204 24.67 4.72 16.41
C LYS A 204 23.39 4.13 17.00
N LEU A 205 22.66 3.34 16.22
CA LEU A 205 21.48 2.60 16.71
C LEU A 205 21.88 1.69 17.87
N MET A 206 22.99 0.96 17.72
CA MET A 206 23.52 0.07 18.76
C MET A 206 23.74 0.80 20.09
N GLY A 207 24.35 2.00 20.05
CA GLY A 207 24.53 2.81 21.25
C GLY A 207 23.21 3.33 21.85
N LEU A 208 22.27 3.73 20.99
CA LEU A 208 20.97 4.23 21.40
C LEU A 208 20.08 3.15 22.03
N ALA A 209 20.19 1.89 21.60
CA ALA A 209 19.34 0.79 22.04
C ALA A 209 19.29 0.62 23.57
N SER A 210 20.40 0.91 24.26
CA SER A 210 20.51 0.87 25.74
C SER A 210 19.65 1.91 26.49
N TYR A 211 19.07 2.89 25.79
CA TYR A 211 18.18 3.92 26.36
C TYR A 211 16.69 3.60 26.18
N GLY A 212 16.36 2.61 25.36
CA GLY A 212 14.98 2.19 25.12
C GLY A 212 14.48 1.19 26.14
N LYS A 213 13.18 0.89 26.05
CA LYS A 213 12.47 -0.06 26.89
C LYS A 213 11.70 -1.06 26.02
N PRO A 214 11.63 -2.34 26.42
CA PRO A 214 10.83 -3.32 25.70
C PRO A 214 9.34 -3.03 25.84
N GLN A 215 8.63 -3.00 24.72
CA GLN A 215 7.17 -2.85 24.65
C GLN A 215 6.53 -4.21 24.38
N LYS A 216 5.77 -4.73 25.35
CA LYS A 216 5.22 -6.11 25.30
C LYS A 216 4.10 -6.32 24.28
N ASN A 217 3.46 -5.23 23.87
CA ASN A 217 2.31 -5.19 22.97
C ASN A 217 2.71 -4.97 21.50
N TRP A 218 4.00 -4.85 21.20
CA TRP A 218 4.50 -4.75 19.82
C TRP A 218 4.75 -6.15 19.24
N ASN A 219 4.54 -6.29 17.93
CA ASN A 219 4.60 -7.56 17.21
C ASN A 219 6.05 -8.02 17.03
N LYS A 220 6.31 -9.33 17.17
CA LYS A 220 7.66 -9.88 16.93
C LYS A 220 7.98 -9.91 15.44
N TRP A 221 9.16 -9.46 15.03
CA TRP A 221 9.56 -9.39 13.61
C TRP A 221 10.48 -10.53 13.19
N LEU A 222 11.40 -10.96 14.07
CA LEU A 222 12.35 -12.02 13.76
C LEU A 222 11.88 -13.35 14.36
N ILE A 223 11.08 -14.10 13.60
CA ILE A 223 10.41 -15.31 14.08
C ILE A 223 11.27 -16.54 13.78
N THR A 224 11.86 -17.10 14.83
CA THR A 224 12.67 -18.33 14.76
C THR A 224 11.81 -19.59 14.97
N ARG A 225 12.24 -20.71 14.40
CA ARG A 225 11.66 -22.05 14.64
C ARG A 225 12.74 -23.00 15.15
N LYS A 226 12.41 -23.82 16.15
CA LYS A 226 13.38 -24.75 16.74
C LYS A 226 13.89 -25.75 15.70
N GLY A 227 15.21 -25.92 15.61
CA GLY A 227 15.85 -26.85 14.67
C GLY A 227 15.88 -26.38 13.22
N ASP A 228 15.56 -25.11 12.96
CA ASP A 228 15.48 -24.53 11.62
C ASP A 228 16.28 -23.22 11.60
N TYR A 229 17.22 -23.10 10.65
CA TYR A 229 17.96 -21.87 10.46
C TYR A 229 17.04 -20.76 9.93
N HIS A 230 15.98 -21.08 9.17
CA HIS A 230 15.12 -20.06 8.58
C HIS A 230 14.51 -19.11 9.63
N ILE A 231 14.72 -17.81 9.42
CA ILE A 231 14.09 -16.74 10.20
C ILE A 231 12.98 -16.16 9.36
N HIS A 232 11.74 -16.36 9.80
CA HIS A 232 10.60 -15.77 9.14
C HIS A 232 10.47 -14.29 9.52
N ILE A 233 10.44 -13.43 8.50
CA ILE A 233 10.35 -11.98 8.64
C ILE A 233 9.08 -11.49 7.92
N PRO A 234 8.04 -11.07 8.65
CA PRO A 234 6.84 -10.52 8.05
C PRO A 234 7.09 -9.04 7.68
N ALA A 235 7.88 -8.81 6.63
CA ALA A 235 8.35 -7.49 6.21
C ALA A 235 7.23 -6.45 6.03
N TYR A 236 6.06 -6.89 5.56
CA TYR A 236 4.89 -6.03 5.44
C TYR A 236 4.30 -5.62 6.79
N ASP A 237 4.16 -6.56 7.73
CA ASP A 237 3.62 -6.25 9.06
C ASP A 237 4.61 -5.37 9.85
N LEU A 238 5.92 -5.59 9.70
CA LEU A 238 6.97 -4.69 10.22
C LEU A 238 6.79 -3.27 9.67
N PHE A 239 6.66 -3.14 8.35
CA PHE A 239 6.43 -1.84 7.71
C PHE A 239 5.16 -1.17 8.25
N LEU A 240 4.04 -1.90 8.33
CA LEU A 240 2.79 -1.37 8.86
C LEU A 240 2.94 -0.91 10.31
N GLU A 241 3.59 -1.70 11.16
CA GLU A 241 3.79 -1.37 12.58
C GLU A 241 4.67 -0.13 12.75
N VAL A 242 5.77 -0.02 12.00
CA VAL A 242 6.65 1.16 12.06
C VAL A 242 5.91 2.41 11.61
N GLU A 243 5.17 2.37 10.50
CA GLU A 243 4.44 3.55 10.02
C GLU A 243 3.23 3.89 10.90
N ALA A 244 2.59 2.90 11.52
CA ALA A 244 1.51 3.12 12.48
C ALA A 244 2.03 3.71 13.80
N LEU A 245 3.19 3.26 14.30
CA LEU A 245 3.90 3.87 15.43
C LEU A 245 4.30 5.31 15.12
N THR A 246 4.84 5.57 13.93
CA THR A 246 5.11 6.93 13.46
C THR A 246 3.83 7.76 13.45
N LYS A 247 2.72 7.23 12.92
CA LYS A 247 1.45 7.97 12.88
C LYS A 247 0.90 8.31 14.26
N LEU A 248 1.06 7.41 15.23
CA LEU A 248 0.54 7.57 16.59
C LEU A 248 1.40 8.48 17.46
N TYR A 249 2.74 8.34 17.39
CA TYR A 249 3.66 8.94 18.36
C TYR A 249 4.55 10.05 17.81
N ASP A 250 4.66 10.22 16.50
CA ASP A 250 5.54 11.22 15.92
C ASP A 250 4.88 12.59 15.86
N ASN A 251 5.38 13.52 16.67
CA ASN A 251 4.95 14.92 16.68
C ASN A 251 5.78 15.82 15.74
N GLY A 252 6.79 15.27 15.05
CA GLY A 252 7.69 16.02 14.18
C GLY A 252 8.71 16.89 14.90
N GLU A 253 8.66 17.02 16.23
CA GLU A 253 9.53 17.90 17.00
C GLU A 253 10.89 17.24 17.33
N GLY A 254 11.93 18.07 17.41
CA GLY A 254 13.28 17.63 17.76
C GLY A 254 13.95 16.70 16.75
N LYS A 255 15.08 16.12 17.15
CA LYS A 255 15.82 15.15 16.34
C LYS A 255 15.16 13.78 16.45
N ALA A 256 15.12 13.02 15.35
CA ALA A 256 14.45 11.72 15.29
C ALA A 256 14.90 10.75 16.40
N TYR A 257 16.20 10.65 16.69
CA TYR A 257 16.74 9.80 17.76
C TYR A 257 16.37 10.22 19.20
N LEU A 258 15.70 11.35 19.39
CA LEU A 258 15.14 11.75 20.69
C LEU A 258 13.64 11.42 20.81
N ARG A 259 13.01 10.93 19.73
CA ARG A 259 11.59 10.57 19.75
C ARG A 259 11.41 9.25 20.49
N PRO A 260 10.60 9.19 21.57
CA PRO A 260 10.54 8.03 22.46
C PRO A 260 10.25 6.70 21.78
N TYR A 261 9.32 6.67 20.80
CA TYR A 261 8.98 5.44 20.09
C TYR A 261 10.14 4.91 19.23
N LEU A 262 10.98 5.78 18.67
CA LEU A 262 12.16 5.38 17.90
C LEU A 262 13.28 4.85 18.80
N VAL A 263 13.42 5.40 20.01
CA VAL A 263 14.37 4.89 21.01
C VAL A 263 13.98 3.45 21.43
N ASP A 264 12.68 3.20 21.63
CA ASP A 264 12.18 1.85 21.94
C ASP A 264 12.27 0.90 20.73
N LEU A 265 12.06 1.40 19.51
CA LEU A 265 12.30 0.63 18.29
C LEU A 265 13.78 0.22 18.13
N ALA A 266 14.72 1.10 18.50
CA ALA A 266 16.15 0.76 18.54
C ALA A 266 16.43 -0.37 19.54
N CYS A 267 15.84 -0.30 20.74
CA CYS A 267 15.93 -1.36 21.75
C CYS A 267 15.34 -2.69 21.25
N LYS A 268 14.16 -2.64 20.62
CA LYS A 268 13.48 -3.81 20.07
C LYS A 268 14.29 -4.49 18.97
N VAL A 269 14.73 -3.75 17.96
CA VAL A 269 15.44 -4.35 16.82
C VAL A 269 16.80 -4.93 17.25
N GLN A 270 17.46 -4.30 18.22
CA GLN A 270 18.68 -4.84 18.84
C GLN A 270 18.41 -6.16 19.57
N ASP A 271 17.42 -6.21 20.47
CA ASP A 271 17.08 -7.41 21.24
C ASP A 271 16.62 -8.57 20.35
N GLU A 272 15.82 -8.29 19.30
CA GLU A 272 15.39 -9.33 18.36
C GLU A 272 16.56 -9.85 17.50
N LEU A 273 17.45 -8.96 17.04
CA LEU A 273 18.64 -9.35 16.28
C LEU A 273 19.54 -10.25 17.14
N GLU A 274 19.80 -9.87 18.38
CA GLU A 274 20.57 -10.69 19.33
C GLU A 274 19.99 -12.09 19.48
N LYS A 275 18.67 -12.21 19.69
CA LYS A 275 17.99 -13.51 19.82
C LYS A 275 18.06 -14.34 18.54
N ALA A 276 17.97 -13.69 17.38
CA ALA A 276 18.12 -14.34 16.09
C ALA A 276 19.54 -14.92 15.92
N LEU A 277 20.57 -14.14 16.24
CA LEU A 277 21.96 -14.59 16.15
C LEU A 277 22.26 -15.72 17.13
N VAL A 278 21.81 -15.61 18.39
CA VAL A 278 21.92 -16.67 19.41
C VAL A 278 21.27 -17.96 18.91
N HIS A 279 20.09 -17.88 18.31
CA HIS A 279 19.41 -19.03 17.73
C HIS A 279 20.22 -19.69 16.60
N ILE A 280 20.73 -18.89 15.65
CA ILE A 280 21.53 -19.39 14.51
C ILE A 280 22.81 -20.08 15.00
N VAL A 281 23.59 -19.41 15.85
CA VAL A 281 24.87 -19.96 16.33
C VAL A 281 24.63 -21.19 17.19
N LYS A 282 23.61 -21.19 18.06
CA LYS A 282 23.26 -22.35 18.86
C LYS A 282 23.00 -23.59 18.01
N LEU A 283 22.23 -23.46 16.93
CA LEU A 283 21.98 -24.57 16.01
C LEU A 283 23.27 -25.09 15.38
N ALA A 284 24.15 -24.19 14.96
CA ALA A 284 25.43 -24.54 14.36
C ALA A 284 26.36 -25.27 15.35
N VAL A 285 26.42 -24.80 16.61
CA VAL A 285 27.18 -25.46 17.68
C VAL A 285 26.59 -26.84 17.99
N GLU A 286 25.25 -26.97 18.08
CA GLU A 286 24.57 -28.25 18.30
C GLU A 286 24.78 -29.25 17.14
N GLU A 287 24.85 -28.77 15.89
CA GLU A 287 25.05 -29.59 14.69
C GLU A 287 26.51 -30.02 14.48
N THR A 288 27.47 -29.14 14.74
CA THR A 288 28.90 -29.39 14.50
C THR A 288 29.64 -29.94 15.72
N GLY A 289 29.16 -29.64 16.93
CA GLY A 289 29.87 -29.89 18.18
C GLY A 289 31.03 -28.93 18.45
N ILE A 290 31.25 -27.93 17.58
CA ILE A 290 32.35 -26.97 17.70
C ILE A 290 31.88 -25.77 18.53
N ASN A 291 32.56 -25.49 19.65
CA ASN A 291 32.20 -24.41 20.58
C ASN A 291 33.04 -23.13 20.41
N LYS A 292 33.65 -22.93 19.24
CA LYS A 292 34.45 -21.74 18.87
C LYS A 292 33.80 -21.02 17.70
N LEU A 293 33.75 -19.69 17.74
CA LEU A 293 33.00 -18.89 16.77
C LEU A 293 33.88 -17.85 16.07
N CYS A 294 33.78 -17.79 14.75
CA CYS A 294 34.30 -16.72 13.91
C CYS A 294 33.14 -15.88 13.35
N LEU A 295 33.22 -14.55 13.43
CA LEU A 295 32.19 -13.63 12.94
C LEU A 295 32.75 -12.65 11.90
N ALA A 296 31.98 -12.46 10.82
CA ALA A 296 32.20 -11.43 9.80
C ALA A 296 30.87 -10.96 9.17
N GLY A 297 30.93 -9.99 8.28
CA GLY A 297 29.79 -9.24 7.74
C GLY A 297 29.47 -7.99 8.56
N GLY A 298 28.80 -7.01 7.96
CA GLY A 298 28.51 -5.72 8.59
C GLY A 298 27.81 -5.82 9.96
N VAL A 299 26.98 -6.83 10.16
CA VAL A 299 26.28 -7.06 11.44
C VAL A 299 27.23 -7.54 12.54
N ALA A 300 28.35 -8.20 12.20
CA ALA A 300 29.36 -8.62 13.17
C ALA A 300 30.11 -7.44 13.82
N LEU A 301 29.93 -6.21 13.34
CA LEU A 301 30.36 -5.00 14.06
C LEU A 301 29.48 -4.67 15.28
N ASN A 302 28.37 -5.40 15.48
CA ASN A 302 27.49 -5.27 16.63
C ASN A 302 28.10 -5.93 17.87
N SER A 303 28.95 -5.16 18.56
CA SER A 303 29.72 -5.64 19.71
C SER A 303 28.88 -6.02 20.93
N VAL A 304 27.61 -5.57 20.99
CA VAL A 304 26.65 -5.99 22.03
C VAL A 304 26.18 -7.42 21.74
N ALA A 305 25.79 -7.71 20.50
CA ALA A 305 25.40 -9.05 20.09
C ALA A 305 26.56 -10.06 20.19
N ASN A 306 27.78 -9.65 19.83
CA ASN A 306 28.96 -10.52 19.92
C ASN A 306 29.23 -11.00 21.35
N TYR A 307 29.17 -10.09 22.33
CA TYR A 307 29.37 -10.45 23.74
C TYR A 307 28.22 -11.34 24.26
N LYS A 308 26.99 -11.09 23.83
CA LYS A 308 25.84 -11.93 24.19
C LYS A 308 25.96 -13.35 23.64
N LEU A 309 26.47 -13.52 22.41
CA LEU A 309 26.79 -14.84 21.85
C LEU A 309 27.82 -15.57 22.70
N LEU A 310 28.92 -14.90 23.06
CA LEU A 310 29.97 -15.46 23.92
C LEU A 310 29.42 -15.91 25.28
N GLN A 311 28.62 -15.07 25.93
CA GLN A 311 28.11 -15.35 27.28
C GLN A 311 26.97 -16.37 27.31
N GLU A 312 25.94 -16.23 26.47
CA GLU A 312 24.74 -17.06 26.54
C GLU A 312 24.95 -18.48 25.99
N LEU A 313 25.88 -18.65 25.06
CA LEU A 313 26.22 -19.96 24.50
C LEU A 313 27.43 -20.61 25.17
N GLU A 314 28.04 -19.92 26.15
CA GLU A 314 29.25 -20.39 26.85
C GLU A 314 30.35 -20.84 25.86
N LEU A 315 30.60 -20.01 24.83
CA LEU A 315 31.59 -20.32 23.80
C LEU A 315 33.00 -20.39 24.41
N ASP A 316 33.81 -21.32 23.92
CA ASP A 316 35.20 -21.49 24.36
C ASP A 316 36.05 -20.28 23.92
N ASP A 317 35.80 -19.79 22.71
CA ASP A 317 36.47 -18.62 22.15
C ASP A 317 35.66 -17.98 21.00
N ILE A 318 35.90 -16.69 20.76
CA ILE A 318 35.24 -15.92 19.72
C ILE A 318 36.23 -14.98 19.03
N PHE A 319 36.32 -15.08 17.70
CA PHE A 319 37.10 -14.17 16.87
C PHE A 319 36.20 -13.36 15.94
N ILE A 320 36.33 -12.04 15.99
CA ILE A 320 35.64 -11.14 15.08
C ILE A 320 36.70 -10.35 14.32
N PHE A 321 36.64 -10.39 12.99
CA PHE A 321 37.62 -9.66 12.18
C PHE A 321 37.50 -8.14 12.42
N PRO A 322 38.60 -7.39 12.64
CA PRO A 322 38.54 -5.97 12.99
C PRO A 322 37.83 -5.12 11.93
N ALA A 323 37.98 -5.47 10.65
CA ALA A 323 37.24 -4.91 9.53
C ALA A 323 36.10 -5.85 9.09
N ALA A 324 35.22 -6.26 10.02
CA ALA A 324 34.20 -7.28 9.76
C ALA A 324 33.21 -6.96 8.63
N GLY A 325 32.90 -5.68 8.39
CA GLY A 325 32.06 -5.26 7.26
C GLY A 325 32.76 -5.36 5.91
N ASP A 326 32.16 -4.81 4.86
CA ASP A 326 32.63 -4.94 3.47
C ASP A 326 34.09 -4.53 3.23
N SER A 327 34.64 -3.63 4.05
CA SER A 327 36.06 -3.33 3.96
C SER A 327 36.94 -4.57 4.10
N GLY A 328 36.58 -5.55 4.92
CA GLY A 328 37.34 -6.80 5.10
C GLY A 328 37.27 -7.80 3.95
N ILE A 329 36.39 -7.59 2.96
CA ILE A 329 36.27 -8.45 1.77
C ILE A 329 37.59 -8.53 1.01
N ALA A 330 38.36 -7.43 0.95
CA ALA A 330 39.68 -7.44 0.33
C ALA A 330 40.62 -8.46 0.97
N ALA A 331 40.72 -8.51 2.30
CA ALA A 331 41.53 -9.50 3.00
C ALA A 331 41.01 -10.93 2.74
N GLY A 332 39.70 -11.14 2.82
CA GLY A 332 39.07 -12.43 2.55
C GLY A 332 39.33 -12.95 1.13
N ASN A 333 39.26 -12.08 0.13
CA ASN A 333 39.54 -12.38 -1.27
C ASN A 333 40.99 -12.84 -1.49
N ALA A 334 41.94 -12.14 -0.87
CA ALA A 334 43.36 -12.49 -0.97
C ALA A 334 43.68 -13.83 -0.26
N LEU A 335 43.11 -14.05 0.93
CA LEU A 335 43.26 -15.32 1.67
C LEU A 335 42.62 -16.50 0.94
N TRP A 336 41.45 -16.29 0.32
CA TRP A 336 40.81 -17.31 -0.52
C TRP A 336 41.68 -17.68 -1.72
N ALA A 337 42.30 -16.69 -2.38
CA ALA A 337 43.19 -16.95 -3.51
C ALA A 337 44.44 -17.75 -3.08
N TYR A 338 45.05 -17.39 -1.95
CA TYR A 338 46.15 -18.16 -1.36
C TYR A 338 45.76 -19.62 -1.10
N ASP A 339 44.61 -19.86 -0.46
CA ASP A 339 44.09 -21.20 -0.24
C ASP A 339 43.87 -21.97 -1.56
N LYS A 340 43.13 -21.40 -2.51
CA LYS A 340 42.69 -22.14 -3.70
C LYS A 340 43.74 -22.29 -4.78
N LEU A 341 44.62 -21.31 -4.96
CA LEU A 341 45.64 -21.33 -6.00
C LEU A 341 46.92 -22.04 -5.54
N GLU A 342 47.36 -21.79 -4.31
CA GLU A 342 48.59 -22.39 -3.79
C GLU A 342 48.37 -23.67 -2.99
N ARG A 343 47.14 -23.94 -2.56
CA ARG A 343 46.86 -24.95 -1.53
C ARG A 343 47.65 -24.63 -0.26
N GLY A 344 47.66 -23.35 0.09
CA GLY A 344 48.31 -22.83 1.28
C GLY A 344 47.79 -23.49 2.54
N ASN A 345 48.67 -23.70 3.51
CA ASN A 345 48.33 -24.29 4.81
C ASN A 345 48.84 -23.47 6.00
N CYS A 346 49.47 -22.32 5.73
CA CYS A 346 49.89 -21.39 6.75
C CYS A 346 48.72 -20.45 7.09
N ARG A 347 48.38 -20.35 8.38
CA ARG A 347 47.30 -19.50 8.90
C ARG A 347 47.77 -18.71 10.13
N PRO A 348 48.59 -17.66 9.94
CA PRO A 348 49.07 -16.84 11.05
C PRO A 348 47.91 -16.15 11.78
N MET A 349 47.92 -16.20 13.11
CA MET A 349 46.96 -15.47 13.93
C MET A 349 47.18 -13.96 13.79
N LEU A 350 46.12 -13.21 13.51
CA LEU A 350 46.14 -11.76 13.49
C LEU A 350 46.19 -11.22 14.91
N ARG A 351 47.37 -10.81 15.35
CA ARG A 351 47.62 -10.24 16.68
C ARG A 351 47.33 -8.74 16.76
N SER A 352 47.58 -8.02 15.67
CA SER A 352 47.36 -6.58 15.58
C SER A 352 46.64 -6.24 14.28
N ALA A 353 45.70 -5.30 14.36
CA ALA A 353 44.99 -4.78 13.19
C ALA A 353 45.73 -3.63 12.51
N SER A 354 46.92 -3.25 12.99
CA SER A 354 47.76 -2.18 12.43
C SER A 354 48.42 -2.63 11.12
N LEU A 355 47.61 -2.76 10.07
CA LEU A 355 47.97 -3.32 8.76
C LEU A 355 48.26 -2.22 7.71
N GLY A 356 48.16 -0.94 8.06
CA GLY A 356 48.63 0.16 7.21
C GLY A 356 50.15 0.34 7.27
N LYS A 357 50.68 1.24 6.43
CA LYS A 357 52.10 1.60 6.39
C LYS A 357 52.52 2.52 7.52
N SER A 358 53.80 2.45 7.86
CA SER A 358 54.45 3.42 8.75
C SER A 358 55.01 4.59 7.94
N TYR A 359 55.14 5.75 8.59
CA TYR A 359 55.70 6.96 7.96
C TYR A 359 57.12 7.22 8.44
N SER A 360 57.99 7.64 7.53
CA SER A 360 59.38 7.95 7.87
C SER A 360 59.51 9.27 8.62
N GLU A 361 60.60 9.43 9.38
CA GLU A 361 60.95 10.69 10.04
C GLU A 361 60.97 11.88 9.05
N SER A 362 61.41 11.64 7.81
CA SER A 362 61.46 12.68 6.79
C SER A 362 60.08 13.13 6.32
N GLU A 363 59.11 12.22 6.21
CA GLU A 363 57.72 12.56 5.89
C GLU A 363 57.04 13.32 7.03
N ILE A 364 57.28 12.90 8.27
CA ILE A 364 56.71 13.55 9.47
C ILE A 364 57.28 14.97 9.63
N THR A 365 58.60 15.12 9.55
CA THR A 365 59.25 16.44 9.67
C THR A 365 58.88 17.37 8.53
N LYS A 366 58.67 16.84 7.32
CA LYS A 366 58.13 17.61 6.19
C LYS A 366 56.72 18.12 6.48
N ALA A 367 55.81 17.25 6.93
CA ALA A 367 54.44 17.64 7.27
C ALA A 367 54.38 18.69 8.41
N LEU A 368 55.23 18.55 9.43
CA LEU A 368 55.40 19.55 10.48
C LEU A 368 55.92 20.90 9.92
N GLY A 369 56.88 20.84 9.00
CA GLY A 369 57.48 22.02 8.37
C GLY A 369 56.51 22.81 7.50
N GLU A 370 55.56 22.16 6.84
CA GLU A 370 54.54 22.80 5.99
C GLU A 370 53.60 23.74 6.77
N VAL A 371 53.38 23.46 8.05
CA VAL A 371 52.53 24.27 8.94
C VAL A 371 53.30 25.41 9.63
N GLY A 372 54.62 25.27 9.77
CA GLY A 372 55.50 26.33 10.27
C GLY A 372 55.19 26.79 11.71
N SER A 373 55.12 28.12 11.93
CA SER A 373 55.10 28.74 13.27
C SER A 373 53.84 28.51 14.13
N GLU A 374 52.82 27.84 13.59
CA GLU A 374 51.57 27.56 14.34
C GLU A 374 51.73 26.46 15.39
N LEU A 375 52.77 25.64 15.26
CA LEU A 375 53.08 24.51 16.15
C LEU A 375 54.43 24.71 16.83
N SER A 376 54.54 24.21 18.05
CA SER A 376 55.82 23.96 18.72
C SER A 376 55.95 22.47 18.96
N TYR A 377 57.06 21.87 18.56
CA TYR A 377 57.30 20.44 18.76
C TYR A 377 58.68 20.17 19.32
N GLU A 378 58.79 19.10 20.11
CA GLU A 378 60.04 18.58 20.64
C GLU A 378 60.13 17.07 20.35
N CYS A 379 61.34 16.56 20.12
CA CYS A 379 61.57 15.13 19.95
C CYS A 379 61.86 14.52 21.33
N LEU A 380 61.09 13.51 21.71
CA LEU A 380 61.17 12.81 22.98
C LEU A 380 61.58 11.35 22.74
N SER A 381 62.27 10.73 23.70
CA SER A 381 62.38 9.26 23.71
C SER A 381 61.01 8.62 23.98
N GLU A 382 60.86 7.35 23.60
CA GLU A 382 59.64 6.57 23.85
C GLU A 382 59.18 6.62 25.31
N LYS A 383 60.12 6.47 26.26
CA LYS A 383 59.85 6.55 27.70
C LYS A 383 59.42 7.96 28.13
N GLU A 384 60.03 9.01 27.58
CA GLU A 384 59.63 10.39 27.88
C GLU A 384 58.24 10.71 27.31
N MET A 385 57.94 10.21 26.10
CA MET A 385 56.63 10.32 25.47
C MET A 385 55.55 9.64 26.31
N LEU A 386 55.80 8.41 26.74
CA LEU A 386 54.92 7.64 27.62
C LEU A 386 54.59 8.41 28.90
N MET A 387 55.62 8.87 29.62
CA MET A 387 55.44 9.60 30.87
C MET A 387 54.75 10.95 30.64
N ARG A 388 55.01 11.61 29.51
CA ARG A 388 54.33 12.87 29.14
C ARG A 388 52.86 12.65 28.87
N CYS A 389 52.50 11.64 28.06
CA CYS A 389 51.12 11.26 27.80
C CYS A 389 50.37 10.97 29.11
N ALA A 390 50.92 10.10 29.97
CA ALA A 390 50.32 9.76 31.26
C ALA A 390 50.12 11.00 32.15
N GLY A 391 51.15 11.83 32.29
CA GLY A 391 51.11 13.03 33.13
C GLY A 391 50.14 14.10 32.64
N GLU A 392 49.99 14.28 31.32
CA GLU A 392 49.05 15.26 30.77
C GLU A 392 47.61 14.74 30.76
N MET A 393 47.39 13.45 30.48
CA MET A 393 46.07 12.82 30.59
C MET A 393 45.53 12.86 32.03
N ALA A 394 46.37 12.61 33.04
CA ALA A 394 45.98 12.69 34.45
C ALA A 394 45.55 14.11 34.89
N LYS A 395 46.02 15.15 34.19
CA LYS A 395 45.56 16.55 34.39
C LYS A 395 44.24 16.87 33.68
N GLY A 396 43.72 15.92 32.90
CA GLY A 396 42.50 16.04 32.10
C GLY A 396 42.71 16.61 30.71
N HIS A 397 43.94 16.62 30.19
CA HIS A 397 44.19 17.02 28.81
C HIS A 397 43.86 15.91 27.80
N ILE A 398 43.44 16.32 26.61
CA ILE A 398 43.16 15.44 25.48
C ILE A 398 44.42 15.26 24.65
N VAL A 399 44.89 14.02 24.54
CA VAL A 399 46.10 13.67 23.78
C VAL A 399 45.72 12.84 22.56
N ALA A 400 46.09 13.29 21.37
CA ALA A 400 45.99 12.48 20.17
C ALA A 400 47.32 11.77 19.87
N ARG A 401 47.24 10.56 19.33
CA ARG A 401 48.36 9.71 18.95
C ARG A 401 48.27 9.31 17.49
N PHE A 402 49.38 9.47 16.79
CA PHE A 402 49.66 8.98 15.47
C PHE A 402 50.98 8.19 15.52
N GLU A 403 50.93 6.88 15.34
CA GLU A 403 52.12 6.04 15.36
C GLU A 403 52.00 4.86 14.41
N GLY A 404 53.10 4.51 13.73
CA GLY A 404 53.22 3.30 12.91
C GLY A 404 52.08 3.11 11.88
N GLY A 405 51.80 1.84 11.56
CA GLY A 405 50.73 1.44 10.65
C GLY A 405 49.33 1.76 11.15
N ALA A 406 48.46 2.25 10.27
CA ALA A 406 47.06 2.51 10.58
C ALA A 406 46.27 1.22 10.84
N GLU A 407 45.27 1.30 11.70
CA GLU A 407 44.38 0.19 12.00
C GLU A 407 43.40 -0.09 10.85
N TYR A 408 43.23 -1.37 10.50
CA TYR A 408 42.28 -1.80 9.48
C TYR A 408 40.89 -2.05 10.08
N GLY A 409 39.91 -1.25 9.65
CA GLY A 409 38.54 -1.30 10.13
C GLY A 409 38.08 0.03 10.76
N PRO A 410 36.88 0.04 11.38
CA PRO A 410 36.25 1.27 11.87
C PRO A 410 36.68 1.68 13.29
N ARG A 411 37.61 0.96 13.92
CA ARG A 411 38.07 1.20 15.30
C ARG A 411 39.52 1.65 15.28
N ALA A 412 39.83 2.70 16.05
CA ALA A 412 41.22 2.99 16.40
C ALA A 412 41.59 2.17 17.63
N LEU A 413 42.79 1.58 17.59
CA LEU A 413 43.28 0.58 18.53
C LEU A 413 44.67 0.95 19.08
N GLY A 414 45.05 2.21 18.92
CA GLY A 414 46.20 2.83 19.57
C GLY A 414 47.08 3.68 18.66
N ASN A 415 46.93 3.53 17.35
CA ASN A 415 47.84 4.11 16.36
C ASN A 415 47.27 5.36 15.68
N ARG A 416 45.95 5.48 15.58
CA ARG A 416 45.24 6.70 15.14
C ARG A 416 44.17 7.07 16.15
N SER A 417 44.62 7.39 17.37
CA SER A 417 43.77 7.40 18.57
C SER A 417 43.74 8.75 19.29
N ILE A 418 42.63 9.03 19.97
CA ILE A 418 42.50 10.12 20.95
C ILE A 418 42.34 9.46 22.31
N MET A 419 43.17 9.86 23.25
CA MET A 419 43.35 9.26 24.56
C MET A 419 43.05 10.28 25.65
N VAL A 420 42.28 9.87 26.67
CA VAL A 420 42.03 10.64 27.90
C VAL A 420 41.92 9.72 29.12
N ASP A 421 41.97 10.30 30.32
CA ASP A 421 41.75 9.58 31.56
C ASP A 421 40.23 9.35 31.82
N PRO A 422 39.78 8.08 31.91
CA PRO A 422 38.36 7.75 32.10
C PRO A 422 37.85 7.97 33.53
N VAL A 423 38.72 8.19 34.51
CA VAL A 423 38.34 8.41 35.92
C VAL A 423 37.75 9.81 36.13
N LEU A 424 38.11 10.75 35.26
CA LEU A 424 37.60 12.11 35.30
C LEU A 424 36.12 12.15 34.91
N ASN A 425 35.29 12.63 35.83
CA ASN A 425 33.85 12.71 35.65
C ASN A 425 33.49 13.57 34.41
N ARG A 426 32.51 13.15 33.61
CA ARG A 426 32.07 13.87 32.40
C ARG A 426 33.16 14.09 31.33
N MET A 427 34.26 13.33 31.35
CA MET A 427 35.30 13.46 30.31
C MET A 427 34.78 13.06 28.91
N ASP A 428 33.82 12.15 28.85
CA ASP A 428 33.04 11.80 27.68
C ASP A 428 32.25 13.00 27.10
N ASP A 429 31.57 13.77 27.96
CA ASP A 429 30.89 15.00 27.56
C ASP A 429 31.89 16.03 27.00
N ILE A 430 33.07 16.17 27.63
CA ILE A 430 34.14 17.07 27.17
C ILE A 430 34.60 16.68 25.77
N LEU A 431 34.87 15.39 25.54
CA LEU A 431 35.27 14.87 24.22
C LEU A 431 34.18 15.10 23.18
N ASN A 432 32.92 14.82 23.51
CA ASN A 432 31.78 15.01 22.61
C ASN A 432 31.58 16.49 22.23
N ALA A 433 31.79 17.42 23.16
CA ALA A 433 31.58 18.86 22.92
C ALA A 433 32.75 19.55 22.21
N ARG A 434 34.00 19.16 22.48
CA ARG A 434 35.20 19.89 22.00
C ARG A 434 35.87 19.29 20.77
N VAL A 435 35.76 17.97 20.60
CA VAL A 435 36.53 17.26 19.58
C VAL A 435 35.62 16.50 18.64
N LYS A 436 34.69 15.71 19.18
CA LYS A 436 33.86 14.83 18.36
C LYS A 436 32.64 15.50 17.75
N PHE A 437 32.13 16.57 18.36
CA PHE A 437 30.93 17.29 17.93
C PHE A 437 29.75 16.36 17.62
N ARG A 438 29.51 15.39 18.50
CA ARG A 438 28.55 14.29 18.30
C ARG A 438 27.57 14.13 19.46
N GLU A 439 26.62 13.23 19.29
CA GLU A 439 25.53 12.95 20.23
C GLU A 439 26.06 12.39 21.58
N SER A 440 25.50 12.85 22.70
CA SER A 440 25.96 12.51 24.07
C SER A 440 25.78 11.04 24.43
N PHE A 441 24.80 10.34 23.84
CA PHE A 441 24.57 8.92 24.10
C PHE A 441 25.63 8.00 23.45
N ARG A 442 26.55 8.53 22.63
CA ARG A 442 27.56 7.71 21.95
C ARG A 442 28.68 7.33 22.91
N PRO A 443 28.88 6.03 23.18
CA PRO A 443 29.88 5.60 24.14
C PRO A 443 31.32 5.75 23.62
N PHE A 444 32.26 5.70 24.56
CA PHE A 444 33.69 5.57 24.35
C PHE A 444 34.21 4.24 24.89
N ALA A 445 35.41 3.83 24.46
CA ALA A 445 35.92 2.51 24.73
C ALA A 445 37.02 2.53 25.82
N PRO A 446 36.93 1.67 26.85
CA PRO A 446 38.03 1.44 27.78
C PRO A 446 39.12 0.55 27.14
N VAL A 447 40.37 0.92 27.37
CA VAL A 447 41.55 0.07 27.15
C VAL A 447 42.04 -0.45 28.50
N VAL A 448 42.31 -1.75 28.59
CA VAL A 448 42.72 -2.41 29.82
C VAL A 448 43.84 -3.43 29.54
N PRO A 449 44.91 -3.50 30.36
CA PRO A 449 45.85 -4.60 30.32
C PRO A 449 45.14 -5.93 30.52
N GLU A 450 45.45 -6.90 29.68
CA GLU A 450 44.68 -8.15 29.60
C GLU A 450 44.56 -8.87 30.95
N GLU A 451 45.65 -8.95 31.71
CA GLU A 451 45.76 -9.65 32.99
C GLU A 451 44.89 -9.09 34.12
N ILE A 452 44.39 -7.85 33.99
CA ILE A 452 43.45 -7.25 34.96
C ILE A 452 42.03 -7.08 34.41
N THR A 453 41.76 -7.57 33.19
CA THR A 453 40.44 -7.41 32.53
C THR A 453 39.33 -8.02 33.38
N GLU A 454 39.52 -9.25 33.86
CA GLU A 454 38.58 -9.93 34.74
C GLU A 454 38.40 -9.24 36.10
N GLU A 455 39.34 -8.39 36.53
CA GLU A 455 39.15 -7.62 37.75
C GLU A 455 38.02 -6.60 37.56
N ILE A 456 37.92 -6.00 36.37
CA ILE A 456 37.09 -4.82 36.08
C ILE A 456 35.81 -5.19 35.33
N PHE A 457 35.88 -6.16 34.42
CA PHE A 457 34.81 -6.59 33.53
C PHE A 457 34.39 -8.04 33.80
N GLU A 458 33.16 -8.40 33.44
CA GLU A 458 32.70 -9.79 33.37
C GLU A 458 33.11 -10.41 32.02
N LEU A 459 34.41 -10.44 31.73
CA LEU A 459 34.96 -10.89 30.44
C LEU A 459 36.20 -11.75 30.66
N LYS A 460 36.16 -13.00 30.17
CA LYS A 460 37.25 -13.97 30.26
C LYS A 460 38.07 -14.10 28.96
N SER A 461 37.50 -13.67 27.84
CA SER A 461 38.12 -13.80 26.51
C SER A 461 38.87 -12.53 26.13
N HIS A 462 39.83 -12.67 25.21
CA HIS A 462 40.57 -11.54 24.63
C HIS A 462 39.62 -10.62 23.85
N SER A 463 39.84 -9.30 23.89
CA SER A 463 39.10 -8.31 23.10
C SER A 463 40.05 -7.27 22.49
N PRO A 464 41.02 -7.67 21.64
CA PRO A 464 42.04 -6.75 21.13
C PRO A 464 41.49 -5.67 20.18
N PHE A 465 40.29 -5.88 19.61
CA PHE A 465 39.75 -5.08 18.50
C PHE A 465 38.53 -4.23 18.84
N MET A 466 38.17 -4.06 20.14
CA MET A 466 36.97 -3.33 20.57
C MET A 466 35.66 -3.87 19.96
N LEU A 467 35.52 -5.20 19.89
CA LEU A 467 34.34 -5.86 19.29
C LEU A 467 33.50 -6.64 20.30
N LEU A 468 33.77 -6.50 21.60
CA LEU A 468 32.96 -7.03 22.70
C LEU A 468 32.55 -5.89 23.66
N VAL A 469 31.25 -5.80 23.97
CA VAL A 469 30.70 -4.89 24.99
C VAL A 469 30.40 -5.71 26.24
N ALA A 470 31.30 -5.68 27.21
CA ALA A 470 31.21 -6.48 28.42
C ALA A 470 30.60 -5.68 29.57
N ASP A 471 29.99 -6.39 30.53
CA ASP A 471 29.53 -5.80 31.78
C ASP A 471 30.70 -5.28 32.62
N ILE A 472 30.63 -4.03 33.07
CA ILE A 472 31.56 -3.47 34.06
C ILE A 472 31.07 -3.88 35.45
N LYS A 473 31.96 -4.46 36.25
CA LYS A 473 31.66 -4.84 37.63
C LYS A 473 31.20 -3.63 38.41
N LYS A 474 30.10 -3.78 39.17
CA LYS A 474 29.39 -2.66 39.84
C LYS A 474 30.28 -1.70 40.62
N LYS A 475 31.36 -2.20 41.24
CA LYS A 475 32.31 -1.38 42.01
C LYS A 475 33.12 -0.39 41.15
N TYR A 476 33.37 -0.66 39.86
CA TYR A 476 34.13 0.22 38.97
C TYR A 476 33.27 1.20 38.17
N ARG A 477 31.95 0.99 38.06
CA ARG A 477 31.06 1.86 37.25
C ARG A 477 31.14 3.34 37.60
N LYS A 478 31.35 3.66 38.89
CA LYS A 478 31.53 5.05 39.37
C LYS A 478 33.00 5.52 39.36
N ILE A 479 33.94 4.59 39.23
CA ILE A 479 35.39 4.86 39.24
C ILE A 479 35.85 5.24 37.84
N ILE A 480 35.33 4.60 36.79
CA ILE A 480 35.65 4.87 35.38
C ILE A 480 34.40 5.36 34.62
N PRO A 481 33.78 6.48 35.04
CA PRO A 481 32.48 6.91 34.52
C PRO A 481 32.50 7.24 33.02
N ALA A 482 33.59 7.79 32.46
CA ALA A 482 33.63 8.25 31.07
C ALA A 482 33.62 7.13 30.01
N VAL A 483 33.79 5.88 30.44
CA VAL A 483 33.78 4.68 29.58
C VAL A 483 32.68 3.69 30.01
N THR A 484 31.87 4.06 30.99
CA THR A 484 30.74 3.25 31.47
C THR A 484 29.48 3.68 30.74
N HIS A 485 28.87 2.77 29.97
CA HIS A 485 27.60 3.00 29.29
C HIS A 485 26.44 3.15 30.29
N ASN A 486 25.29 3.64 29.81
CA ASN A 486 24.10 3.86 30.64
C ASN A 486 23.58 2.59 31.34
N ASP A 487 23.72 1.43 30.71
CA ASP A 487 23.36 0.12 31.28
C ASP A 487 24.46 -0.50 32.18
N GLY A 488 25.62 0.16 32.29
CA GLY A 488 26.76 -0.29 33.07
C GLY A 488 27.71 -1.25 32.35
N THR A 489 27.64 -1.30 31.02
CA THR A 489 28.59 -2.02 30.15
C THR A 489 29.71 -1.11 29.64
N GLY A 490 30.73 -1.69 28.97
CA GLY A 490 31.79 -0.94 28.28
C GLY A 490 32.37 -1.74 27.11
N ARG A 491 32.74 -1.05 26.01
CA ARG A 491 33.31 -1.70 24.81
C ARG A 491 34.82 -1.87 24.91
N VAL A 492 35.26 -3.03 25.37
CA VAL A 492 36.63 -3.25 25.87
C VAL A 492 37.65 -3.45 24.75
N GLN A 493 38.80 -2.78 24.87
CA GLN A 493 40.05 -3.15 24.21
C GLN A 493 41.01 -3.79 25.23
N THR A 494 41.37 -5.05 25.05
CA THR A 494 42.48 -5.66 25.82
C THR A 494 43.80 -5.38 25.13
N VAL A 495 44.85 -5.11 25.90
CA VAL A 495 46.21 -4.90 25.38
C VAL A 495 47.20 -5.74 26.17
N THR A 496 48.23 -6.24 25.48
CA THR A 496 49.35 -6.99 26.07
C THR A 496 50.65 -6.24 25.80
N GLU A 497 51.68 -6.51 26.59
CA GLU A 497 53.03 -5.96 26.34
C GLU A 497 53.59 -6.40 24.98
N GLN A 498 53.17 -7.55 24.47
CA GLN A 498 53.64 -8.08 23.19
C GLN A 498 52.95 -7.42 21.98
N ASP A 499 51.64 -7.23 22.03
CA ASP A 499 50.86 -6.82 20.85
C ASP A 499 50.68 -5.30 20.77
N ASN A 500 50.66 -4.59 21.90
CA ASN A 500 50.66 -3.11 21.95
C ASN A 500 51.38 -2.60 23.22
N PRO A 501 52.73 -2.56 23.21
CA PRO A 501 53.52 -2.20 24.39
C PRO A 501 53.22 -0.78 24.89
N PHE A 502 52.98 0.18 23.99
CA PHE A 502 52.73 1.57 24.39
C PHE A 502 51.43 1.70 25.18
N PHE A 503 50.31 1.15 24.70
CA PHE A 503 49.02 1.24 25.42
C PHE A 503 49.06 0.44 26.73
N TYR A 504 49.71 -0.72 26.73
CA TYR A 504 49.92 -1.52 27.92
C TYR A 504 50.66 -0.74 29.00
N GLN A 505 51.83 -0.16 28.66
CA GLN A 505 52.62 0.63 29.59
C GLN A 505 51.94 1.95 29.96
N LEU A 506 51.17 2.55 29.05
CA LEU A 506 50.46 3.82 29.30
C LEU A 506 49.35 3.64 30.33
N ALA A 507 48.63 2.51 30.30
CA ALA A 507 47.60 2.21 31.28
C ALA A 507 48.19 2.15 32.72
N TYR A 508 49.34 1.49 32.88
CA TYR A 508 50.05 1.44 34.15
C TYR A 508 50.69 2.78 34.54
N ALA A 509 51.33 3.46 33.60
CA ALA A 509 51.91 4.78 33.86
C ALA A 509 50.84 5.80 34.25
N LEU A 510 49.64 5.75 33.65
CA LEU A 510 48.50 6.59 34.02
C LEU A 510 48.01 6.26 35.43
N MET A 511 47.91 4.97 35.78
CA MET A 511 47.60 4.53 37.15
C MET A 511 48.60 5.06 38.18
N ASP A 512 49.89 5.15 37.85
CA ASP A 512 50.90 5.71 38.75
C ASP A 512 50.74 7.24 38.95
N GLN A 513 50.13 7.95 38.00
CA GLN A 513 49.91 9.40 38.06
C GLN A 513 48.62 9.80 38.82
N ARG A 514 47.66 8.87 38.99
CA ARG A 514 46.33 9.19 39.55
C ARG A 514 45.66 8.00 40.26
N GLU A 515 44.78 8.27 41.21
CA GLU A 515 44.03 7.22 41.92
C GLU A 515 43.00 6.50 41.01
N GLY A 516 43.06 5.16 40.95
CA GLY A 516 42.09 4.29 40.25
C GLY A 516 42.77 3.15 39.46
N PRO A 517 42.04 2.39 38.63
CA PRO A 517 42.60 1.24 37.90
C PRO A 517 43.45 1.64 36.68
N ALA A 518 44.29 0.73 36.19
CA ALA A 518 45.05 0.86 34.93
C ALA A 518 44.11 0.73 33.71
N VAL A 519 43.36 1.80 33.45
CA VAL A 519 42.42 1.92 32.33
C VAL A 519 42.59 3.31 31.71
N LEU A 520 42.61 3.37 30.38
CA LEU A 520 42.48 4.63 29.64
C LEU A 520 41.26 4.60 28.72
N LEU A 521 40.79 5.77 28.29
CA LEU A 521 39.75 5.90 27.27
C LEU A 521 40.43 6.05 25.91
N ASN A 522 40.02 5.23 24.93
CA ASN A 522 40.43 5.34 23.54
C ASN A 522 39.23 5.63 22.63
N THR A 523 39.41 6.55 21.69
CA THR A 523 38.50 6.79 20.57
C THR A 523 39.27 7.11 19.29
N SER A 524 38.63 6.93 18.14
CA SER A 524 39.21 7.24 16.83
C SER A 524 39.77 8.65 16.72
N PHE A 525 40.86 8.86 15.98
CA PHE A 525 41.38 10.19 15.69
C PHE A 525 40.75 10.73 14.40
N ASN A 526 39.61 11.41 14.59
CA ASN A 526 38.81 12.08 13.57
C ASN A 526 37.73 12.96 14.23
N VAL A 527 37.05 13.79 13.44
CA VAL A 527 35.82 14.50 13.81
C VAL A 527 34.58 13.80 13.23
N ALA A 528 33.38 14.20 13.66
CA ALA A 528 32.15 13.65 13.10
C ALA A 528 32.04 13.95 11.59
N GLY A 529 31.72 12.91 10.81
CA GLY A 529 31.58 13.00 9.35
C GLY A 529 32.84 12.63 8.58
N GLU A 530 34.01 12.62 9.21
CA GLU A 530 35.29 12.32 8.55
C GLU A 530 35.82 10.90 8.83
N PRO A 531 36.59 10.30 7.92
CA PRO A 531 37.34 9.06 8.15
C PRO A 531 38.44 9.23 9.23
N ILE A 532 38.94 8.12 9.80
CA ILE A 532 40.14 8.13 10.66
C ILE A 532 41.33 8.70 9.85
N VAL A 533 42.15 9.55 10.46
CA VAL A 533 43.34 10.15 9.80
C VAL A 533 44.33 9.07 9.36
N GLU A 534 44.95 9.27 8.19
CA GLU A 534 45.90 8.30 7.62
C GLU A 534 47.32 8.85 7.58
N THR A 535 47.50 10.06 7.03
CA THR A 535 48.82 10.69 6.84
C THR A 535 49.20 11.61 8.01
N PRO A 536 50.50 11.91 8.21
CA PRO A 536 50.93 12.92 9.18
C PRO A 536 50.26 14.29 8.96
N SER A 537 50.05 14.68 7.69
CA SER A 537 49.36 15.92 7.35
C SER A 537 47.88 15.90 7.79
N ASP A 538 47.17 14.79 7.60
CA ASP A 538 45.78 14.63 8.07
C ASP A 538 45.69 14.76 9.59
N ALA A 539 46.63 14.14 10.32
CA ALA A 539 46.70 14.19 11.77
C ALA A 539 46.96 15.61 12.29
N ILE A 540 47.91 16.32 11.68
CA ILE A 540 48.22 17.70 12.02
C ILE A 540 47.03 18.62 11.71
N GLN A 541 46.41 18.48 10.55
CA GLN A 541 45.25 19.27 10.16
C GLN A 541 44.07 19.06 11.11
N THR A 542 43.79 17.81 11.47
CA THR A 542 42.74 17.46 12.45
C THR A 542 43.07 18.00 13.83
N PHE A 543 44.34 17.92 14.26
CA PHE A 543 44.78 18.53 15.51
C PHE A 543 44.56 20.04 15.52
N LEU A 544 44.93 20.74 14.44
CA LEU A 544 44.76 22.19 14.33
C LEU A 544 43.29 22.62 14.34
N SER A 545 42.40 21.89 13.65
CA SER A 545 40.98 22.21 13.52
C SER A 545 40.13 21.87 14.75
N THR A 546 40.65 21.09 15.69
CA THR A 546 39.93 20.64 16.88
C THR A 546 40.46 21.24 18.17
N ASP A 547 39.78 21.01 19.29
CA ASP A 547 40.24 21.42 20.62
C ASP A 547 41.05 20.35 21.35
N ILE A 548 41.73 19.47 20.62
CA ILE A 548 42.72 18.54 21.17
C ILE A 548 43.89 19.36 21.74
N ASP A 549 44.38 18.98 22.92
CA ASP A 549 45.34 19.76 23.68
C ASP A 549 46.79 19.45 23.24
N TYR A 550 47.10 18.18 22.98
CA TYR A 550 48.41 17.73 22.51
C TYR A 550 48.31 16.66 21.42
N LEU A 551 49.32 16.63 20.55
CA LEU A 551 49.47 15.60 19.53
C LEU A 551 50.84 14.92 19.67
N SER A 552 50.85 13.60 19.72
CA SER A 552 52.04 12.75 19.62
C SER A 552 52.06 12.12 18.23
N ILE A 553 53.08 12.46 17.43
CA ILE A 553 53.38 11.77 16.15
C ILE A 553 54.71 11.06 16.32
N ASP A 554 54.70 9.73 16.42
CA ASP A 554 55.86 8.93 16.83
C ASP A 554 56.57 9.58 18.04
N ASN A 555 57.82 10.04 17.84
CA ASN A 555 58.67 10.65 18.87
C ASN A 555 58.48 12.17 19.00
N TYR A 556 57.61 12.81 18.21
CA TYR A 556 57.38 14.26 18.26
C TYR A 556 56.19 14.62 19.14
N TRP A 557 56.45 15.35 20.22
CA TRP A 557 55.43 15.93 21.09
C TRP A 557 55.08 17.33 20.60
N ILE A 558 53.82 17.53 20.21
CA ILE A 558 53.37 18.72 19.48
C ILE A 558 52.32 19.47 20.30
N LYS A 559 52.46 20.80 20.33
CA LYS A 559 51.54 21.75 20.95
C LYS A 559 51.23 22.89 19.98
N LYS A 560 50.04 23.48 20.09
CA LYS A 560 49.68 24.73 19.38
C LYS A 560 50.39 25.94 19.99
N SER A 561 51.14 26.71 19.20
CA SER A 561 51.95 27.84 19.67
C SER A 561 51.12 28.97 20.30
N LYS A 562 49.90 29.20 19.81
CA LYS A 562 49.05 30.35 20.20
C LYS A 562 47.95 30.02 21.22
N LYS A 563 47.80 28.75 21.61
CA LYS A 563 46.71 28.30 22.49
C LYS A 563 47.29 27.46 23.63
N ASN A 564 47.10 27.92 24.86
CA ASN A 564 47.40 27.10 26.02
C ASN A 564 46.25 26.10 26.25
N PRO A 565 46.56 24.84 26.61
CA PRO A 565 45.55 23.89 27.07
C PRO A 565 44.77 24.46 28.24
N LYS A 566 43.46 24.23 28.24
CA LYS A 566 42.60 24.52 29.39
C LYS A 566 42.78 23.39 30.41
N ASP A 567 42.61 23.69 31.70
CA ASP A 567 42.58 22.64 32.73
C ASP A 567 41.21 21.96 32.83
N TYR A 568 41.14 20.81 33.51
CA TYR A 568 39.90 20.04 33.66
C TYR A 568 38.73 20.84 34.26
N GLN A 569 38.98 21.72 35.23
CA GLN A 569 37.92 22.54 35.84
C GLN A 569 37.39 23.60 34.87
N GLN A 570 38.28 24.18 34.04
CA GLN A 570 37.91 25.08 32.96
C GLN A 570 37.08 24.36 31.89
N HIS A 571 37.36 23.08 31.61
CA HIS A 571 36.53 22.29 30.70
C HIS A 571 35.12 22.07 31.22
N LEU A 572 34.95 21.78 32.51
CA LEU A 572 33.64 21.55 33.12
C LEU A 572 32.73 22.79 33.11
N LYS A 573 33.30 23.99 33.24
CA LYS A 573 32.54 25.25 33.35
C LYS A 573 31.71 25.57 32.11
N ASP A 574 32.18 25.15 30.93
CA ASP A 574 31.58 25.47 29.64
C ASP A 574 30.64 24.36 29.11
N LEU A 575 30.42 23.28 29.88
CA LEU A 575 29.65 22.11 29.43
C LEU A 575 28.14 22.28 29.63
N PRO A 576 27.32 22.12 28.58
CA PRO A 576 25.87 22.03 28.73
C PRO A 576 25.47 20.76 29.50
N ALA A 577 24.24 20.75 30.02
CA ALA A 577 23.65 19.52 30.55
C ALA A 577 23.37 18.55 29.39
N PRO A 578 23.74 17.25 29.51
CA PRO A 578 23.47 16.28 28.47
C PRO A 578 21.96 16.00 28.38
N ILE A 579 21.45 15.91 27.15
CA ILE A 579 20.07 15.47 26.89
C ILE A 579 20.15 13.96 26.64
N ALA A 580 19.61 13.17 27.58
CA ALA A 580 19.54 11.72 27.43
C ALA A 580 18.27 11.33 26.65
N PRO A 581 18.36 10.44 25.65
CA PRO A 581 17.18 9.84 25.02
C PRO A 581 16.36 9.05 26.04
N THR A 582 15.04 9.04 25.88
CA THR A 582 14.13 8.28 26.75
C THR A 582 13.04 7.62 25.93
N GLY A 583 12.84 6.31 26.16
CA GLY A 583 11.74 5.53 25.60
C GLY A 583 10.34 5.92 26.07
N LEU A 584 9.32 5.27 25.50
CA LEU A 584 7.92 5.47 25.88
C LEU A 584 7.65 5.02 27.33
N PRO A 585 6.54 5.49 27.94
CA PRO A 585 6.02 4.89 29.16
C PRO A 585 5.72 3.39 28.99
N LEU A 586 5.83 2.61 30.06
CA LEU A 586 5.44 1.19 30.03
C LEU A 586 3.93 1.07 29.79
N GLY A 587 3.53 0.20 28.86
CA GLY A 587 2.11 -0.01 28.51
C GLY A 587 1.56 1.02 27.54
N ALA A 588 2.42 1.63 26.71
CA ALA A 588 2.00 2.48 25.61
C ALA A 588 1.00 1.72 24.70
N PRO A 589 -0.05 2.36 24.15
CA PRO A 589 -1.04 1.71 23.28
C PRO A 589 -0.42 0.88 22.14
N ASP A 590 -1.08 -0.21 21.75
CA ASP A 590 -0.70 -0.93 20.52
C ASP A 590 -1.23 -0.20 19.28
N VAL A 591 -0.71 -0.58 18.11
CA VAL A 591 -1.04 0.06 16.84
C VAL A 591 -1.78 -0.88 15.88
N SER A 592 -2.33 -1.99 16.37
CA SER A 592 -2.93 -3.03 15.53
C SER A 592 -4.10 -2.50 14.70
N GLN A 593 -4.95 -1.66 15.31
CA GLN A 593 -6.06 -1.02 14.61
C GLN A 593 -5.55 -0.10 13.48
N LEU A 594 -4.51 0.69 13.75
CA LEU A 594 -3.88 1.55 12.75
C LEU A 594 -3.25 0.72 11.61
N MET A 595 -2.63 -0.41 11.91
CA MET A 595 -2.09 -1.32 10.90
C MET A 595 -3.19 -1.85 9.97
N HIS A 596 -4.33 -2.31 10.52
CA HIS A 596 -5.47 -2.79 9.73
C HIS A 596 -6.08 -1.68 8.87
N GLN A 597 -6.20 -0.48 9.43
CA GLN A 597 -6.68 0.69 8.73
C GLN A 597 -5.77 1.09 7.56
N LEU A 598 -4.44 1.09 7.76
CA LEU A 598 -3.48 1.36 6.70
C LEU A 598 -3.52 0.28 5.60
N ASP A 599 -3.60 -1.01 5.95
CA ASP A 599 -3.76 -2.10 4.97
C ASP A 599 -5.04 -1.93 4.13
N GLY A 600 -6.17 -1.64 4.78
CA GLY A 600 -7.45 -1.37 4.13
C GLY A 600 -7.41 -0.15 3.20
N ALA A 601 -6.71 0.91 3.61
CA ALA A 601 -6.54 2.11 2.79
C ALA A 601 -5.66 1.85 1.56
N LEU A 602 -4.59 1.04 1.70
CA LEU A 602 -3.67 0.73 0.61
C LEU A 602 -4.29 -0.22 -0.43
N PHE A 603 -5.01 -1.26 0.01
CA PHE A 603 -5.42 -2.35 -0.88
C PHE A 603 -6.93 -2.48 -1.10
N MET A 604 -7.77 -1.95 -0.20
CA MET A 604 -9.23 -2.14 -0.24
C MET A 604 -10.02 -0.86 -0.52
N LYS A 605 -9.34 0.24 -0.88
CA LYS A 605 -9.95 1.55 -1.14
C LYS A 605 -10.77 2.08 0.07
N GLN A 606 -10.43 1.67 1.29
CA GLN A 606 -11.13 2.05 2.53
C GLN A 606 -10.58 3.38 3.08
N TYR A 607 -10.95 4.51 2.48
CA TYR A 607 -10.41 5.83 2.83
C TYR A 607 -11.19 6.59 3.92
N GLN A 608 -12.44 6.21 4.17
CA GLN A 608 -13.31 6.95 5.09
C GLN A 608 -12.92 6.70 6.56
N GLY A 609 -12.82 7.77 7.36
CA GLY A 609 -12.48 7.69 8.79
C GLY A 609 -11.01 7.33 9.07
N GLN A 610 -10.14 7.40 8.06
CA GLN A 610 -8.73 7.05 8.19
C GLN A 610 -7.87 8.23 8.66
N PRO A 611 -6.88 8.03 9.55
CA PRO A 611 -5.98 9.08 10.00
C PRO A 611 -4.93 9.49 8.94
N TRP A 612 -4.73 8.72 7.86
CA TRP A 612 -3.74 9.03 6.81
C TRP A 612 -4.30 9.93 5.71
N SER A 613 -3.48 10.91 5.29
CA SER A 613 -3.76 11.71 4.10
C SER A 613 -3.51 10.91 2.82
N MET A 614 -4.13 11.32 1.70
CA MET A 614 -3.92 10.64 0.41
C MET A 614 -2.47 10.76 -0.10
N GLU A 615 -1.76 11.82 0.28
CA GLU A 615 -0.35 12.00 -0.04
C GLU A 615 0.52 11.00 0.75
N GLU A 616 0.25 10.85 2.05
CA GLU A 616 0.89 9.83 2.88
C GLU A 616 0.66 8.44 2.29
N LEU A 617 -0.61 8.10 2.00
CA LEU A 617 -0.97 6.80 1.45
C LEU A 617 -0.26 6.50 0.13
N LYS A 618 -0.13 7.46 -0.80
CA LYS A 618 0.61 7.28 -2.06
C LYS A 618 2.10 6.99 -1.82
N ARG A 619 2.73 7.73 -0.90
CA ARG A 619 4.14 7.52 -0.52
C ARG A 619 4.34 6.13 0.11
N LEU A 620 3.46 5.76 1.03
CA LEU A 620 3.47 4.47 1.72
C LEU A 620 3.20 3.30 0.74
N SER A 621 2.28 3.47 -0.20
CA SER A 621 1.98 2.54 -1.28
C SER A 621 3.20 2.24 -2.15
N ALA A 622 3.95 3.27 -2.57
CA ALA A 622 5.14 3.11 -3.42
C ALA A 622 6.30 2.33 -2.75
N PHE A 623 6.36 2.36 -1.41
CA PHE A 623 7.38 1.63 -0.66
C PHE A 623 6.87 0.29 -0.15
N GLY A 624 5.86 0.29 0.72
CA GLY A 624 5.45 -0.86 1.52
C GLY A 624 4.66 -1.92 0.78
N ALA A 625 3.90 -1.56 -0.25
CA ALA A 625 3.00 -2.50 -0.92
C ALA A 625 3.74 -3.68 -1.57
N ARG A 626 5.01 -3.51 -1.95
CA ARG A 626 5.85 -4.59 -2.50
C ARG A 626 6.00 -5.78 -1.55
N PHE A 627 5.96 -5.53 -0.23
CA PHE A 627 6.15 -6.56 0.79
C PHE A 627 4.88 -7.35 1.09
N LYS A 628 3.71 -6.99 0.53
CA LYS A 628 2.40 -7.56 0.91
C LYS A 628 2.36 -9.10 0.94
N GLU A 629 3.12 -9.78 0.09
CA GLU A 629 3.19 -11.26 0.11
C GLU A 629 3.81 -11.86 1.38
N THR A 630 4.49 -11.05 2.19
CA THR A 630 5.08 -11.44 3.48
C THR A 630 4.14 -11.23 4.67
N ALA A 631 2.93 -10.70 4.44
CA ALA A 631 1.96 -10.41 5.50
C ALA A 631 1.49 -11.68 6.22
N VAL A 632 1.50 -11.64 7.55
CA VAL A 632 1.01 -12.70 8.44
C VAL A 632 -0.25 -12.23 9.17
N LEU A 633 -0.25 -11.01 9.70
CA LEU A 633 -1.37 -10.46 10.49
C LEU A 633 -2.49 -9.93 9.59
N THR A 634 -2.14 -9.36 8.43
CA THR A 634 -3.07 -8.75 7.47
C THR A 634 -3.25 -9.63 6.23
N ASN A 635 -3.70 -10.89 6.41
CA ASN A 635 -3.71 -11.89 5.33
C ASN A 635 -4.78 -11.71 4.24
N ASN A 636 -5.51 -10.60 4.23
CA ASN A 636 -6.47 -10.38 3.16
C ASN A 636 -5.70 -10.06 1.86
N PHE A 637 -5.81 -10.96 0.88
CA PHE A 637 -5.08 -10.89 -0.39
C PHE A 637 -6.05 -10.56 -1.54
N PRO A 638 -6.30 -9.28 -1.83
CA PRO A 638 -7.10 -8.86 -2.98
C PRO A 638 -6.45 -9.20 -4.33
N LEU A 639 -5.17 -9.61 -4.31
CA LEU A 639 -4.40 -10.13 -5.45
C LEU A 639 -4.53 -11.66 -5.61
N GLY A 640 -5.23 -12.34 -4.71
CA GLY A 640 -5.38 -13.79 -4.66
C GLY A 640 -4.50 -14.45 -3.59
N LYS A 641 -5.01 -15.50 -2.95
CA LYS A 641 -4.33 -16.21 -1.84
C LYS A 641 -2.94 -16.75 -2.19
N ASN A 642 -2.71 -17.06 -3.47
CA ASN A 642 -1.46 -17.61 -3.98
C ASN A 642 -0.59 -16.57 -4.69
N PHE A 643 -0.86 -15.28 -4.51
CA PHE A 643 -0.08 -14.21 -5.13
C PHE A 643 1.39 -14.32 -4.70
N ARG A 644 2.26 -14.20 -5.69
CA ARG A 644 3.70 -13.98 -5.50
C ARG A 644 4.13 -12.82 -6.38
N SER A 645 4.96 -11.96 -5.82
CA SER A 645 5.49 -10.80 -6.54
C SER A 645 6.51 -11.20 -7.61
N ALA A 646 7.21 -12.33 -7.43
CA ALA A 646 7.96 -13.00 -8.48
C ALA A 646 7.07 -14.03 -9.19
N LEU A 647 6.64 -13.72 -10.43
CA LEU A 647 5.84 -14.63 -11.25
C LEU A 647 6.70 -15.76 -11.84
N SER A 648 7.99 -15.52 -12.00
CA SER A 648 9.04 -16.52 -12.29
C SER A 648 10.38 -16.02 -11.75
N GLU A 649 11.48 -16.74 -12.01
CA GLU A 649 12.83 -16.28 -11.67
C GLU A 649 13.19 -14.94 -12.35
N ASP A 650 12.57 -14.63 -13.49
CA ASP A 650 12.92 -13.48 -14.33
C ASP A 650 11.79 -12.44 -14.47
N VAL A 651 10.58 -12.71 -13.98
CA VAL A 651 9.43 -11.78 -14.10
C VAL A 651 9.00 -11.29 -12.72
N LEU A 652 9.20 -10.00 -12.44
CA LEU A 652 8.95 -9.39 -11.13
C LEU A 652 7.85 -8.32 -11.19
N VAL A 653 7.01 -8.28 -10.15
CA VAL A 653 5.93 -7.33 -9.94
C VAL A 653 6.27 -6.40 -8.77
N PHE A 654 6.44 -5.12 -9.06
CA PHE A 654 6.60 -4.05 -8.08
C PHE A 654 5.24 -3.40 -7.83
N LEU A 655 4.61 -3.79 -6.73
CA LEU A 655 3.27 -3.32 -6.38
C LEU A 655 3.26 -1.86 -5.95
N ASN A 656 2.30 -1.10 -6.48
CA ASN A 656 1.95 0.25 -6.04
C ASN A 656 0.44 0.48 -6.28
N PRO A 657 -0.44 0.03 -5.37
CA PRO A 657 -1.89 0.08 -5.52
C PRO A 657 -2.48 1.48 -5.75
N LEU A 658 -1.87 2.51 -5.14
CA LEU A 658 -2.33 3.91 -5.24
C LEU A 658 -1.59 4.72 -6.31
N GLY A 659 -0.73 4.06 -7.09
CA GLY A 659 -0.03 4.60 -8.25
C GLY A 659 -0.07 3.62 -9.42
N LYS A 660 1.08 3.43 -10.09
CA LYS A 660 1.25 2.41 -11.12
C LYS A 660 2.17 1.32 -10.62
N SER A 661 1.72 0.08 -10.69
CA SER A 661 2.56 -1.09 -10.44
C SER A 661 3.39 -1.40 -11.67
N ILE A 662 4.58 -1.97 -11.50
CA ILE A 662 5.52 -2.22 -12.60
C ILE A 662 5.80 -3.71 -12.71
N ILE A 663 5.70 -4.27 -13.92
CA ILE A 663 6.23 -5.60 -14.25
C ILE A 663 7.52 -5.42 -15.05
N LYS A 664 8.62 -6.03 -14.60
CA LYS A 664 9.92 -5.95 -15.29
C LYS A 664 10.68 -7.27 -15.25
N SER A 665 11.65 -7.38 -16.16
CA SER A 665 12.60 -8.50 -16.16
C SER A 665 13.65 -8.33 -15.07
N ALA A 666 14.05 -9.40 -14.40
CA ALA A 666 15.20 -9.37 -13.49
C ALA A 666 16.53 -9.33 -14.26
N SER A 667 16.55 -9.87 -15.49
CA SER A 667 17.69 -9.90 -16.41
C SER A 667 17.59 -8.91 -17.58
N ASP A 668 16.71 -7.92 -17.47
CA ASP A 668 16.45 -6.87 -18.47
C ASP A 668 16.14 -7.38 -19.90
N LYS A 669 15.61 -8.62 -20.04
CA LYS A 669 15.23 -9.20 -21.35
C LYS A 669 14.08 -8.49 -22.04
N PHE A 670 13.22 -7.82 -21.26
CA PHE A 670 12.08 -7.05 -21.76
C PHE A 670 11.90 -5.76 -20.95
N PRO A 671 11.39 -4.68 -21.56
CA PRO A 671 11.25 -3.39 -20.90
C PRO A 671 10.18 -3.44 -19.80
N ALA A 672 10.34 -2.57 -18.80
CA ALA A 672 9.37 -2.41 -17.73
C ALA A 672 8.02 -1.91 -18.27
N SER A 673 6.92 -2.53 -17.83
CA SER A 673 5.55 -2.17 -18.20
C SER A 673 4.76 -1.76 -16.95
N SER A 674 3.97 -0.69 -17.06
CA SER A 674 3.21 -0.14 -15.92
C SER A 674 1.72 -0.45 -16.03
N PHE A 675 1.11 -0.88 -14.93
CA PHE A 675 -0.31 -1.27 -14.87
C PHE A 675 -1.01 -0.65 -13.66
N ASP A 676 -2.32 -0.42 -13.80
CA ASP A 676 -3.16 -0.04 -12.67
C ASP A 676 -3.39 -1.21 -11.71
N TYR A 677 -3.82 -0.91 -10.49
CA TYR A 677 -4.00 -1.93 -9.47
C TYR A 677 -5.00 -3.03 -9.87
N ASP A 678 -6.15 -2.65 -10.45
CA ASP A 678 -7.17 -3.60 -10.88
C ASP A 678 -6.66 -4.49 -12.06
N GLU A 679 -5.77 -3.97 -12.90
CA GLU A 679 -5.11 -4.74 -13.96
C GLU A 679 -4.14 -5.79 -13.38
N ILE A 680 -3.34 -5.41 -12.38
CA ILE A 680 -2.46 -6.36 -11.67
C ILE A 680 -3.27 -7.45 -10.98
N ARG A 681 -4.43 -7.13 -10.39
CA ARG A 681 -5.32 -8.13 -9.79
C ARG A 681 -5.78 -9.15 -10.84
N ILE A 682 -6.19 -8.70 -12.03
CA ILE A 682 -6.59 -9.59 -13.13
C ILE A 682 -5.41 -10.45 -13.60
N ILE A 683 -4.22 -9.87 -13.81
CA ILE A 683 -3.01 -10.60 -14.21
C ILE A 683 -2.66 -11.67 -13.17
N SER A 684 -2.64 -11.30 -11.90
CA SER A 684 -2.34 -12.20 -10.79
C SER A 684 -3.32 -13.36 -10.71
N LEU A 685 -4.62 -13.07 -10.76
CA LEU A 685 -5.65 -14.10 -10.68
C LEU A 685 -5.64 -15.03 -11.91
N CYS A 686 -5.40 -14.50 -13.11
CA CYS A 686 -5.23 -15.33 -14.32
C CYS A 686 -3.99 -16.23 -14.23
N PHE A 687 -2.90 -15.74 -13.64
CA PHE A 687 -1.66 -16.48 -13.49
C PHE A 687 -1.79 -17.62 -12.47
N ASN A 688 -2.29 -17.35 -11.25
CA ASN A 688 -2.30 -18.34 -10.17
C ASN A 688 -3.48 -18.24 -9.17
N GLY A 689 -4.49 -17.41 -9.44
CA GLY A 689 -5.67 -17.28 -8.57
C GLY A 689 -6.57 -18.52 -8.56
N GLU A 690 -7.59 -18.50 -7.71
CA GLU A 690 -8.70 -19.46 -7.73
C GLU A 690 -9.88 -18.92 -8.54
N ALA A 691 -10.69 -19.80 -9.12
CA ALA A 691 -11.81 -19.39 -9.98
C ALA A 691 -12.84 -18.50 -9.24
N GLU A 692 -13.09 -18.78 -7.96
CA GLU A 692 -13.98 -17.98 -7.11
C GLU A 692 -13.46 -16.55 -6.89
N GLU A 693 -12.15 -16.35 -6.86
CA GLU A 693 -11.53 -15.03 -6.71
C GLU A 693 -11.77 -14.18 -7.96
N ILE A 694 -11.75 -14.78 -9.15
CA ILE A 694 -12.07 -14.12 -10.43
C ILE A 694 -13.54 -13.68 -10.46
N VAL A 695 -14.46 -14.54 -10.01
CA VAL A 695 -15.89 -14.21 -9.92
C VAL A 695 -16.12 -13.06 -8.93
N SER A 696 -15.41 -13.08 -7.81
CA SER A 696 -15.50 -12.01 -6.80
C SER A 696 -14.99 -10.69 -7.34
N LEU A 697 -13.85 -10.70 -8.05
CA LEU A 697 -13.29 -9.53 -8.71
C LEU A 697 -14.27 -8.92 -9.72
N ARG A 698 -14.98 -9.77 -10.48
CA ARG A 698 -16.00 -9.33 -11.44
C ARG A 698 -17.09 -8.48 -10.76
N THR A 699 -17.65 -8.99 -9.67
CA THR A 699 -18.72 -8.31 -8.92
C THR A 699 -18.22 -7.04 -8.22
N GLU A 700 -16.97 -7.06 -7.73
CA GLU A 700 -16.35 -5.89 -7.10
C GLU A 700 -16.13 -4.76 -8.12
N LEU A 701 -15.68 -5.09 -9.33
CA LEU A 701 -15.45 -4.13 -10.41
C LEU A 701 -16.70 -3.83 -11.24
N LYS A 702 -17.88 -4.34 -10.84
CA LYS A 702 -19.16 -4.24 -11.57
C LYS A 702 -19.05 -4.60 -13.07
N MET A 703 -18.20 -5.57 -13.40
CA MET A 703 -17.96 -6.00 -14.78
C MET A 703 -19.05 -6.95 -15.25
N SER A 704 -19.45 -6.82 -16.52
CA SER A 704 -20.17 -7.89 -17.19
C SER A 704 -19.24 -9.11 -17.37
N TYR A 705 -19.81 -10.29 -17.55
CA TYR A 705 -19.03 -11.49 -17.89
C TYR A 705 -18.21 -11.30 -19.17
N ARG A 706 -18.73 -10.52 -20.14
CA ARG A 706 -18.02 -10.20 -21.37
C ARG A 706 -16.83 -9.26 -21.14
N ASP A 707 -16.97 -8.26 -20.27
CA ASP A 707 -15.87 -7.36 -19.93
C ASP A 707 -14.76 -8.12 -19.19
N LEU A 708 -15.14 -8.98 -18.25
CA LEU A 708 -14.20 -9.87 -17.56
C LEU A 708 -13.46 -10.76 -18.56
N GLN A 709 -14.18 -11.41 -19.48
CA GLN A 709 -13.58 -12.29 -20.49
C GLN A 709 -12.57 -11.54 -21.37
N ALA A 710 -12.91 -10.32 -21.80
CA ALA A 710 -11.99 -9.49 -22.59
C ALA A 710 -10.73 -9.12 -21.81
N LYS A 711 -10.87 -8.81 -20.51
CA LYS A 711 -9.73 -8.54 -19.62
C LYS A 711 -8.88 -9.78 -19.34
N MET A 712 -9.50 -10.95 -19.17
CA MET A 712 -8.78 -12.22 -19.01
C MET A 712 -8.00 -12.57 -20.28
N GLN A 713 -8.59 -12.38 -21.48
CA GLN A 713 -7.90 -12.57 -22.76
C GLN A 713 -6.67 -11.67 -22.89
N TRP A 714 -6.82 -10.40 -22.54
CA TRP A 714 -5.70 -9.45 -22.52
C TRP A 714 -4.60 -9.89 -21.55
N ALA A 715 -4.95 -10.26 -20.32
CA ALA A 715 -3.99 -10.71 -19.31
C ALA A 715 -3.27 -12.00 -19.73
N ASN A 716 -4.00 -12.95 -20.33
CA ASN A 716 -3.43 -14.20 -20.86
C ASN A 716 -2.48 -13.95 -22.04
N GLY A 717 -2.78 -12.98 -22.90
CA GLY A 717 -1.88 -12.51 -23.94
C GLY A 717 -0.58 -11.94 -23.37
N LEU A 718 -0.69 -11.05 -22.38
CA LEU A 718 0.47 -10.47 -21.69
C LEU A 718 1.32 -11.53 -20.99
N LEU A 719 0.71 -12.45 -20.25
CA LEU A 719 1.44 -13.54 -19.58
C LEU A 719 2.20 -14.40 -20.59
N LYS A 720 1.59 -14.69 -21.74
CA LYS A 720 2.25 -15.42 -22.83
C LYS A 720 3.44 -14.64 -23.40
N ASP A 721 3.31 -13.34 -23.61
CA ASP A 721 4.40 -12.47 -24.09
C ASP A 721 5.56 -12.41 -23.08
N LEU A 722 5.27 -12.55 -21.79
CA LEU A 722 6.25 -12.67 -20.70
C LEU A 722 6.83 -14.09 -20.54
N GLY A 723 6.43 -15.05 -21.38
CA GLY A 723 6.88 -16.45 -21.30
C GLY A 723 6.25 -17.26 -20.16
N LEU A 724 5.15 -16.77 -19.58
CA LEU A 724 4.41 -17.39 -18.50
C LEU A 724 3.16 -18.12 -19.02
N ARG A 725 2.75 -19.18 -18.32
CA ARG A 725 1.51 -19.91 -18.61
C ARG A 725 0.42 -19.51 -17.63
N ALA A 726 -0.71 -19.00 -18.14
CA ALA A 726 -1.89 -18.72 -17.32
C ALA A 726 -2.52 -20.01 -16.78
N LYS A 727 -3.00 -19.97 -15.52
CA LYS A 727 -3.74 -21.06 -14.88
C LYS A 727 -5.18 -21.11 -15.38
N HIS A 728 -5.82 -19.96 -15.50
CA HIS A 728 -7.20 -19.85 -16.01
C HIS A 728 -7.19 -19.47 -17.48
N GLY A 729 -7.82 -20.33 -18.29
CA GLY A 729 -8.09 -20.02 -19.70
C GLY A 729 -9.23 -19.00 -19.84
N ASN A 730 -9.66 -18.80 -21.07
CA ASN A 730 -10.93 -18.14 -21.35
C ASN A 730 -12.06 -18.83 -20.55
N LEU A 731 -12.93 -18.05 -19.89
CA LEU A 731 -14.22 -18.57 -19.40
C LEU A 731 -14.86 -19.31 -20.58
N GLU A 732 -15.26 -20.57 -20.34
CA GLU A 732 -15.51 -21.67 -21.29
C GLU A 732 -15.61 -21.30 -22.78
N GLU A 733 -14.97 -22.11 -23.65
CA GLU A 733 -15.26 -22.09 -25.08
C GLU A 733 -16.78 -22.10 -25.27
N THR A 734 -17.33 -20.97 -25.72
CA THR A 734 -18.77 -20.81 -25.96
C THR A 734 -19.24 -22.05 -26.70
N GLU A 735 -20.16 -22.80 -26.10
CA GLU A 735 -20.80 -23.93 -26.77
C GLU A 735 -21.15 -23.50 -28.19
N LYS A 736 -20.87 -24.36 -29.18
CA LYS A 736 -21.07 -24.01 -30.59
C LYS A 736 -22.50 -23.55 -30.79
N ASP A 737 -22.66 -22.32 -31.30
CA ASP A 737 -23.96 -21.72 -31.61
C ASP A 737 -24.94 -22.77 -32.17
N SER A 738 -26.12 -22.83 -31.54
CA SER A 738 -27.22 -23.67 -31.96
C SER A 738 -27.58 -23.38 -33.42
N LYS A 739 -27.94 -24.42 -34.18
CA LYS A 739 -28.42 -24.22 -35.55
C LYS A 739 -29.82 -23.62 -35.54
N ILE A 740 -30.04 -22.57 -36.32
CA ILE A 740 -31.39 -22.03 -36.54
C ILE A 740 -32.08 -22.88 -37.61
N ALA A 741 -33.22 -23.48 -37.28
CA ALA A 741 -33.90 -24.48 -38.12
C ALA A 741 -34.64 -23.90 -39.35
N GLY A 742 -34.57 -22.58 -39.55
CA GLY A 742 -35.25 -21.83 -40.59
C GLY A 742 -35.73 -20.47 -40.06
N ARG A 743 -36.45 -19.70 -40.89
CA ARG A 743 -37.04 -18.43 -40.46
C ARG A 743 -38.15 -18.67 -39.45
N ALA A 744 -38.01 -18.10 -38.26
CA ALA A 744 -38.98 -18.16 -37.18
C ALA A 744 -40.32 -17.53 -37.60
N ASN A 745 -41.41 -18.15 -37.14
CA ASN A 745 -42.76 -17.62 -37.35
C ASN A 745 -43.10 -16.53 -36.33
N GLN A 746 -42.46 -16.58 -35.16
CA GLN A 746 -42.56 -15.59 -34.10
C GLN A 746 -41.20 -14.95 -33.82
N THR A 747 -41.20 -13.69 -33.39
CA THR A 747 -39.98 -13.00 -32.95
C THR A 747 -39.30 -13.80 -31.83
N LEU A 748 -38.02 -14.13 -32.05
CA LEU A 748 -37.16 -14.86 -31.13
C LEU A 748 -37.63 -16.28 -30.76
N GLU A 749 -38.50 -16.91 -31.58
CA GLU A 749 -39.07 -18.25 -31.33
C GLU A 749 -38.05 -19.31 -30.84
N PRO A 750 -36.82 -19.42 -31.40
CA PRO A 750 -35.86 -20.42 -30.95
C PRO A 750 -35.46 -20.31 -29.47
N PHE A 751 -35.52 -19.11 -28.88
CA PHE A 751 -35.22 -18.87 -27.46
C PHE A 751 -36.32 -19.39 -26.51
N GLN A 752 -37.42 -19.95 -27.03
CA GLN A 752 -38.40 -20.67 -26.21
C GLN A 752 -37.77 -21.91 -25.56
N ASP A 753 -36.83 -22.56 -26.24
CA ASP A 753 -36.03 -23.64 -25.68
C ASP A 753 -34.92 -23.07 -24.79
N ALA A 754 -34.85 -23.51 -23.55
CA ALA A 754 -33.85 -23.06 -22.59
C ALA A 754 -32.42 -23.50 -22.98
N SER A 755 -32.30 -24.54 -23.80
CA SER A 755 -31.01 -25.07 -24.29
C SER A 755 -30.52 -24.38 -25.57
N PHE A 756 -31.31 -23.50 -26.19
CA PHE A 756 -30.91 -22.79 -27.40
C PHE A 756 -29.96 -21.62 -27.07
N HIS A 757 -28.80 -21.59 -27.73
CA HIS A 757 -27.81 -20.52 -27.53
C HIS A 757 -27.12 -20.05 -28.82
N LEU A 758 -26.86 -18.75 -28.91
CA LEU A 758 -26.19 -18.06 -30.02
C LEU A 758 -25.10 -17.09 -29.52
N TYR A 759 -24.35 -17.47 -28.49
CA TYR A 759 -23.35 -16.62 -27.85
C TYR A 759 -22.34 -16.01 -28.84
N GLY A 760 -21.86 -16.80 -29.81
CA GLY A 760 -20.90 -16.36 -30.81
C GLY A 760 -21.50 -15.34 -31.77
N ALA A 761 -22.62 -15.69 -32.41
CA ALA A 761 -23.33 -14.84 -33.37
C ALA A 761 -23.83 -13.53 -32.75
N LEU A 762 -24.44 -13.59 -31.56
CA LEU A 762 -24.87 -12.39 -30.84
C LEU A 762 -23.69 -11.55 -30.33
N GLY A 763 -22.57 -12.19 -29.99
CA GLY A 763 -21.32 -11.50 -29.70
C GLY A 763 -20.81 -10.66 -30.88
N ARG A 764 -20.91 -11.17 -32.12
CA ARG A 764 -20.60 -10.39 -33.34
C ARG A 764 -21.55 -9.22 -33.52
N PHE A 765 -22.85 -9.42 -33.32
CA PHE A 765 -23.84 -8.34 -33.41
C PHE A 765 -23.58 -7.24 -32.38
N TYR A 766 -23.32 -7.60 -31.12
CA TYR A 766 -22.93 -6.65 -30.07
C TYR A 766 -21.69 -5.85 -30.44
N ALA A 767 -20.65 -6.50 -30.98
CA ALA A 767 -19.42 -5.84 -31.40
C ALA A 767 -19.67 -4.81 -32.51
N ILE A 768 -20.60 -5.08 -33.43
CA ILE A 768 -21.02 -4.13 -34.46
C ILE A 768 -21.71 -2.91 -33.84
N LEU A 769 -22.67 -3.10 -32.93
CA LEU A 769 -23.34 -2.01 -32.22
C LEU A 769 -22.34 -1.10 -31.50
N LYS A 770 -21.39 -1.71 -30.77
CA LYS A 770 -20.35 -0.98 -30.04
C LYS A 770 -19.40 -0.23 -30.98
N LYS A 771 -18.95 -0.88 -32.07
CA LYS A 771 -18.07 -0.28 -33.08
C LYS A 771 -18.70 0.93 -33.77
N GLU A 772 -19.98 0.83 -34.13
CA GLU A 772 -20.69 1.92 -34.80
C GLU A 772 -21.19 3.01 -33.84
N GLY A 773 -20.85 2.91 -32.55
CA GLY A 773 -21.17 3.93 -31.54
C GLY A 773 -22.63 3.96 -31.13
N TYR A 774 -23.35 2.84 -31.25
CA TYR A 774 -24.75 2.74 -30.80
C TYR A 774 -24.78 2.71 -29.26
N ASN A 775 -25.01 3.87 -28.63
CA ASN A 775 -25.13 4.04 -27.18
C ASN A 775 -26.09 5.19 -26.84
N ALA A 776 -26.62 5.20 -25.61
CA ALA A 776 -27.65 6.16 -25.19
C ALA A 776 -27.26 7.63 -25.44
N LYS A 777 -26.03 8.03 -25.08
CA LYS A 777 -25.54 9.41 -25.25
C LYS A 777 -25.51 9.81 -26.73
N ALA A 778 -24.91 8.99 -27.58
CA ALA A 778 -24.82 9.26 -29.01
C ALA A 778 -26.19 9.32 -29.69
N ILE A 779 -27.13 8.45 -29.27
CA ILE A 779 -28.52 8.48 -29.76
C ILE A 779 -29.21 9.78 -29.32
N CYS A 780 -29.10 10.15 -28.04
CA CYS A 780 -29.70 11.37 -27.50
C CYS A 780 -29.16 12.63 -28.19
N GLU A 781 -27.85 12.73 -28.39
CA GLU A 781 -27.20 13.81 -29.14
C GLU A 781 -27.71 13.89 -30.58
N LYS A 782 -27.87 12.74 -31.26
CA LYS A 782 -28.40 12.68 -32.63
C LYS A 782 -29.86 13.11 -32.71
N LEU A 783 -30.66 12.76 -31.73
CA LEU A 783 -32.09 13.11 -31.68
C LEU A 783 -32.35 14.49 -31.05
N GLY A 784 -31.37 15.08 -30.37
CA GLY A 784 -31.49 16.37 -29.67
C GLY A 784 -32.41 16.29 -28.45
N ILE A 785 -32.31 15.20 -27.69
CA ILE A 785 -33.12 14.91 -26.49
C ILE A 785 -32.20 14.67 -25.29
N SER A 786 -32.71 14.81 -24.07
CA SER A 786 -31.94 14.61 -22.82
C SER A 786 -31.67 13.15 -22.51
N ASP A 787 -32.63 12.28 -22.83
CA ASP A 787 -32.62 10.86 -22.51
C ASP A 787 -33.52 10.09 -23.49
N LEU A 788 -33.39 8.75 -23.53
CA LEU A 788 -34.16 7.90 -24.44
C LEU A 788 -35.66 7.84 -24.11
N GLN A 789 -36.08 8.22 -22.91
CA GLN A 789 -37.50 8.26 -22.53
C GLN A 789 -38.22 9.48 -23.12
N SER A 790 -37.47 10.50 -23.50
CA SER A 790 -37.96 11.74 -24.12
C SER A 790 -38.21 11.63 -25.62
N ILE A 791 -38.18 10.42 -26.20
CA ILE A 791 -38.53 10.21 -27.62
C ILE A 791 -40.05 10.34 -27.78
N GLU A 792 -40.48 11.40 -28.46
CA GLU A 792 -41.90 11.65 -28.74
C GLU A 792 -42.36 10.91 -30.01
N PRO A 793 -43.51 10.21 -29.98
CA PRO A 793 -44.01 9.44 -31.13
C PRO A 793 -44.30 10.32 -32.34
N THR A 794 -44.77 11.56 -32.13
CA THR A 794 -45.06 12.52 -33.19
C THR A 794 -43.81 12.99 -33.93
N TYR A 795 -42.62 12.83 -33.34
CA TYR A 795 -41.34 13.22 -33.95
C TYR A 795 -40.68 12.09 -34.73
N LEU A 796 -41.16 10.85 -34.64
CA LEU A 796 -40.54 9.70 -35.32
C LEU A 796 -40.42 9.90 -36.85
N PRO A 797 -41.44 10.39 -37.58
CA PRO A 797 -41.28 10.69 -39.01
C PRO A 797 -40.24 11.77 -39.27
N TYR A 798 -40.17 12.81 -38.43
CA TYR A 798 -39.17 13.88 -38.54
C TYR A 798 -37.75 13.33 -38.34
N TYR A 799 -37.55 12.50 -37.29
CA TYR A 799 -36.27 11.85 -37.06
C TYR A 799 -35.88 10.95 -38.23
N SER A 800 -36.81 10.14 -38.75
CA SER A 800 -36.59 9.22 -39.85
C SER A 800 -36.22 9.92 -41.17
N PHE A 801 -37.04 10.89 -41.60
CA PHE A 801 -36.98 11.44 -42.96
C PHE A 801 -36.19 12.74 -43.07
N ILE A 802 -36.07 13.51 -41.98
CA ILE A 802 -35.43 14.83 -41.99
C ILE A 802 -34.11 14.83 -41.23
N LYS A 803 -34.08 14.27 -40.00
CA LYS A 803 -32.92 14.41 -39.11
C LYS A 803 -31.82 13.38 -39.35
N LEU A 804 -32.16 12.10 -39.46
CA LEU A 804 -31.20 11.00 -39.55
C LEU A 804 -30.81 10.73 -41.00
N GLY A 805 -29.51 10.60 -41.26
CA GLY A 805 -28.96 10.36 -42.59
C GLY A 805 -28.87 8.89 -42.98
N VAL A 806 -27.77 8.54 -43.67
CA VAL A 806 -27.46 7.17 -44.15
C VAL A 806 -26.19 6.59 -43.54
N LYS A 807 -25.60 7.27 -42.54
CA LYS A 807 -24.44 6.75 -41.81
C LYS A 807 -24.84 5.48 -41.03
N PRO A 808 -23.87 4.61 -40.66
CA PRO A 808 -24.16 3.38 -39.94
C PRO A 808 -24.99 3.59 -38.65
N LEU A 809 -24.54 4.49 -37.76
CA LEU A 809 -25.26 4.83 -36.54
C LEU A 809 -26.69 5.34 -36.82
N ASP A 810 -26.84 6.29 -37.74
CA ASP A 810 -28.15 6.85 -38.11
C ASP A 810 -29.10 5.74 -38.63
N SER A 811 -28.56 4.78 -39.38
CA SER A 811 -29.32 3.64 -39.93
C SER A 811 -29.73 2.64 -38.84
N LEU A 812 -28.87 2.38 -37.85
CA LEU A 812 -29.21 1.57 -36.69
C LEU A 812 -30.28 2.25 -35.82
N ILE A 813 -30.21 3.58 -35.63
CA ILE A 813 -31.24 4.35 -34.92
C ILE A 813 -32.57 4.28 -35.68
N LYS A 814 -32.55 4.44 -37.01
CA LYS A 814 -33.73 4.27 -37.87
C LYS A 814 -34.37 2.91 -37.69
N LEU A 815 -33.55 1.86 -37.66
CA LEU A 815 -34.00 0.47 -37.60
C LEU A 815 -34.59 0.10 -36.23
N PHE A 816 -33.92 0.49 -35.14
CA PHE A 816 -34.20 -0.03 -33.80
C PHE A 816 -34.80 0.97 -32.79
N MET A 817 -34.93 2.26 -33.11
CA MET A 817 -35.52 3.25 -32.17
C MET A 817 -36.57 4.17 -32.81
N VAL A 818 -36.48 4.39 -34.13
CA VAL A 818 -37.35 5.35 -34.83
C VAL A 818 -38.41 4.66 -35.71
N ARG A 819 -38.44 3.32 -35.71
CA ARG A 819 -39.42 2.49 -36.43
C ARG A 819 -39.45 2.69 -37.94
N SER A 820 -38.34 3.16 -38.49
CA SER A 820 -38.15 3.33 -39.92
C SER A 820 -37.63 2.05 -40.57
N SER A 821 -37.47 2.06 -41.89
CA SER A 821 -36.86 0.96 -42.63
C SER A 821 -35.63 1.46 -43.39
N ILE A 822 -34.63 0.60 -43.56
CA ILE A 822 -33.40 0.90 -44.30
C ILE A 822 -33.29 -0.01 -45.52
N THR A 823 -32.54 0.40 -46.55
CA THR A 823 -32.37 -0.46 -47.73
C THR A 823 -31.59 -1.73 -47.39
N LEU A 824 -31.84 -2.83 -48.12
CA LEU A 824 -31.09 -4.08 -47.96
C LEU A 824 -29.57 -3.87 -48.09
N LYS A 825 -29.16 -2.97 -49.00
CA LYS A 825 -27.74 -2.61 -49.20
C LYS A 825 -27.13 -1.97 -47.95
N GLN A 826 -27.86 -1.08 -47.27
CA GLN A 826 -27.42 -0.46 -46.02
C GLN A 826 -27.33 -1.50 -44.91
N ALA A 827 -28.37 -2.33 -44.74
CA ALA A 827 -28.38 -3.38 -43.73
C ALA A 827 -27.18 -4.34 -43.88
N ARG A 828 -26.93 -4.82 -45.11
CA ARG A 828 -25.80 -5.72 -45.43
C ARG A 828 -24.44 -5.04 -45.22
N SER A 829 -24.33 -3.74 -45.50
CA SER A 829 -23.08 -2.99 -45.29
C SER A 829 -22.74 -2.78 -43.81
N ILE A 830 -23.74 -2.70 -42.93
CA ILE A 830 -23.55 -2.42 -41.49
C ILE A 830 -23.42 -3.73 -40.72
N LEU A 831 -24.35 -4.66 -40.91
CA LEU A 831 -24.44 -5.89 -40.14
C LEU A 831 -23.55 -7.02 -40.70
N GLY A 832 -23.22 -6.96 -42.00
CA GLY A 832 -22.67 -8.11 -42.72
C GLY A 832 -23.74 -9.17 -43.00
N GLU A 833 -23.43 -10.09 -43.91
CA GLU A 833 -24.43 -11.08 -44.38
C GLU A 833 -24.84 -12.06 -43.29
N GLU A 834 -23.88 -12.48 -42.48
CA GLU A 834 -24.11 -13.47 -41.42
C GLU A 834 -25.05 -12.94 -40.33
N CYS A 835 -24.76 -11.76 -39.76
CA CYS A 835 -25.62 -11.17 -38.74
C CYS A 835 -26.99 -10.76 -39.31
N LEU A 836 -27.04 -10.25 -40.54
CA LEU A 836 -28.31 -9.91 -41.19
C LEU A 836 -29.19 -11.16 -41.34
N THR A 837 -28.63 -12.26 -41.84
CA THR A 837 -29.35 -13.53 -42.01
C THR A 837 -29.83 -14.06 -40.66
N MET A 838 -28.94 -14.09 -39.65
CA MET A 838 -29.28 -14.54 -38.30
C MET A 838 -30.44 -13.73 -37.71
N LEU A 839 -30.41 -12.39 -37.80
CA LEU A 839 -31.50 -11.56 -37.27
C LEU A 839 -32.80 -11.73 -38.07
N GLN A 840 -32.74 -12.02 -39.38
CA GLN A 840 -33.92 -12.35 -40.17
C GLN A 840 -34.51 -13.71 -39.81
N GLU A 841 -33.66 -14.71 -39.58
CA GLU A 841 -34.08 -16.05 -39.17
C GLU A 841 -34.67 -16.06 -37.76
N LEU A 842 -34.17 -15.21 -36.86
CA LEU A 842 -34.75 -14.99 -35.53
C LEU A 842 -36.06 -14.19 -35.55
N GLY A 843 -36.51 -13.70 -36.71
CA GLY A 843 -37.70 -12.85 -36.82
C GLY A 843 -37.51 -11.43 -36.24
N VAL A 844 -36.27 -11.02 -35.95
CA VAL A 844 -35.92 -9.67 -35.48
C VAL A 844 -35.98 -8.67 -36.63
N LEU A 845 -35.50 -9.07 -37.82
CA LEU A 845 -35.56 -8.27 -39.04
C LEU A 845 -36.48 -8.90 -40.07
N TYR A 846 -37.25 -8.06 -40.77
CA TYR A 846 -38.14 -8.52 -41.83
C TYR A 846 -38.16 -7.56 -43.02
N ASN A 847 -38.62 -8.06 -44.16
CA ASN A 847 -38.78 -7.25 -45.37
C ASN A 847 -40.11 -6.49 -45.26
N ARG A 848 -40.04 -5.15 -45.19
CA ARG A 848 -41.19 -4.26 -45.31
C ARG A 848 -41.11 -3.58 -46.67
N GLN A 849 -41.98 -4.01 -47.60
CA GLN A 849 -41.88 -3.70 -49.02
C GLN A 849 -40.51 -4.12 -49.59
N ASN A 850 -39.66 -3.16 -49.99
CA ASN A 850 -38.30 -3.40 -50.53
C ASN A 850 -37.18 -3.03 -49.55
N ASN A 851 -37.51 -2.73 -48.30
CA ASN A 851 -36.56 -2.33 -47.26
C ASN A 851 -36.58 -3.32 -46.08
N ILE A 852 -35.55 -3.24 -45.23
CA ILE A 852 -35.43 -3.97 -43.97
C ILE A 852 -36.00 -3.13 -42.84
N ALA A 853 -36.90 -3.73 -42.05
CA ALA A 853 -37.46 -3.17 -40.83
C ALA A 853 -37.19 -4.10 -39.64
N SER A 854 -37.29 -3.57 -38.43
CA SER A 854 -37.16 -4.31 -37.18
C SER A 854 -38.54 -4.63 -36.60
N SER A 855 -38.68 -5.78 -35.96
CA SER A 855 -39.84 -6.15 -35.13
C SER A 855 -39.64 -5.83 -33.64
N ILE A 856 -38.47 -5.29 -33.28
CA ILE A 856 -38.10 -4.91 -31.91
C ILE A 856 -37.57 -3.48 -31.85
N ASP A 857 -37.66 -2.86 -30.68
CA ASP A 857 -36.82 -1.72 -30.30
C ASP A 857 -35.57 -2.23 -29.56
N LEU A 858 -34.44 -1.52 -29.66
CA LEU A 858 -33.18 -1.88 -28.98
C LEU A 858 -32.66 -0.74 -28.10
N PHE A 859 -33.00 -0.79 -26.81
CA PHE A 859 -32.63 0.24 -25.84
C PHE A 859 -31.18 0.07 -25.36
N CYS A 860 -30.53 1.19 -25.03
CA CYS A 860 -29.25 1.21 -24.34
C CYS A 860 -29.46 1.54 -22.86
N VAL A 861 -29.14 0.62 -21.95
CA VAL A 861 -29.36 0.75 -20.51
C VAL A 861 -28.06 0.42 -19.78
N GLU A 862 -27.44 1.39 -19.10
CA GLU A 862 -26.19 1.18 -18.33
C GLU A 862 -25.10 0.39 -19.10
N GLY A 863 -24.90 0.72 -20.38
CA GLY A 863 -23.90 0.06 -21.24
C GLY A 863 -24.34 -1.28 -21.87
N HIS A 864 -25.57 -1.73 -21.61
CA HIS A 864 -26.15 -2.97 -22.14
C HIS A 864 -27.21 -2.68 -23.21
N TYR A 865 -27.46 -3.67 -24.09
CA TYR A 865 -28.47 -3.59 -25.15
C TYR A 865 -29.68 -4.44 -24.83
N ILE A 866 -30.87 -3.85 -24.78
CA ILE A 866 -32.09 -4.51 -24.35
C ILE A 866 -33.14 -4.43 -25.46
N ALA A 867 -33.42 -5.58 -26.08
CA ALA A 867 -34.51 -5.72 -27.02
C ALA A 867 -35.84 -5.73 -26.28
N THR A 868 -36.83 -5.03 -26.83
CA THR A 868 -38.22 -5.06 -26.37
C THR A 868 -39.17 -5.01 -27.56
N ASP A 869 -40.46 -5.25 -27.34
CA ASP A 869 -41.47 -4.89 -28.33
C ASP A 869 -41.54 -3.36 -28.48
N HIS A 870 -42.14 -2.93 -29.59
CA HIS A 870 -42.19 -1.52 -29.97
C HIS A 870 -43.02 -0.68 -29.01
N ARG A 871 -42.49 0.50 -28.66
CA ARG A 871 -43.17 1.43 -27.74
C ARG A 871 -44.33 2.23 -28.38
N PHE A 872 -44.20 2.59 -29.66
CA PHE A 872 -45.11 3.55 -30.32
C PHE A 872 -45.46 3.18 -31.77
N LEU A 873 -46.52 3.81 -32.31
CA LEU A 873 -46.94 3.77 -33.72
C LEU A 873 -47.06 2.35 -34.31
N PHE A 874 -47.98 1.53 -33.80
CA PHE A 874 -48.19 0.16 -34.31
C PHE A 874 -48.65 0.15 -35.78
N PHE A 875 -47.89 -0.55 -36.62
CA PHE A 875 -48.23 -0.89 -37.99
C PHE A 875 -49.05 -2.20 -38.02
N GLU A 876 -49.72 -2.47 -39.13
CA GLU A 876 -50.48 -3.73 -39.31
C GLU A 876 -49.58 -4.97 -39.12
N GLU A 877 -48.30 -4.88 -39.51
CA GLU A 877 -47.33 -5.96 -39.33
C GLU A 877 -46.88 -6.17 -37.88
N ASP A 878 -47.19 -5.25 -36.97
CA ASP A 878 -46.89 -5.40 -35.53
C ASP A 878 -47.98 -6.15 -34.77
N LYS A 879 -49.14 -6.43 -35.42
CA LYS A 879 -50.20 -7.22 -34.80
C LYS A 879 -49.70 -8.64 -34.56
N MET A 880 -49.86 -9.10 -33.32
CA MET A 880 -49.38 -10.41 -32.87
C MET A 880 -50.45 -11.13 -32.07
N ASP A 881 -50.46 -12.47 -32.15
CA ASP A 881 -51.34 -13.35 -31.38
C ASP A 881 -50.72 -13.78 -30.04
N GLU A 882 -49.81 -12.95 -29.48
CA GLU A 882 -49.10 -13.18 -28.22
C GLU A 882 -49.21 -11.96 -27.29
N ASP A 883 -49.03 -12.17 -25.98
CA ASP A 883 -48.92 -11.07 -25.02
C ASP A 883 -47.59 -10.30 -25.27
N PRO A 884 -47.62 -8.98 -25.49
CA PRO A 884 -46.41 -8.20 -25.78
C PRO A 884 -45.51 -8.04 -24.54
N VAL A 885 -44.22 -7.80 -24.79
CA VAL A 885 -43.22 -7.51 -23.77
C VAL A 885 -43.11 -6.00 -23.58
N MET A 886 -43.19 -5.54 -22.34
CA MET A 886 -43.12 -4.11 -22.03
C MET A 886 -41.81 -3.48 -22.53
N TYR A 887 -41.91 -2.33 -23.17
CA TYR A 887 -40.77 -1.50 -23.55
C TYR A 887 -40.07 -0.96 -22.29
N ILE A 888 -38.83 -0.47 -22.43
CA ILE A 888 -38.13 0.13 -21.29
C ILE A 888 -38.76 1.50 -21.00
N GLY A 889 -39.50 1.60 -19.90
CA GLY A 889 -40.15 2.81 -19.42
C GLY A 889 -39.42 3.48 -18.25
N SER A 890 -40.04 4.54 -17.71
CA SER A 890 -39.57 5.26 -16.53
C SER A 890 -39.56 4.40 -15.25
N ASP A 891 -40.37 3.36 -15.23
CA ASP A 891 -40.46 2.31 -14.21
C ASP A 891 -39.24 1.39 -14.20
N SER A 892 -38.85 0.91 -15.37
CA SER A 892 -37.67 0.06 -15.52
C SER A 892 -36.39 0.81 -15.13
N PHE A 893 -36.19 2.02 -15.66
CA PHE A 893 -35.06 2.89 -15.31
C PHE A 893 -35.10 3.33 -13.85
N GLY A 894 -36.29 3.68 -13.38
CA GLY A 894 -36.52 4.08 -12.01
C GLY A 894 -36.08 3.02 -11.00
N LEU A 895 -36.46 1.76 -11.23
CA LEU A 895 -36.06 0.66 -10.37
C LEU A 895 -34.54 0.42 -10.41
N ILE A 896 -33.91 0.49 -11.59
CA ILE A 896 -32.44 0.37 -11.75
C ILE A 896 -31.70 1.44 -10.94
N ASN A 897 -32.22 2.67 -11.00
CA ASN A 897 -31.64 3.82 -10.33
C ASN A 897 -31.88 3.80 -8.81
N THR A 898 -32.93 3.15 -8.34
CA THR A 898 -33.39 3.19 -6.94
C THR A 898 -32.96 1.97 -6.13
N ALA A 899 -33.03 0.76 -6.72
CA ALA A 899 -32.74 -0.48 -6.01
C ALA A 899 -31.25 -0.54 -5.56
N PRO A 900 -30.96 -0.82 -4.28
CA PRO A 900 -29.59 -0.98 -3.80
C PRO A 900 -28.79 -2.02 -4.59
N GLN A 901 -27.72 -1.57 -5.27
CA GLN A 901 -26.82 -2.43 -6.04
C GLN A 901 -25.69 -2.97 -5.14
N VAL A 902 -26.03 -3.83 -4.19
CA VAL A 902 -25.09 -4.49 -3.28
C VAL A 902 -24.63 -5.84 -3.83
N ILE A 903 -23.41 -6.25 -3.49
CA ILE A 903 -22.90 -7.57 -3.89
C ILE A 903 -23.84 -8.65 -3.33
N SER A 904 -24.38 -9.47 -4.22
CA SER A 904 -25.39 -10.50 -3.94
C SER A 904 -24.87 -11.87 -4.39
N ASN A 905 -25.09 -12.91 -3.57
CA ASN A 905 -24.80 -14.27 -4.02
C ASN A 905 -25.89 -14.76 -4.98
N HIS A 906 -27.15 -14.42 -4.70
CA HIS A 906 -28.28 -14.82 -5.52
C HIS A 906 -29.37 -13.74 -5.54
N THR A 907 -29.66 -13.21 -6.73
CA THR A 907 -30.73 -12.25 -6.98
C THR A 907 -31.91 -12.90 -7.71
N LEU A 908 -33.13 -12.57 -7.29
CA LEU A 908 -34.38 -12.94 -7.97
C LEU A 908 -34.96 -11.71 -8.67
N ASP A 909 -35.35 -11.86 -9.93
CA ASP A 909 -36.06 -10.86 -10.72
C ASP A 909 -37.45 -11.38 -11.07
N LEU A 910 -38.48 -10.83 -10.40
CA LEU A 910 -39.88 -11.21 -10.59
C LEU A 910 -40.55 -10.29 -11.61
N CYS A 911 -41.38 -10.88 -12.47
CA CYS A 911 -41.97 -10.18 -13.61
C CYS A 911 -40.86 -9.59 -14.51
N THR A 912 -39.89 -10.44 -14.86
CA THR A 912 -38.63 -10.00 -15.46
C THR A 912 -38.81 -9.30 -16.82
N GLY A 913 -39.90 -9.56 -17.54
CA GLY A 913 -40.20 -8.94 -18.83
C GLY A 913 -39.06 -9.16 -19.83
N SER A 914 -38.41 -8.07 -20.24
CA SER A 914 -37.26 -8.10 -21.16
C SER A 914 -35.95 -8.60 -20.51
N GLY A 915 -35.93 -8.86 -19.20
CA GLY A 915 -34.72 -9.23 -18.46
C GLY A 915 -33.87 -8.06 -18.01
N VAL A 916 -34.34 -6.82 -18.15
CA VAL A 916 -33.52 -5.61 -17.91
C VAL A 916 -32.95 -5.57 -16.49
N GLN A 917 -33.76 -5.84 -15.46
CA GLN A 917 -33.29 -5.82 -14.07
C GLN A 917 -32.27 -6.92 -13.82
N SER A 918 -32.52 -8.13 -14.34
CA SER A 918 -31.58 -9.25 -14.29
C SER A 918 -30.23 -8.91 -14.93
N ILE A 919 -30.22 -8.29 -16.11
CA ILE A 919 -28.99 -7.98 -16.84
C ILE A 919 -28.15 -6.95 -16.07
N ILE A 920 -28.77 -5.90 -15.54
CA ILE A 920 -28.07 -4.93 -14.70
C ILE A 920 -27.62 -5.56 -13.38
N ALA A 921 -28.47 -6.39 -12.77
CA ALA A 921 -28.12 -7.14 -11.56
C ALA A 921 -26.94 -8.09 -11.76
N SER A 922 -26.66 -8.51 -12.99
CA SER A 922 -25.53 -9.41 -13.26
C SER A 922 -24.19 -8.79 -12.92
N GLN A 923 -24.08 -7.45 -12.91
CA GLN A 923 -22.85 -6.75 -12.56
C GLN A 923 -22.50 -6.85 -11.07
N TYR A 924 -23.49 -7.02 -10.19
CA TYR A 924 -23.30 -7.10 -8.74
C TYR A 924 -23.85 -8.39 -8.11
N SER A 925 -24.43 -9.29 -8.89
CA SER A 925 -24.88 -10.61 -8.46
C SER A 925 -24.00 -11.72 -9.02
N ARG A 926 -23.72 -12.74 -8.21
CA ARG A 926 -23.03 -13.96 -8.68
C ARG A 926 -23.97 -14.84 -9.51
N LYS A 927 -25.20 -15.04 -9.04
CA LYS A 927 -26.25 -15.83 -9.71
C LYS A 927 -27.56 -15.04 -9.82
N ILE A 928 -28.30 -15.24 -10.90
CA ILE A 928 -29.62 -14.63 -11.09
C ILE A 928 -30.66 -15.69 -11.41
N THR A 929 -31.85 -15.53 -10.84
CA THR A 929 -33.06 -16.23 -11.28
C THR A 929 -34.08 -15.20 -11.74
N ALA A 930 -34.61 -15.37 -12.94
CA ALA A 930 -35.58 -14.47 -13.55
C ALA A 930 -36.86 -15.25 -13.86
N VAL A 931 -38.01 -14.70 -13.46
CA VAL A 931 -39.31 -15.35 -13.60
C VAL A 931 -40.30 -14.43 -14.29
N ASP A 932 -40.96 -14.95 -15.32
CA ASP A 932 -42.11 -14.30 -15.95
C ASP A 932 -43.19 -15.32 -16.30
N ILE A 933 -44.44 -14.88 -16.32
CA ILE A 933 -45.56 -15.72 -16.75
C ILE A 933 -45.70 -15.73 -18.28
N ASN A 934 -45.27 -14.66 -18.95
CA ASN A 934 -45.38 -14.49 -20.39
C ASN A 934 -44.26 -15.27 -21.11
N PRO A 935 -44.58 -16.29 -21.93
CA PRO A 935 -43.56 -17.04 -22.68
C PRO A 935 -42.76 -16.15 -23.65
N ARG A 936 -43.34 -15.09 -24.20
CA ARG A 936 -42.62 -14.12 -25.05
C ARG A 936 -41.55 -13.37 -24.26
N ALA A 937 -41.88 -12.92 -23.05
CA ALA A 937 -40.92 -12.28 -22.14
C ALA A 937 -39.71 -13.19 -21.86
N ILE A 938 -39.94 -14.48 -21.64
CA ILE A 938 -38.86 -15.47 -21.48
C ILE A 938 -37.91 -15.51 -22.69
N ARG A 939 -38.44 -15.45 -23.92
CA ARG A 939 -37.61 -15.42 -25.15
C ARG A 939 -36.76 -14.14 -25.22
N PHE A 940 -37.35 -12.99 -24.94
CA PHE A 940 -36.64 -11.70 -24.90
C PHE A 940 -35.57 -11.66 -23.82
N ALA A 941 -35.89 -12.11 -22.60
CA ALA A 941 -34.93 -12.15 -21.50
C ALA A 941 -33.73 -13.06 -21.82
N ARG A 942 -33.96 -14.23 -22.45
CA ARG A 942 -32.87 -15.13 -22.90
C ARG A 942 -32.04 -14.53 -24.02
N PHE A 943 -32.67 -13.94 -25.03
CA PHE A 943 -31.96 -13.23 -26.10
C PHE A 943 -31.11 -12.09 -25.54
N ASN A 944 -31.69 -11.25 -24.68
CA ASN A 944 -31.00 -10.11 -24.09
C ASN A 944 -29.85 -10.56 -23.17
N ALA A 945 -30.03 -11.62 -22.38
CA ALA A 945 -28.95 -12.20 -21.58
C ALA A 945 -27.77 -12.64 -22.48
N GLN A 946 -28.03 -13.39 -23.55
CA GLN A 946 -26.97 -13.86 -24.45
C GLN A 946 -26.34 -12.73 -25.27
N LEU A 947 -27.12 -11.74 -25.74
CA LEU A 947 -26.63 -10.55 -26.44
C LEU A 947 -25.60 -9.80 -25.60
N ASN A 948 -25.88 -9.65 -24.31
CA ASN A 948 -25.01 -8.97 -23.34
C ASN A 948 -23.96 -9.89 -22.71
N GLY A 949 -23.99 -11.20 -23.00
CA GLY A 949 -23.04 -12.18 -22.49
C GLY A 949 -23.22 -12.52 -21.01
N VAL A 950 -24.44 -12.46 -20.47
CA VAL A 950 -24.76 -12.87 -19.10
C VAL A 950 -24.91 -14.39 -19.02
N GLY A 951 -23.95 -15.08 -18.39
CA GLY A 951 -23.91 -16.56 -18.35
C GLY A 951 -24.62 -17.19 -17.15
N GLU A 952 -24.42 -16.66 -15.94
CA GLU A 952 -24.99 -17.23 -14.70
C GLU A 952 -26.41 -16.73 -14.40
N ILE A 953 -27.33 -17.00 -15.32
CA ILE A 953 -28.73 -16.60 -15.22
C ILE A 953 -29.68 -17.76 -15.55
N SER A 954 -30.64 -18.00 -14.67
CA SER A 954 -31.71 -18.99 -14.87
C SER A 954 -33.02 -18.28 -15.17
N ILE A 955 -33.54 -18.44 -16.39
CA ILE A 955 -34.75 -17.77 -16.86
C ILE A 955 -35.85 -18.83 -17.05
N GLN A 956 -36.90 -18.72 -16.24
CA GLN A 956 -37.96 -19.72 -16.16
C GLN A 956 -39.36 -19.09 -16.28
N GLN A 957 -40.26 -19.82 -16.93
CA GLN A 957 -41.66 -19.45 -16.99
C GLN A 957 -42.38 -19.86 -15.69
N GLY A 958 -43.10 -18.96 -15.04
CA GLY A 958 -43.87 -19.26 -13.82
C GLY A 958 -44.64 -18.07 -13.26
N ASP A 959 -45.62 -18.34 -12.40
CA ASP A 959 -46.37 -17.30 -11.68
C ASP A 959 -45.62 -16.91 -10.39
N LEU A 960 -44.93 -15.77 -10.44
CA LEU A 960 -44.16 -15.19 -9.34
C LEU A 960 -43.13 -16.17 -8.74
N PHE A 961 -43.43 -16.79 -7.59
CA PHE A 961 -42.50 -17.65 -6.85
C PHE A 961 -42.64 -19.14 -7.20
N GLU A 962 -43.56 -19.50 -8.09
CA GLU A 962 -43.76 -20.89 -8.50
C GLU A 962 -42.50 -21.47 -9.16
N GLY A 963 -42.18 -22.73 -8.82
CA GLY A 963 -41.00 -23.42 -9.33
C GLY A 963 -39.65 -23.07 -8.65
N LEU A 964 -39.61 -22.10 -7.73
CA LEU A 964 -38.36 -21.68 -7.05
C LEU A 964 -37.89 -22.59 -5.91
N GLY A 965 -38.64 -23.63 -5.56
CA GLY A 965 -38.26 -24.58 -4.49
C GLY A 965 -38.00 -23.91 -3.13
N LYS A 966 -36.94 -24.34 -2.44
CA LYS A 966 -36.51 -23.81 -1.12
C LYS A 966 -35.37 -22.77 -1.23
N HIS A 967 -35.12 -22.22 -2.41
CA HIS A 967 -34.05 -21.23 -2.58
C HIS A 967 -34.31 -19.95 -1.74
N ARG A 968 -33.23 -19.25 -1.39
CA ARG A 968 -33.24 -17.97 -0.69
C ARG A 968 -32.39 -16.98 -1.49
N PHE A 969 -32.75 -15.71 -1.44
CA PHE A 969 -32.17 -14.64 -2.25
C PHE A 969 -31.76 -13.47 -1.37
N ASP A 970 -30.61 -12.87 -1.68
CA ASP A 970 -30.13 -11.67 -0.99
C ASP A 970 -30.86 -10.42 -1.49
N THR A 971 -31.30 -10.45 -2.76
CA THR A 971 -32.05 -9.38 -3.38
C THR A 971 -33.21 -9.95 -4.19
N ILE A 972 -34.40 -9.39 -4.02
CA ILE A 972 -35.56 -9.60 -4.89
C ILE A 972 -35.90 -8.26 -5.55
N LEU A 973 -35.88 -8.23 -6.87
CA LEU A 973 -36.33 -7.10 -7.70
C LEU A 973 -37.68 -7.46 -8.30
N ALA A 974 -38.59 -6.50 -8.39
CA ALA A 974 -39.86 -6.71 -9.07
C ALA A 974 -40.33 -5.45 -9.82
N ASN A 975 -40.64 -5.62 -11.10
CA ASN A 975 -41.41 -4.66 -11.88
C ASN A 975 -42.74 -5.30 -12.33
N PRO A 976 -43.70 -5.47 -11.41
CA PRO A 976 -44.95 -6.17 -11.70
C PRO A 976 -45.92 -5.29 -12.51
N PRO A 977 -46.97 -5.87 -13.10
CA PRO A 977 -48.15 -5.13 -13.52
C PRO A 977 -48.84 -4.49 -12.30
N PHE A 978 -48.98 -3.16 -12.28
CA PHE A 978 -49.47 -2.41 -11.11
C PHE A 978 -50.51 -1.34 -11.43
N VAL A 979 -50.86 -1.09 -12.70
CA VAL A 979 -51.78 0.01 -13.05
C VAL A 979 -53.23 -0.35 -12.67
N PRO A 980 -53.95 0.52 -11.92
CA PRO A 980 -55.37 0.35 -11.63
C PRO A 980 -56.26 0.48 -12.89
N SER A 981 -56.51 -0.64 -13.57
CA SER A 981 -57.17 -0.64 -14.90
C SER A 981 -58.64 -1.12 -14.86
N PRO A 982 -59.53 -0.56 -15.71
CA PRO A 982 -60.93 -0.99 -15.86
C PRO A 982 -61.08 -2.36 -16.52
N GLU A 983 -60.09 -2.77 -17.30
CA GLU A 983 -60.04 -4.00 -18.08
C GLU A 983 -58.69 -4.69 -17.81
N ASP A 984 -58.61 -6.01 -18.02
CA ASP A 984 -57.41 -6.83 -17.82
C ASP A 984 -56.92 -7.35 -19.19
N GLN A 985 -56.64 -6.41 -20.11
CA GLN A 985 -56.25 -6.74 -21.49
C GLN A 985 -54.73 -6.74 -21.66
N MET A 986 -54.00 -5.85 -20.97
CA MET A 986 -52.55 -5.72 -21.05
C MET A 986 -51.90 -6.32 -19.81
N LYS A 987 -51.64 -7.63 -19.83
CA LYS A 987 -51.11 -8.37 -18.66
C LYS A 987 -49.76 -7.89 -18.13
N PHE A 988 -48.98 -7.14 -18.90
CA PHE A 988 -47.71 -6.55 -18.43
C PHE A 988 -47.90 -5.24 -17.66
N ARG A 989 -49.07 -4.59 -17.76
CA ARG A 989 -49.37 -3.27 -17.19
C ARG A 989 -50.48 -3.32 -16.14
N ASP A 990 -51.58 -4.03 -16.45
CA ASP A 990 -52.83 -4.00 -15.71
C ASP A 990 -52.70 -4.81 -14.41
N GLY A 991 -52.80 -4.14 -13.25
CA GLY A 991 -52.72 -4.77 -11.92
C GLY A 991 -54.09 -5.14 -11.32
N GLY A 992 -55.13 -5.18 -12.16
CA GLY A 992 -56.55 -5.30 -11.80
C GLY A 992 -57.18 -3.97 -11.34
N THR A 993 -58.45 -4.03 -10.93
CA THR A 993 -59.26 -2.82 -10.60
C THR A 993 -58.64 -1.86 -9.58
N LYS A 994 -57.76 -2.36 -8.70
CA LYS A 994 -57.04 -1.58 -7.69
C LYS A 994 -55.53 -1.49 -7.92
N GLY A 995 -54.96 -2.17 -8.92
CA GLY A 995 -53.51 -2.21 -9.15
C GLY A 995 -52.68 -3.02 -8.14
N GLU A 996 -53.18 -3.27 -6.92
CA GLU A 996 -52.39 -3.83 -5.80
C GLU A 996 -52.40 -5.37 -5.69
N SER A 997 -53.10 -6.07 -6.59
CA SER A 997 -53.34 -7.52 -6.43
C SER A 997 -52.05 -8.35 -6.53
N ILE A 998 -51.22 -8.08 -7.53
CA ILE A 998 -49.92 -8.73 -7.72
C ILE A 998 -48.92 -8.21 -6.67
N LEU A 999 -48.93 -6.90 -6.41
CA LEU A 999 -48.08 -6.26 -5.40
C LEU A 999 -48.20 -6.93 -4.02
N SER A 1000 -49.43 -7.13 -3.54
CA SER A 1000 -49.67 -7.76 -2.23
C SER A 1000 -49.18 -9.21 -2.18
N ARG A 1001 -49.32 -9.98 -3.28
CA ARG A 1001 -48.81 -11.37 -3.39
C ARG A 1001 -47.28 -11.41 -3.34
N ILE A 1002 -46.62 -10.44 -3.97
CA ILE A 1002 -45.16 -10.32 -3.96
C ILE A 1002 -44.67 -10.02 -2.54
N VAL A 1003 -45.18 -8.95 -1.93
CA VAL A 1003 -44.78 -8.52 -0.57
C VAL A 1003 -45.05 -9.62 0.46
N ASN A 1004 -46.16 -10.35 0.34
CA ASN A 1004 -46.51 -11.43 1.25
C ASN A 1004 -45.52 -12.60 1.23
N LYS A 1005 -45.14 -13.05 0.03
CA LYS A 1005 -44.23 -14.19 -0.10
C LYS A 1005 -42.76 -13.82 0.02
N ALA A 1006 -42.37 -12.57 -0.25
CA ALA A 1006 -40.96 -12.15 -0.29
C ALA A 1006 -40.19 -12.50 1.00
N SER A 1007 -40.76 -12.26 2.18
CA SER A 1007 -40.15 -12.61 3.48
C SER A 1007 -39.70 -14.08 3.59
N HIS A 1008 -40.40 -15.01 2.94
CA HIS A 1008 -40.06 -16.43 2.96
C HIS A 1008 -38.91 -16.79 2.02
N TYR A 1009 -38.58 -15.92 1.06
CA TYR A 1009 -37.56 -16.15 0.04
C TYR A 1009 -36.32 -15.26 0.26
N LEU A 1010 -36.37 -14.27 1.15
CA LEU A 1010 -35.21 -13.45 1.49
C LEU A 1010 -34.28 -14.15 2.49
N THR A 1011 -32.99 -13.87 2.38
CA THR A 1011 -32.00 -14.17 3.45
C THR A 1011 -32.20 -13.23 4.65
N GLU A 1012 -31.49 -13.46 5.75
CA GLU A 1012 -31.64 -12.71 7.01
C GLU A 1012 -31.43 -11.19 6.85
N ASN A 1013 -30.56 -10.77 5.93
CA ASN A 1013 -30.33 -9.36 5.57
C ASN A 1013 -30.80 -9.05 4.13
N GLY A 1014 -31.71 -9.88 3.61
CA GLY A 1014 -32.20 -9.79 2.25
C GLY A 1014 -33.05 -8.53 2.02
N ARG A 1015 -33.05 -8.06 0.77
CA ARG A 1015 -33.74 -6.84 0.34
C ARG A 1015 -34.75 -7.11 -0.75
N LEU A 1016 -35.89 -6.43 -0.68
CA LEU A 1016 -36.93 -6.39 -1.70
C LEU A 1016 -37.05 -4.96 -2.24
N ALA A 1017 -36.96 -4.80 -3.55
CA ALA A 1017 -37.20 -3.54 -4.23
C ALA A 1017 -38.28 -3.73 -5.31
N ILE A 1018 -39.36 -2.96 -5.20
CA ILE A 1018 -40.51 -3.03 -6.11
C ILE A 1018 -40.83 -1.63 -6.62
N VAL A 1019 -41.06 -1.49 -7.91
CA VAL A 1019 -41.68 -0.28 -8.49
C VAL A 1019 -43.18 -0.51 -8.63
N ALA A 1020 -43.99 0.50 -8.31
CA ALA A 1020 -45.44 0.38 -8.35
C ALA A 1020 -46.15 1.74 -8.49
N ASP A 1021 -47.40 1.70 -8.96
CA ASP A 1021 -48.38 2.74 -8.68
C ASP A 1021 -48.93 2.55 -7.25
N LEU A 1022 -48.61 3.48 -6.36
CA LEU A 1022 -49.00 3.49 -4.96
C LEU A 1022 -50.38 4.14 -4.77
N VAL A 1023 -51.39 3.31 -4.50
CA VAL A 1023 -52.78 3.74 -4.33
C VAL A 1023 -53.05 4.18 -2.90
N ASP A 1024 -53.47 5.43 -2.69
CA ASP A 1024 -53.71 5.99 -1.35
C ASP A 1024 -52.49 5.80 -0.43
N VAL A 1025 -51.36 6.41 -0.82
CA VAL A 1025 -50.03 6.17 -0.23
C VAL A 1025 -49.98 6.33 1.30
N ASP A 1026 -50.81 7.21 1.87
CA ASP A 1026 -50.88 7.45 3.31
C ASP A 1026 -51.28 6.20 4.12
N ASN A 1027 -51.91 5.21 3.48
CA ASN A 1027 -52.32 3.96 4.12
C ASN A 1027 -51.25 2.86 4.00
N TYR A 1028 -50.09 3.10 3.37
CA TYR A 1028 -49.13 2.03 3.05
C TYR A 1028 -48.43 1.43 4.26
N GLN A 1029 -48.28 2.16 5.37
CA GLN A 1029 -47.79 1.57 6.62
C GLN A 1029 -48.69 0.41 7.08
N GLU A 1030 -50.01 0.62 7.05
CA GLU A 1030 -51.00 -0.40 7.42
C GLU A 1030 -51.10 -1.50 6.36
N LYS A 1031 -51.08 -1.14 5.06
CA LYS A 1031 -51.13 -2.13 3.98
C LYS A 1031 -49.93 -3.07 4.01
N LEU A 1032 -48.71 -2.53 4.09
CA LEU A 1032 -47.48 -3.31 4.08
C LEU A 1032 -47.33 -4.15 5.35
N SER A 1033 -47.70 -3.63 6.53
CA SER A 1033 -47.71 -4.45 7.76
C SER A 1033 -48.69 -5.63 7.69
N LYS A 1034 -49.81 -5.50 6.97
CA LYS A 1034 -50.75 -6.61 6.72
C LYS A 1034 -50.25 -7.58 5.65
N TRP A 1035 -49.63 -7.08 4.59
CA TRP A 1035 -49.17 -7.92 3.48
C TRP A 1035 -47.90 -8.67 3.86
N TRP A 1036 -46.97 -8.05 4.57
CA TRP A 1036 -45.68 -8.62 4.92
C TRP A 1036 -45.82 -9.97 5.63
N GLY A 1037 -45.24 -11.01 5.03
CA GLY A 1037 -45.53 -12.40 5.43
C GLY A 1037 -45.17 -12.74 6.88
N SER A 1038 -43.93 -12.44 7.30
CA SER A 1038 -43.45 -12.70 8.66
C SER A 1038 -42.15 -11.96 8.98
N GLY A 1039 -41.92 -11.68 10.27
CA GLY A 1039 -40.68 -11.09 10.79
C GLY A 1039 -40.66 -9.55 10.75
N PRO A 1040 -39.83 -8.90 11.58
CA PRO A 1040 -39.63 -7.46 11.50
C PRO A 1040 -38.88 -7.07 10.22
N ALA A 1041 -39.13 -5.85 9.73
CA ALA A 1041 -38.47 -5.32 8.55
C ALA A 1041 -38.38 -3.78 8.60
N LYS A 1042 -37.31 -3.24 8.03
CA LYS A 1042 -37.15 -1.80 7.77
C LYS A 1042 -37.70 -1.51 6.38
N THR A 1043 -38.68 -0.61 6.30
CA THR A 1043 -39.40 -0.27 5.07
C THR A 1043 -39.22 1.21 4.74
N LEU A 1044 -38.81 1.49 3.51
CA LEU A 1044 -38.77 2.82 2.92
C LEU A 1044 -39.69 2.85 1.69
N VAL A 1045 -40.67 3.75 1.71
CA VAL A 1045 -41.54 4.01 0.56
C VAL A 1045 -41.13 5.35 -0.06
N LEU A 1046 -40.69 5.31 -1.30
CA LEU A 1046 -40.35 6.50 -2.07
C LEU A 1046 -41.51 6.82 -3.01
N LYS A 1047 -42.13 7.98 -2.86
CA LYS A 1047 -43.28 8.41 -3.68
C LYS A 1047 -42.93 9.62 -4.53
N THR A 1048 -43.66 9.79 -5.63
CA THR A 1048 -43.69 11.04 -6.41
C THR A 1048 -44.97 11.81 -6.05
N ALA A 1049 -45.48 12.66 -6.93
CA ALA A 1049 -46.69 13.44 -6.67
C ALA A 1049 -47.99 12.65 -6.85
N ASP A 1050 -49.02 13.07 -6.10
CA ASP A 1050 -50.38 12.54 -6.18
C ASP A 1050 -51.00 12.82 -7.54
N ARG A 1051 -51.62 11.79 -8.14
CA ARG A 1051 -52.51 11.95 -9.30
C ARG A 1051 -53.95 11.70 -8.85
N ASP A 1052 -54.77 12.73 -8.94
CA ASP A 1052 -56.22 12.64 -8.77
C ASP A 1052 -56.89 11.91 -9.95
N GLU A 1053 -58.22 11.81 -9.93
CA GLU A 1053 -58.98 11.11 -10.96
C GLU A 1053 -58.69 11.62 -12.40
N ILE A 1054 -58.41 12.92 -12.57
CA ILE A 1054 -58.16 13.52 -13.89
C ILE A 1054 -56.72 13.25 -14.31
N LEU A 1055 -55.77 13.57 -13.43
CA LEU A 1055 -54.33 13.39 -13.68
C LEU A 1055 -53.96 11.90 -13.87
N PHE A 1056 -54.76 10.98 -13.33
CA PHE A 1056 -54.62 9.55 -13.54
C PHE A 1056 -55.39 9.05 -14.77
N ALA A 1057 -56.69 9.33 -14.93
CA ALA A 1057 -57.50 8.69 -15.97
C ALA A 1057 -57.17 9.19 -17.39
N VAL A 1058 -56.92 10.48 -17.56
CA VAL A 1058 -56.75 11.06 -18.90
C VAL A 1058 -55.50 10.51 -19.63
N PRO A 1059 -54.32 10.40 -19.00
CA PRO A 1059 -53.14 9.82 -19.66
C PRO A 1059 -53.26 8.35 -20.05
N HIS A 1060 -54.23 7.62 -19.48
CA HIS A 1060 -54.45 6.19 -19.75
C HIS A 1060 -55.52 5.93 -20.81
N CYS A 1061 -56.20 6.96 -21.30
CA CYS A 1061 -57.08 6.85 -22.47
C CYS A 1061 -56.22 6.62 -23.72
N HIS A 1062 -56.59 5.67 -24.58
CA HIS A 1062 -55.85 5.36 -25.80
C HIS A 1062 -55.83 6.55 -26.78
N TYR A 1063 -54.82 6.55 -27.65
CA TYR A 1063 -54.54 7.43 -28.78
C TYR A 1063 -55.61 8.49 -29.15
N PRO A 1064 -55.39 9.80 -28.90
CA PRO A 1064 -56.30 10.84 -29.38
C PRO A 1064 -56.29 11.02 -30.91
N PHE A 1065 -55.31 10.42 -31.61
CA PHE A 1065 -55.22 10.44 -33.06
C PHE A 1065 -55.71 9.10 -33.62
N ASN A 1066 -56.88 9.12 -34.27
CA ASN A 1066 -57.68 8.00 -34.81
C ASN A 1066 -58.84 7.52 -33.94
N GLN A 1067 -59.03 8.04 -32.74
CA GLN A 1067 -60.22 7.82 -31.93
C GLN A 1067 -61.25 8.94 -32.20
N SER A 1068 -62.52 8.59 -32.40
CA SER A 1068 -63.60 9.58 -32.44
C SER A 1068 -63.80 10.19 -31.06
N TYR A 1069 -64.36 11.40 -31.00
CA TYR A 1069 -64.71 12.05 -29.72
C TYR A 1069 -65.56 11.13 -28.82
N GLN A 1070 -66.47 10.35 -29.42
CA GLN A 1070 -67.32 9.43 -28.69
C GLN A 1070 -66.52 8.28 -28.07
N GLU A 1071 -65.64 7.64 -28.85
CA GLU A 1071 -64.81 6.54 -28.35
C GLU A 1071 -63.86 7.01 -27.22
N TYR A 1072 -63.27 8.20 -27.35
CA TYR A 1072 -62.42 8.79 -26.30
C TYR A 1072 -63.24 9.08 -25.04
N SER A 1073 -64.44 9.66 -25.21
CA SER A 1073 -65.33 9.96 -24.09
C SER A 1073 -65.78 8.69 -23.37
N ASP A 1074 -66.15 7.65 -24.12
CA ASP A 1074 -66.55 6.35 -23.56
C ASP A 1074 -65.40 5.71 -22.77
N GLU A 1075 -64.19 5.79 -23.30
CA GLU A 1075 -62.99 5.28 -22.65
C GLU A 1075 -62.62 6.07 -21.39
N LEU A 1076 -62.62 7.40 -21.45
CA LEU A 1076 -62.38 8.24 -20.28
C LEU A 1076 -63.40 7.96 -19.18
N ILE A 1077 -64.67 7.83 -19.53
CA ILE A 1077 -65.74 7.46 -18.58
C ILE A 1077 -65.46 6.09 -17.96
N LYS A 1078 -64.96 5.10 -18.70
CA LYS A 1078 -64.56 3.79 -18.14
C LYS A 1078 -63.45 3.93 -17.11
N TRP A 1079 -62.38 4.68 -17.41
CA TRP A 1079 -61.26 4.90 -16.50
C TRP A 1079 -61.68 5.63 -15.23
N VAL A 1080 -62.46 6.72 -15.36
CA VAL A 1080 -63.00 7.48 -14.21
C VAL A 1080 -63.93 6.62 -13.37
N ASN A 1081 -64.83 5.84 -14.00
CA ASN A 1081 -65.72 4.92 -13.28
C ASN A 1081 -64.94 3.84 -12.53
N ASN A 1082 -63.84 3.32 -13.09
CA ASN A 1082 -62.98 2.38 -12.37
C ASN A 1082 -62.31 3.03 -11.16
N PHE A 1083 -61.78 4.25 -11.32
CA PHE A 1083 -61.18 5.01 -10.23
C PHE A 1083 -62.18 5.21 -9.07
N GLN A 1084 -63.40 5.64 -9.40
CA GLN A 1084 -64.47 5.86 -8.41
C GLN A 1084 -65.00 4.55 -7.80
N LYS A 1085 -65.18 3.49 -8.60
CA LYS A 1085 -65.62 2.16 -8.13
C LYS A 1085 -64.57 1.49 -7.23
N GLY A 1086 -63.29 1.67 -7.57
CA GLY A 1086 -62.15 1.27 -6.75
C GLY A 1086 -62.04 2.04 -5.43
N LYS A 1087 -62.77 3.17 -5.31
CA LYS A 1087 -62.72 4.14 -4.21
C LYS A 1087 -61.32 4.71 -4.00
N LEU A 1088 -60.58 4.90 -5.09
CA LEU A 1088 -59.23 5.46 -5.07
C LEU A 1088 -59.34 6.97 -4.77
N LYS A 1089 -58.48 7.51 -3.92
CA LYS A 1089 -58.39 8.96 -3.69
C LYS A 1089 -57.26 9.57 -4.50
N ALA A 1090 -56.11 8.90 -4.54
CA ALA A 1090 -54.94 9.33 -5.30
C ALA A 1090 -54.07 8.13 -5.70
N VAL A 1091 -53.33 8.28 -6.80
CA VAL A 1091 -52.36 7.27 -7.29
C VAL A 1091 -51.00 7.92 -7.51
N ASN A 1092 -50.00 7.49 -6.74
CA ASN A 1092 -48.62 7.98 -6.85
C ASN A 1092 -47.80 6.99 -7.66
N PHE A 1093 -46.82 7.45 -8.41
CA PHE A 1093 -45.78 6.56 -8.91
C PHE A 1093 -44.66 6.44 -7.86
N GLY A 1094 -44.11 5.25 -7.59
CA GLY A 1094 -43.11 5.11 -6.53
C GLY A 1094 -42.45 3.75 -6.39
N TYR A 1095 -41.69 3.61 -5.30
CA TYR A 1095 -40.86 2.44 -5.00
C TYR A 1095 -41.07 1.98 -3.56
N ILE A 1096 -41.15 0.67 -3.37
CA ILE A 1096 -41.24 0.02 -2.07
C ILE A 1096 -39.95 -0.74 -1.83
N LEU A 1097 -39.24 -0.37 -0.77
CA LEU A 1097 -37.95 -0.92 -0.41
C LEU A 1097 -38.06 -1.53 0.99
N ILE A 1098 -37.87 -2.84 1.08
CA ILE A 1098 -37.96 -3.58 2.35
C ILE A 1098 -36.64 -4.31 2.60
N GLN A 1099 -36.07 -4.15 3.78
CA GLN A 1099 -34.91 -4.91 4.24
C GLN A 1099 -35.31 -5.72 5.48
N ASN A 1100 -35.04 -7.02 5.47
CA ASN A 1100 -35.17 -7.85 6.67
C ASN A 1100 -34.30 -7.26 7.79
N SER A 1101 -34.87 -7.17 9.00
CA SER A 1101 -34.17 -6.56 10.14
C SER A 1101 -34.80 -7.00 11.46
N GLU A 1102 -34.05 -6.90 12.56
CA GLU A 1102 -34.59 -7.17 13.90
C GLU A 1102 -35.54 -6.08 14.39
N THR A 1103 -35.39 -4.84 13.92
CA THR A 1103 -36.21 -3.70 14.34
C THR A 1103 -37.18 -3.27 13.24
N PRO A 1104 -38.51 -3.24 13.50
CA PRO A 1104 -39.48 -2.78 12.52
C PRO A 1104 -39.38 -1.27 12.36
N PHE A 1105 -39.41 -0.79 11.12
CA PHE A 1105 -39.38 0.63 10.81
C PHE A 1105 -40.11 0.92 9.51
N TYR A 1106 -40.76 2.08 9.44
CA TYR A 1106 -41.44 2.56 8.24
C TYR A 1106 -41.20 4.05 8.07
N TYR A 1107 -40.80 4.45 6.87
CA TYR A 1107 -40.72 5.85 6.49
C TYR A 1107 -41.18 6.03 5.04
N THR A 1108 -41.85 7.14 4.78
CA THR A 1108 -42.28 7.54 3.43
C THR A 1108 -41.65 8.86 3.08
N LYS A 1109 -41.09 8.96 1.88
CA LYS A 1109 -40.38 10.15 1.41
C LYS A 1109 -40.81 10.51 -0.01
N THR A 1110 -41.01 11.80 -0.27
CA THR A 1110 -41.22 12.30 -1.63
C THR A 1110 -39.89 12.49 -2.34
N ILE A 1111 -39.82 12.03 -3.60
CA ILE A 1111 -38.65 12.17 -4.47
C ILE A 1111 -39.08 12.62 -5.86
N SER A 1112 -38.14 13.15 -6.64
CA SER A 1112 -38.34 13.25 -8.08
C SER A 1112 -38.17 11.87 -8.70
N ASN A 1113 -38.88 11.57 -9.80
CA ASN A 1113 -38.69 10.28 -10.46
C ASN A 1113 -37.21 10.14 -10.92
N PRO A 1114 -36.47 9.11 -10.47
CA PRO A 1114 -35.03 9.04 -10.70
C PRO A 1114 -34.66 8.81 -12.17
N SER A 1115 -34.18 9.86 -12.84
CA SER A 1115 -33.53 9.78 -14.15
C SER A 1115 -32.04 9.46 -14.07
N ILE A 1116 -31.45 9.57 -12.88
CA ILE A 1116 -30.08 9.21 -12.56
C ILE A 1116 -30.04 8.32 -11.31
N PRO A 1117 -28.94 7.60 -11.05
CA PRO A 1117 -28.84 6.69 -9.91
C PRO A 1117 -28.98 7.38 -8.54
N ILE A 1118 -29.83 6.84 -7.67
CA ILE A 1118 -30.01 7.23 -6.25
C ILE A 1118 -29.84 6.08 -5.25
N HIS A 1119 -29.47 4.89 -5.74
CA HIS A 1119 -29.39 3.66 -4.93
C HIS A 1119 -28.34 3.73 -3.80
N HIS A 1120 -27.35 4.62 -3.90
CA HIS A 1120 -26.41 4.90 -2.81
C HIS A 1120 -27.11 5.62 -1.65
N GLN A 1121 -27.88 6.67 -1.94
CA GLN A 1121 -28.66 7.41 -0.95
C GLN A 1121 -29.69 6.51 -0.26
N VAL A 1122 -30.29 5.59 -1.02
CA VAL A 1122 -31.18 4.56 -0.48
C VAL A 1122 -30.44 3.61 0.47
N LEU A 1123 -29.26 3.12 0.07
CA LEU A 1123 -28.46 2.25 0.92
C LEU A 1123 -27.99 2.98 2.19
N ASP A 1124 -27.58 4.24 2.05
CA ASP A 1124 -27.14 5.07 3.16
C ASP A 1124 -28.29 5.33 4.13
N PHE A 1125 -29.53 5.52 3.67
CA PHE A 1125 -30.69 5.60 4.56
C PHE A 1125 -30.80 4.39 5.51
N PHE A 1126 -30.66 3.17 4.99
CA PHE A 1126 -30.72 1.96 5.83
C PHE A 1126 -29.54 1.88 6.80
N LYS A 1127 -28.32 2.22 6.36
CA LYS A 1127 -27.12 2.28 7.22
C LYS A 1127 -27.22 3.33 8.31
N GLN A 1128 -27.72 4.52 7.98
CA GLN A 1128 -27.90 5.62 8.93
C GLN A 1128 -28.94 5.25 9.99
N LYS A 1129 -30.00 4.51 9.60
CA LYS A 1129 -30.96 3.96 10.56
C LYS A 1129 -30.35 2.90 11.47
N GLU A 1130 -29.50 2.03 10.93
CA GLU A 1130 -28.75 1.02 11.70
C GLU A 1130 -27.80 1.68 12.71
N LEU A 1131 -27.06 2.72 12.29
CA LEU A 1131 -26.22 3.52 13.19
C LEU A 1131 -27.00 4.10 14.38
N LEU A 1132 -28.22 4.63 14.15
CA LEU A 1132 -29.09 5.13 15.22
C LEU A 1132 -29.61 4.02 16.14
N ASP A 1133 -29.82 2.81 15.62
CA ASP A 1133 -30.36 1.69 16.41
C ASP A 1133 -29.30 1.06 17.31
N GLU A 1134 -28.04 1.03 16.86
CA GLU A 1134 -26.99 0.22 17.47
C GLU A 1134 -26.04 1.00 18.38
N ASN A 1135 -26.01 2.34 18.29
CA ASN A 1135 -25.00 3.15 18.95
C ASN A 1135 -25.60 4.19 19.92
N ASP A 1136 -24.83 4.54 20.95
CA ASP A 1136 -25.18 5.63 21.86
C ASP A 1136 -25.08 6.96 21.11
N GLY A 1137 -26.10 7.82 21.23
CA GLY A 1137 -26.13 9.12 20.58
C GLY A 1137 -24.98 10.06 20.99
N ASN A 1138 -24.32 9.80 22.12
CA ASN A 1138 -23.10 10.51 22.53
C ASN A 1138 -21.87 10.14 21.67
N GLN A 1139 -21.93 9.03 20.96
CA GLN A 1139 -20.90 8.54 20.04
C GLN A 1139 -21.18 8.96 18.60
N ILE A 1140 -22.24 9.72 18.33
CA ILE A 1140 -22.63 10.09 16.97
C ILE A 1140 -22.52 11.60 16.81
N ARG A 1141 -21.84 12.06 15.75
CA ARG A 1141 -21.83 13.47 15.34
C ARG A 1141 -22.71 13.69 14.13
N LEU A 1142 -23.28 14.89 14.05
CA LEU A 1142 -24.12 15.32 12.93
C LEU A 1142 -23.35 16.19 11.93
N GLN A 1143 -23.64 15.99 10.65
CA GLN A 1143 -23.16 16.82 9.56
C GLN A 1143 -24.27 17.09 8.54
N VAL A 1144 -24.23 18.23 7.85
CA VAL A 1144 -25.12 18.52 6.70
C VAL A 1144 -24.61 17.81 5.45
N ALA A 1145 -25.50 17.16 4.70
CA ALA A 1145 -25.17 16.51 3.44
C ALA A 1145 -24.59 17.50 2.42
N LYS A 1146 -23.56 17.06 1.68
CA LYS A 1146 -22.74 17.93 0.82
C LYS A 1146 -23.51 18.57 -0.36
N ASP A 1147 -24.54 17.88 -0.85
CA ASP A 1147 -25.31 18.31 -2.03
C ASP A 1147 -26.39 19.35 -1.69
N ILE A 1148 -26.67 19.58 -0.40
CA ILE A 1148 -27.75 20.47 0.05
C ILE A 1148 -27.29 21.92 -0.03
N GLN A 1149 -28.05 22.71 -0.79
CA GLN A 1149 -27.91 24.15 -0.91
C GLN A 1149 -29.11 24.87 -0.29
N VAL A 1150 -28.94 26.15 0.03
CA VAL A 1150 -29.99 27.00 0.58
C VAL A 1150 -30.31 28.14 -0.38
N ARG A 1151 -31.59 28.30 -0.73
CA ARG A 1151 -32.10 29.47 -1.44
C ARG A 1151 -32.91 30.35 -0.49
N ARG A 1152 -32.69 31.66 -0.56
CA ARG A 1152 -33.44 32.68 0.18
C ARG A 1152 -34.23 33.51 -0.80
N GLU A 1153 -35.53 33.64 -0.57
CA GLU A 1153 -36.41 34.47 -1.39
C GLU A 1153 -37.16 35.46 -0.50
N SER A 1154 -37.35 36.68 -0.98
CA SER A 1154 -38.22 37.64 -0.29
C SER A 1154 -39.62 37.56 -0.90
N ASN A 1155 -40.62 37.35 -0.06
CA ASN A 1155 -42.00 37.43 -0.49
C ASN A 1155 -42.30 38.87 -0.97
N LEU A 1156 -42.74 39.00 -2.22
CA LEU A 1156 -43.00 40.30 -2.86
C LEU A 1156 -44.14 41.08 -2.21
N MET A 1157 -45.03 40.42 -1.45
CA MET A 1157 -46.22 41.03 -0.86
C MET A 1157 -46.00 41.59 0.54
N ASP A 1158 -45.22 40.91 1.38
CA ASP A 1158 -45.02 41.27 2.80
C ASP A 1158 -43.55 41.43 3.19
N GLY A 1159 -42.61 41.20 2.27
CA GLY A 1159 -41.17 41.32 2.49
C GLY A 1159 -40.57 40.21 3.36
N LYS A 1160 -41.34 39.21 3.80
CA LYS A 1160 -40.85 38.11 4.64
C LYS A 1160 -39.85 37.24 3.87
N LYS A 1161 -38.78 36.83 4.54
CA LYS A 1161 -37.77 35.91 3.98
C LYS A 1161 -38.28 34.48 4.05
N LEU A 1162 -38.29 33.78 2.91
CA LEU A 1162 -38.55 32.36 2.77
C LEU A 1162 -37.22 31.62 2.57
N TYR A 1163 -37.09 30.45 3.19
CA TYR A 1163 -35.88 29.63 3.15
C TYR A 1163 -36.21 28.27 2.51
N PHE A 1164 -35.41 27.87 1.53
CA PHE A 1164 -35.59 26.62 0.80
C PHE A 1164 -34.30 25.81 0.82
N LEU A 1165 -34.40 24.52 1.12
CA LEU A 1165 -33.32 23.55 0.89
C LEU A 1165 -33.57 22.86 -0.44
N PHE A 1166 -32.52 22.69 -1.23
CA PHE A 1166 -32.60 21.98 -2.50
C PHE A 1166 -31.25 21.35 -2.84
N ALA A 1167 -31.24 20.38 -3.75
CA ALA A 1167 -30.02 19.83 -4.33
C ALA A 1167 -30.13 19.93 -5.85
N GLU A 1168 -29.14 20.53 -6.50
CA GLU A 1168 -29.10 20.58 -7.95
C GLU A 1168 -28.83 19.19 -8.53
N ASN A 1169 -29.61 18.78 -9.53
CA ASN A 1169 -29.42 17.53 -10.27
C ASN A 1169 -29.42 16.24 -9.42
N ASN A 1170 -29.99 16.23 -8.20
CA ASN A 1170 -30.10 15.02 -7.38
C ASN A 1170 -31.59 14.69 -7.10
N PRO A 1171 -32.18 13.68 -7.78
CA PRO A 1171 -33.61 13.41 -7.69
C PRO A 1171 -34.05 12.76 -6.38
N PHE A 1172 -33.11 12.36 -5.50
CA PHE A 1172 -33.41 11.89 -4.15
C PHE A 1172 -33.94 13.02 -3.25
N PHE A 1173 -33.61 14.27 -3.58
CA PHE A 1173 -34.09 15.45 -2.86
C PHE A 1173 -35.16 16.18 -3.66
N THR A 1174 -36.21 16.63 -2.98
CA THR A 1174 -37.12 17.65 -3.48
C THR A 1174 -36.66 19.02 -3.01
N GLU A 1175 -37.41 20.06 -3.37
CA GLU A 1175 -37.28 21.35 -2.68
C GLU A 1175 -38.02 21.27 -1.33
N TYR A 1176 -37.41 21.79 -0.27
CA TYR A 1176 -37.98 21.81 1.07
C TYR A 1176 -38.10 23.24 1.58
N LYS A 1177 -39.30 23.71 1.90
CA LYS A 1177 -39.48 24.95 2.65
C LYS A 1177 -39.16 24.71 4.11
N ILE A 1178 -38.26 25.51 4.68
CA ILE A 1178 -37.88 25.42 6.08
C ILE A 1178 -38.14 26.74 6.82
N SER A 1179 -38.29 26.66 8.13
CA SER A 1179 -38.36 27.84 9.00
C SER A 1179 -36.98 28.47 9.17
N LYS A 1180 -36.95 29.75 9.60
CA LYS A 1180 -35.71 30.44 9.97
C LYS A 1180 -34.96 29.73 11.12
N GLU A 1181 -35.70 29.08 12.02
CA GLU A 1181 -35.15 28.30 13.13
C GLU A 1181 -34.39 27.05 12.63
N ILE A 1182 -34.98 26.28 11.71
CA ILE A 1182 -34.33 25.12 11.10
C ILE A 1182 -33.08 25.55 10.32
N TYR A 1183 -33.17 26.66 9.58
CA TYR A 1183 -32.02 27.24 8.87
C TYR A 1183 -30.86 27.58 9.82
N THR A 1184 -31.16 28.23 10.95
CA THR A 1184 -30.14 28.62 11.93
C THR A 1184 -29.50 27.40 12.60
N ASN A 1185 -30.30 26.36 12.91
CA ASN A 1185 -29.80 25.10 13.45
C ASN A 1185 -28.92 24.34 12.44
N LEU A 1186 -29.29 24.32 11.16
CA LEU A 1186 -28.47 23.72 10.10
C LEU A 1186 -27.11 24.44 9.95
N LEU A 1187 -27.09 25.78 10.03
CA LEU A 1187 -25.84 26.55 10.06
C LEU A 1187 -24.98 26.20 11.28
N HIS A 1188 -25.60 26.02 12.45
CA HIS A 1188 -24.89 25.61 13.66
C HIS A 1188 -24.30 24.20 13.52
N ILE A 1189 -25.08 23.24 13.01
CA ILE A 1189 -24.65 21.85 12.79
C ILE A 1189 -23.53 21.80 11.74
N ALA A 1190 -23.67 22.53 10.65
CA ALA A 1190 -22.64 22.63 9.62
C ALA A 1190 -21.31 23.14 10.21
N ARG A 1191 -21.33 24.15 11.07
CA ARG A 1191 -20.12 24.74 11.67
C ARG A 1191 -19.50 23.89 12.79
N ASN A 1192 -20.33 23.35 13.67
CA ASN A 1192 -19.88 22.81 14.96
C ASN A 1192 -19.92 21.29 15.05
N ARG A 1193 -20.60 20.61 14.12
CA ARG A 1193 -20.81 19.15 14.11
C ARG A 1193 -21.15 18.59 15.51
N PRO A 1194 -22.24 19.08 16.13
CA PRO A 1194 -22.59 18.70 17.49
C PRO A 1194 -22.85 17.20 17.59
N VAL A 1195 -22.76 16.71 18.82
CA VAL A 1195 -23.10 15.32 19.13
C VAL A 1195 -24.62 15.15 19.02
N TYR A 1196 -25.09 14.01 18.50
CA TYR A 1196 -26.50 13.77 18.22
C TYR A 1196 -27.35 13.94 19.49
N ASP A 1197 -26.89 13.42 20.63
CA ASP A 1197 -27.59 13.53 21.91
C ASP A 1197 -27.79 14.98 22.41
N GLU A 1198 -26.92 15.92 22.01
CA GLU A 1198 -27.05 17.33 22.39
C GLU A 1198 -28.22 17.99 21.69
N VAL A 1199 -28.51 17.61 20.45
CA VAL A 1199 -29.51 18.29 19.60
C VAL A 1199 -30.74 17.45 19.30
N ARG A 1200 -30.76 16.14 19.66
CA ARG A 1200 -31.89 15.22 19.41
C ARG A 1200 -33.23 15.67 19.99
N HIS A 1201 -33.21 16.58 20.97
CA HIS A 1201 -34.41 17.16 21.57
C HIS A 1201 -35.20 18.05 20.59
N ASN A 1202 -34.57 18.50 19.50
CA ASN A 1202 -35.24 19.24 18.43
C ASN A 1202 -36.03 18.29 17.52
N PRO A 1203 -37.36 18.44 17.40
CA PRO A 1203 -38.22 17.45 16.75
C PRO A 1203 -37.94 17.26 15.25
N PHE A 1204 -37.35 18.26 14.59
CA PHE A 1204 -37.02 18.21 13.17
C PHE A 1204 -35.71 17.47 12.85
N ILE A 1205 -34.83 17.21 13.83
CA ILE A 1205 -33.51 16.59 13.57
C ILE A 1205 -33.66 15.19 12.99
N LEU A 1206 -34.53 14.37 13.59
CA LEU A 1206 -34.75 13.01 13.12
C LEU A 1206 -35.35 12.97 11.72
N ASP A 1207 -36.27 13.89 11.41
CA ASP A 1207 -36.86 14.03 10.09
C ASP A 1207 -35.81 14.47 9.05
N LEU A 1208 -34.93 15.42 9.38
CA LEU A 1208 -33.82 15.81 8.50
C LEU A 1208 -32.83 14.66 8.25
N ILE A 1209 -32.56 13.80 9.24
CA ILE A 1209 -31.75 12.59 9.07
C ILE A 1209 -32.42 11.63 8.08
N TYR A 1210 -33.71 11.33 8.28
CA TYR A 1210 -34.45 10.43 7.40
C TYR A 1210 -34.66 10.98 5.99
N LYS A 1211 -34.70 12.32 5.84
CA LYS A 1211 -34.69 12.96 4.52
C LYS A 1211 -33.32 12.94 3.84
N GLY A 1212 -32.26 12.55 4.54
CA GLY A 1212 -30.87 12.55 4.06
C GLY A 1212 -30.20 13.93 4.05
N ILE A 1213 -30.81 14.93 4.69
CA ILE A 1213 -30.28 16.30 4.80
C ILE A 1213 -29.20 16.36 5.89
N LEU A 1214 -29.40 15.62 6.98
CA LEU A 1214 -28.40 15.39 8.01
C LEU A 1214 -27.83 13.97 7.90
N TRP A 1215 -26.54 13.85 8.16
CA TRP A 1215 -25.78 12.61 8.18
C TRP A 1215 -25.14 12.39 9.54
N LEU A 1216 -25.08 11.13 9.95
CA LEU A 1216 -24.52 10.62 11.19
C LEU A 1216 -23.13 10.05 10.93
N GLU A 1217 -22.18 10.41 11.79
CA GLU A 1217 -20.80 9.93 11.78
C GLU A 1217 -20.43 9.41 13.16
N LEU A 1218 -19.88 8.19 13.23
CA LEU A 1218 -19.41 7.61 14.49
C LEU A 1218 -18.14 8.33 14.96
N ASN A 1219 -18.20 8.84 16.19
CA ASN A 1219 -17.08 9.41 16.92
C ASN A 1219 -16.18 8.26 17.40
N THR A 1220 -15.31 7.78 16.50
CA THR A 1220 -14.25 6.86 16.90
C THR A 1220 -13.31 7.58 17.86
N VAL A 1221 -13.12 6.99 19.04
CA VAL A 1221 -12.43 7.62 20.16
C VAL A 1221 -10.98 7.92 19.78
N ASP A 1222 -10.65 9.21 19.70
CA ASP A 1222 -9.41 9.73 20.26
C ASP A 1222 -9.67 11.16 20.78
N ASN A 1223 -9.40 11.36 22.08
CA ASN A 1223 -9.52 12.63 22.81
C ASN A 1223 -8.45 13.66 22.41
N ASN A 1224 -8.05 13.70 21.14
CA ASN A 1224 -7.27 14.82 20.62
C ASN A 1224 -8.23 15.89 20.12
N PRO A 1225 -8.11 17.15 20.57
CA PRO A 1225 -8.81 18.24 19.94
C PRO A 1225 -8.30 18.30 18.50
N VAL A 1226 -9.15 17.87 17.55
CA VAL A 1226 -8.88 18.06 16.13
C VAL A 1226 -8.63 19.55 15.95
N THR A 1227 -7.37 19.92 15.74
CA THR A 1227 -7.01 21.24 15.25
C THR A 1227 -7.81 21.47 13.99
N HIS A 1228 -8.74 22.41 14.05
CA HIS A 1228 -9.54 22.82 12.92
C HIS A 1228 -8.60 23.12 11.74
N PRO A 1229 -8.72 22.44 10.59
CA PRO A 1229 -8.11 22.95 9.39
C PRO A 1229 -8.87 24.23 9.07
N GLU A 1230 -8.24 25.38 9.27
CA GLU A 1230 -8.80 26.70 8.90
C GLU A 1230 -9.13 26.83 7.40
N ASN A 1231 -8.87 25.79 6.59
CA ASN A 1231 -9.14 25.73 5.15
C ASN A 1231 -9.78 24.41 4.69
N ALA A 1232 -10.70 23.82 5.45
CA ALA A 1232 -11.64 22.88 4.84
C ALA A 1232 -12.60 23.69 3.95
N ASP A 1233 -12.49 23.55 2.64
CA ASP A 1233 -13.42 24.16 1.67
C ASP A 1233 -14.87 23.76 2.00
N TRP A 1234 -15.57 24.61 2.75
CA TRP A 1234 -17.01 24.53 3.01
C TRP A 1234 -17.82 25.00 1.79
N ALA A 1235 -17.31 24.76 0.58
CA ALA A 1235 -17.84 25.28 -0.68
C ALA A 1235 -19.27 24.80 -1.01
N GLY A 1236 -19.84 23.85 -0.27
CA GLY A 1236 -21.18 23.29 -0.53
C GLY A 1236 -22.35 24.05 0.11
N PHE A 1237 -22.20 24.52 1.36
CA PHE A 1237 -23.28 25.27 2.05
C PHE A 1237 -23.06 26.78 1.83
N ILE A 1238 -23.20 27.22 0.58
CA ILE A 1238 -23.06 28.64 0.22
C ILE A 1238 -24.28 29.39 0.74
N ASP A 1239 -24.13 30.13 1.84
CA ASP A 1239 -25.00 31.26 2.15
C ASP A 1239 -24.51 32.45 1.30
N PRO A 1240 -25.28 32.94 0.31
CA PRO A 1240 -24.80 33.98 -0.60
C PRO A 1240 -24.49 35.33 0.08
N ASP A 1241 -24.92 35.54 1.34
CA ASP A 1241 -24.56 36.73 2.12
C ASP A 1241 -24.80 36.51 3.63
N PRO A 1242 -23.76 36.27 4.44
CA PRO A 1242 -23.87 36.10 5.89
C PRO A 1242 -23.99 37.43 6.66
N SER A 1243 -23.84 38.58 6.02
CA SER A 1243 -23.46 39.84 6.69
C SER A 1243 -24.61 40.72 7.23
N GLN A 1244 -25.88 40.29 7.12
CA GLN A 1244 -27.02 41.19 7.42
C GLN A 1244 -27.98 40.82 8.57
N ASP A 1245 -27.83 39.70 9.28
CA ASP A 1245 -28.85 39.27 10.27
C ASP A 1245 -28.46 39.48 11.75
N ALA A 1246 -27.47 40.33 12.03
CA ALA A 1246 -27.12 40.72 13.40
C ALA A 1246 -27.86 42.00 13.84
N THR A 1247 -29.20 42.01 13.86
CA THR A 1247 -30.06 42.85 14.72
C THR A 1247 -31.51 42.90 14.20
N VAL A 1248 -32.39 41.99 14.61
CA VAL A 1248 -33.83 42.29 14.72
C VAL A 1248 -34.45 41.39 15.80
N GLN A 1249 -35.02 42.01 16.85
CA GLN A 1249 -35.98 41.38 17.75
C GLN A 1249 -37.42 41.68 17.29
N SER A 1250 -38.30 40.68 17.47
CA SER A 1250 -39.79 40.75 17.49
C SER A 1250 -40.53 40.59 16.14
N PRO A 1251 -41.81 40.16 16.10
CA PRO A 1251 -42.62 39.33 17.02
C PRO A 1251 -43.06 38.00 16.36
N ALA A 1252 -43.71 37.12 17.14
CA ALA A 1252 -44.27 35.81 16.79
C ALA A 1252 -44.73 35.66 15.31
N GLU A 1253 -43.90 35.00 14.50
CA GLU A 1253 -44.25 34.53 13.16
C GLU A 1253 -44.88 33.14 13.26
N GLU A 1254 -45.91 32.90 12.45
CA GLU A 1254 -46.63 31.62 12.36
C GLU A 1254 -45.66 30.43 12.33
N GLN A 1255 -45.69 29.65 13.40
CA GLN A 1255 -44.99 28.38 13.55
C GLN A 1255 -45.49 27.41 12.48
N THR A 1256 -44.81 27.37 11.34
CA THR A 1256 -44.74 26.14 10.55
C THR A 1256 -43.67 25.28 11.23
N GLU A 1257 -44.09 24.42 12.17
CA GLU A 1257 -43.21 23.61 13.03
C GLU A 1257 -42.42 22.51 12.26
N GLY A 1258 -42.34 22.52 10.92
CA GLY A 1258 -41.77 21.41 10.16
C GLY A 1258 -41.10 21.75 8.83
N VAL A 1259 -40.38 20.77 8.28
CA VAL A 1259 -39.78 20.78 6.95
C VAL A 1259 -40.87 20.44 5.93
N VAL A 1260 -41.39 21.44 5.21
CA VAL A 1260 -42.47 21.23 4.24
C VAL A 1260 -41.85 20.85 2.90
N GLU A 1261 -42.07 19.60 2.46
CA GLU A 1261 -41.64 19.15 1.14
C GLU A 1261 -42.56 19.76 0.06
N PHE A 1262 -41.99 20.34 -0.99
CA PHE A 1262 -42.78 20.67 -2.17
C PHE A 1262 -43.06 19.40 -2.97
N GLU A 1263 -44.33 19.17 -3.26
CA GLU A 1263 -44.72 18.15 -4.22
C GLU A 1263 -44.06 18.45 -5.56
N THR A 1264 -43.34 17.45 -6.08
CA THR A 1264 -42.70 17.55 -7.39
C THR A 1264 -43.78 17.73 -8.44
N LYS A 1265 -43.62 18.68 -9.39
CA LYS A 1265 -44.50 18.72 -10.56
C LYS A 1265 -44.49 17.33 -11.18
N THR A 1266 -45.68 16.73 -11.30
CA THR A 1266 -45.89 15.43 -11.94
C THR A 1266 -45.05 15.35 -13.22
N THR A 1267 -44.33 14.25 -13.40
CA THR A 1267 -43.77 13.83 -14.70
C THR A 1267 -44.79 14.08 -15.81
N PRO A 1268 -44.38 14.36 -17.06
CA PRO A 1268 -45.27 14.79 -18.12
C PRO A 1268 -46.30 13.70 -18.42
N THR A 1269 -47.42 13.75 -17.72
CA THR A 1269 -48.69 13.23 -18.19
C THR A 1269 -48.93 13.90 -19.53
N CYS A 1270 -49.28 13.11 -20.54
CA CYS A 1270 -49.40 13.49 -21.95
C CYS A 1270 -50.18 14.79 -22.22
N LEU A 1271 -50.85 15.43 -21.27
CA LEU A 1271 -51.39 16.78 -21.47
C LEU A 1271 -50.33 17.89 -21.58
N THR A 1272 -49.24 17.88 -20.81
CA THR A 1272 -48.30 19.04 -20.82
C THR A 1272 -47.45 19.09 -22.09
N SER A 1273 -47.28 17.98 -22.80
CA SER A 1273 -46.71 17.96 -24.16
C SER A 1273 -47.72 18.37 -25.23
N TYR A 1274 -49.03 18.20 -25.01
CA TYR A 1274 -50.07 18.68 -25.93
C TYR A 1274 -50.40 20.17 -25.74
N LEU A 1275 -50.26 20.70 -24.53
CA LEU A 1275 -50.58 22.10 -24.19
C LEU A 1275 -49.39 23.07 -24.34
N LYS A 1276 -48.19 22.58 -24.71
CA LYS A 1276 -47.00 23.41 -24.98
C LYS A 1276 -46.84 23.83 -26.44
N GLN A 1277 -47.86 23.63 -27.29
CA GLN A 1277 -47.95 24.24 -28.61
C GLN A 1277 -48.62 25.61 -28.56
#